data_AF-A0A286UB61-F1
#
_entry.id   AF-A0A286UB61-F1
#
_cell.length_a   1.000
_cell.length_b   1.000
_cell.length_c   1.000
_cell.angle_alpha   90.00
_cell.angle_beta   90.00
_cell.angle_gamma   90.00
#
_symmetry.space_group_name_H-M   'P 1'
#
loop_
_entity.id
_entity.type
_entity.pdbx_description
1 polymer ?
#
loop_
_entity_poly.entity_id
_entity_poly.type
_entity_poly.pdbx_seq_one_letter_code
_entity_poly.pdbx_strand_id
1 'polypeptide(L)'
;MSQPQVLIVGSGPAGLLFALSLLRNGIPVRIIEKDPQHHNGERGSGVMPRTLEIEHFFGFDNEVINAGRLPATLHFFDNENPYHEIRSEKMIQDVESTPAYPITIPVALGQYKHQAIMRAHIEKLGGSVELGSTLVGFAQDEDGVIAEMVKTINGEELKEISKFKYLVGADGGHSIVRKTMGVDFVGNTDKDMKIFIVDAEVEGLGEVDRSDVSFFGKAGSPSAALRGTGDANNYQIMFVNPVQELLQNESFESIQSELTRLTGRSELVLKTVRWKGPWRPNLRIAAHFKSGNVFLMGDAAHTHSPTGGQGLNSSVQDAFNLGWKIALVLKGLSPPSLLDTYEIERIPVISEMLQITTDLFKKTFYGLSTGKVLTNDQSPETRSAFFRDRKLFQLEVNYRWSPIVIDERFCEGEESKYGAYGAEGHDLRAGDRAPDAPGLTQLFAKGEHSSVSRFFDLFRPSLHTALVFCPDSLTDDIVPLLEPLHQVGDKVFQIAAVLPKKANMTKPSVDFLNFVFHDTDGHAFTGYGLNGVEGPMIVIVRPDVYFSFFILSLSSPRDSISIVRIIMPKTGRGYIPIADHALIGNLRTAALVSTDGSIESYCVPNFDSPSIFARILDKDKGGHFSITPTIPFTTKQAYMPSSNVLQTKFLSEQGTVTVTDFLPRQSDPEARKSLLFWLIRRIEVVRGKIPIRMECCPAFNYAHSKHETTITDDNSIPDIMSPNSPPASPRDNFDPEITGATRQQKALFESDDLDLDLRYVVEGASDDDVRAPKVDMKLLDLAEKGHLGFGVYADMNLVEGQKVTFVLRTPPKQPPPLSSIPTKAQAKQLGVPINNLIRGASKLRSQDDPLLTADLLQFLLKDTNKYWHEWISKSTYSGSWKEAVHRSALALKLLIFEPTGAIVASPTFSLPEHIGGTRNWDYRFTWIRDSSFTLYALIRLGFTNEASAFMDFIFKRLRGRNADGSLQIMYTIHGGKELEEVELTHLDGHKGSKPVRIGNGAADHIQLDIYGELMDCIYLGQKYGKPLSYDTWISVRELVEYVIAHRKDKDLSIWEVRNHMRHFTYTKIMMWVAIDRGIRLADKRSLPCPRRIEWLLARDELYEEIMQRAWDAKRGYFAQSYIDEEGNEESTLDSAVLIMPLVFFCAASEDRFLSTLRQVLKTPERGGLTANNLVYRYDVTKSDDGVGGEEGTFCLCTLWCVEALTRAGQYDKSMLSRAVTMFEDFLQYTNHVGLCTEEISAAGEGLGNAVQGFTHVTLISAAYNLSRTLATGSTSGGI
;
A
#
# COMPACT_ATOMS: atom_id res chain seq x y z
N MET A 1 -14.51 39.40 0.70
CA MET A 1 -13.61 38.29 1.08
C MET A 1 -13.82 37.18 0.06
N SER A 2 -12.75 36.54 -0.41
CA SER A 2 -12.82 35.35 -1.25
C SER A 2 -13.53 34.22 -0.49
N GLN A 3 -14.36 33.44 -1.18
CA GLN A 3 -15.03 32.28 -0.60
C GLN A 3 -13.99 31.29 -0.04
N PRO A 4 -14.16 30.77 1.19
CA PRO A 4 -13.25 29.79 1.77
C PRO A 4 -13.13 28.54 0.89
N GLN A 5 -11.90 28.10 0.63
CA GLN A 5 -11.63 26.92 -0.21
C GLN A 5 -11.45 25.65 0.63
N VAL A 6 -11.13 25.78 1.92
CA VAL A 6 -10.85 24.65 2.82
C VAL A 6 -11.77 24.73 4.04
N LEU A 7 -12.43 23.62 4.35
CA LEU A 7 -13.19 23.44 5.59
C LEU A 7 -12.33 22.68 6.60
N ILE A 8 -12.15 23.26 7.78
CA ILE A 8 -11.44 22.65 8.91
C ILE A 8 -12.48 22.32 9.98
N VAL A 9 -12.58 21.03 10.31
CA VAL A 9 -13.57 20.50 11.24
C VAL A 9 -12.87 20.20 12.56
N GLY A 10 -13.10 21.04 13.58
CA GLY A 10 -12.44 20.96 14.88
C GLY A 10 -11.40 22.07 15.09
N SER A 11 -11.44 22.68 16.27
CA SER A 11 -10.57 23.81 16.66
C SER A 11 -9.46 23.41 17.65
N GLY A 12 -9.01 22.15 17.58
CA GLY A 12 -7.84 21.64 18.29
C GLY A 12 -6.52 22.28 17.83
N PRO A 13 -5.38 22.00 18.50
CA PRO A 13 -4.07 22.58 18.13
C PRO A 13 -3.69 22.28 16.68
N ALA A 14 -3.99 21.07 16.19
CA ALA A 14 -3.81 20.70 14.78
C ALA A 14 -4.61 21.62 13.84
N GLY A 15 -5.93 21.74 14.08
CA GLY A 15 -6.82 22.55 13.23
C GLY A 15 -6.46 24.04 13.24
N LEU A 16 -6.10 24.60 14.41
CA LEU A 16 -5.70 26.00 14.53
C LEU A 16 -4.36 26.28 13.85
N LEU A 17 -3.34 25.44 14.05
CA LEU A 17 -2.06 25.62 13.38
C LEU A 17 -2.18 25.43 11.86
N PHE A 18 -2.99 24.46 11.42
CA PHE A 18 -3.26 24.24 10.00
C PHE A 18 -3.96 25.46 9.38
N ALA A 19 -4.92 26.06 10.08
CA ALA A 19 -5.54 27.32 9.67
C ALA A 19 -4.50 28.46 9.57
N LEU A 20 -3.62 28.60 10.56
CA LEU A 20 -2.52 29.58 10.52
C LEU A 20 -1.61 29.36 9.31
N SER A 21 -1.25 28.11 9.00
CA SER A 21 -0.45 27.75 7.83
C SER A 21 -1.10 28.19 6.52
N LEU A 22 -2.40 27.92 6.36
CA LEU A 22 -3.15 28.31 5.16
C LEU A 22 -3.35 29.83 5.06
N LEU A 23 -3.71 30.49 6.16
CA LEU A 23 -3.91 31.95 6.20
C LEU A 23 -2.61 32.72 5.93
N ARG A 24 -1.47 32.26 6.48
CA ARG A 24 -0.13 32.81 6.15
C ARG A 24 0.23 32.62 4.68
N ASN A 25 -0.33 31.61 4.04
CA ASN A 25 -0.20 31.36 2.62
C ASN A 25 -1.23 32.13 1.76
N GLY A 26 -2.10 32.94 2.35
CA GLY A 26 -3.15 33.69 1.65
C GLY A 26 -4.34 32.84 1.22
N ILE A 27 -4.51 31.64 1.78
CA ILE A 27 -5.62 30.73 1.47
C ILE A 27 -6.76 30.97 2.48
N PRO A 28 -7.97 31.35 2.02
CA PRO A 28 -9.11 31.54 2.91
C PRO A 28 -9.66 30.19 3.40
N VAL A 29 -9.89 30.09 4.71
CA VAL A 29 -10.37 28.87 5.39
C VAL A 29 -11.65 29.13 6.17
N ARG A 30 -12.45 28.09 6.39
CA ARG A 30 -13.55 28.08 7.35
C ARG A 30 -13.24 27.08 8.46
N ILE A 31 -13.30 27.51 9.70
CA ILE A 31 -13.01 26.66 10.88
C ILE A 31 -14.31 26.50 11.67
N ILE A 32 -14.77 25.28 11.85
CA ILE A 32 -15.98 24.98 12.63
C ILE A 32 -15.64 24.19 13.89
N GLU A 33 -16.37 24.48 14.96
CA GLU A 33 -16.29 23.78 16.25
C GLU A 33 -17.70 23.47 16.73
N LYS A 34 -17.93 22.20 17.09
CA LYS A 34 -19.25 21.73 17.51
C LYS A 34 -19.64 22.29 18.88
N ASP A 35 -18.64 22.52 19.75
CA ASP A 35 -18.88 22.99 21.10
C ASP A 35 -19.29 24.48 21.06
N PRO A 36 -20.28 24.91 21.88
CA PRO A 36 -20.76 26.30 21.89
C PRO A 36 -19.80 27.27 22.56
N GLN A 37 -18.77 26.75 23.24
CA GLN A 37 -17.74 27.51 23.94
C GLN A 37 -16.41 26.77 23.80
N HIS A 38 -15.29 27.51 23.84
CA HIS A 38 -13.97 26.89 23.86
C HIS A 38 -13.76 26.08 25.14
N HIS A 39 -13.04 24.96 25.01
CA HIS A 39 -12.68 24.11 26.15
C HIS A 39 -11.77 24.88 27.12
N ASN A 40 -12.05 24.76 28.42
CA ASN A 40 -11.39 25.52 29.50
C ASN A 40 -10.63 24.62 30.51
N GLY A 41 -10.14 23.45 30.09
CA GLY A 41 -9.43 22.49 30.96
C GLY A 41 -7.96 22.23 30.59
N GLU A 42 -7.24 21.57 31.50
CA GLU A 42 -5.78 21.40 31.51
C GLU A 42 -5.29 20.18 30.69
N ARG A 43 -5.93 19.93 29.55
CA ARG A 43 -5.54 18.86 28.63
C ARG A 43 -4.16 19.14 28.03
N GLY A 44 -3.42 18.08 27.70
CA GLY A 44 -2.22 18.14 26.84
C GLY A 44 -1.24 19.27 27.16
N SER A 45 -0.73 19.33 28.40
CA SER A 45 -0.02 20.52 28.89
C SER A 45 1.47 20.61 28.53
N GLY A 46 2.02 19.67 27.75
CA GLY A 46 3.46 19.64 27.43
C GLY A 46 3.71 20.06 25.99
N VAL A 47 4.38 21.20 25.79
CA VAL A 47 4.82 21.69 24.47
C VAL A 47 6.30 21.32 24.31
N MET A 48 6.59 20.44 23.35
CA MET A 48 7.92 19.87 23.12
C MET A 48 8.77 20.80 22.24
N PRO A 49 10.11 20.70 22.30
CA PRO A 49 10.99 21.60 21.56
C PRO A 49 10.70 21.72 20.06
N ARG A 50 10.42 20.61 19.35
CA ARG A 50 10.07 20.69 17.92
C ARG A 50 8.80 21.50 17.66
N THR A 51 7.82 21.46 18.56
CA THR A 51 6.60 22.26 18.45
C THR A 51 6.89 23.74 18.70
N LEU A 52 7.73 24.08 19.67
CA LEU A 52 8.17 25.47 19.90
C LEU A 52 8.92 26.04 18.69
N GLU A 53 9.73 25.24 17.98
CA GLU A 53 10.34 25.66 16.72
C GLU A 53 9.32 25.98 15.64
N ILE A 54 8.27 25.16 15.54
CA ILE A 54 7.19 25.41 14.58
C ILE A 54 6.49 26.73 14.92
N GLU A 55 6.17 26.95 16.20
CA GLU A 55 5.55 28.19 16.68
C GLU A 55 6.45 29.42 16.47
N HIS A 56 7.77 29.24 16.53
CA HIS A 56 8.75 30.27 16.18
C HIS A 56 8.63 30.68 14.71
N PHE A 57 8.53 29.72 13.78
CA PHE A 57 8.31 30.02 12.35
C PHE A 57 6.96 30.71 12.07
N PHE A 58 5.98 30.56 12.97
CA PHE A 58 4.73 31.30 12.92
C PHE A 58 4.76 32.65 13.67
N GLY A 59 5.80 32.89 14.48
CA GLY A 59 6.09 34.14 15.16
C GLY A 59 5.38 34.32 16.51
N PHE A 60 5.08 33.24 17.23
CA PHE A 60 4.38 33.31 18.52
C PHE A 60 4.94 32.39 19.63
N ASP A 61 6.08 31.75 19.40
CA ASP A 61 6.84 30.98 20.40
C ASP A 61 7.07 31.74 21.71
N ASN A 62 7.47 33.01 21.65
CA ASN A 62 7.71 33.83 22.84
C ASN A 62 6.45 34.01 23.69
N GLU A 63 5.27 34.12 23.08
CA GLU A 63 4.00 34.19 23.82
C GLU A 63 3.72 32.88 24.56
N VAL A 64 4.04 31.73 23.93
CA VAL A 64 3.89 30.40 24.52
C VAL A 64 4.88 30.17 25.65
N ILE A 65 6.16 30.51 25.45
CA ILE A 65 7.23 30.39 26.47
C ILE A 65 6.91 31.27 27.68
N ASN A 66 6.51 32.53 27.47
CA ASN A 66 6.17 33.45 28.56
C ASN A 66 4.90 33.04 29.32
N ALA A 67 3.92 32.46 28.62
CA ALA A 67 2.71 31.95 29.25
C ALA A 67 2.94 30.65 30.03
N GLY A 68 3.90 29.83 29.59
CA GLY A 68 4.18 28.53 30.17
C GLY A 68 5.16 28.53 31.34
N ARG A 69 5.48 27.33 31.83
CA ARG A 69 6.40 27.08 32.95
C ARG A 69 7.43 26.02 32.55
N LEU A 70 8.51 25.93 33.33
CA LEU A 70 9.50 24.88 33.14
C LEU A 70 8.89 23.50 33.41
N PRO A 71 9.48 22.42 32.86
CA PRO A 71 9.00 21.06 33.08
C PRO A 71 9.03 20.69 34.56
N ALA A 72 8.00 19.97 35.00
CA ALA A 72 7.79 19.58 36.38
C ALA A 72 8.93 18.72 36.96
N THR A 73 9.30 19.00 38.21
CA THR A 73 9.94 18.04 39.10
C THR A 73 8.86 17.14 39.70
N LEU A 74 9.15 15.84 39.80
CA LEU A 74 8.25 14.87 40.39
C LEU A 74 8.65 14.67 41.85
N HIS A 75 7.74 14.94 42.78
CA HIS A 75 7.92 14.76 44.21
C HIS A 75 7.12 13.55 44.67
N PHE A 76 7.79 12.57 45.29
CA PHE A 76 7.17 11.34 45.77
C PHE A 76 7.07 11.36 47.29
N PHE A 77 5.86 11.25 47.83
CA PHE A 77 5.60 11.30 49.27
C PHE A 77 5.42 9.90 49.87
N ASP A 78 5.77 9.76 51.14
CA ASP A 78 5.64 8.51 51.89
C ASP A 78 4.18 8.14 52.16
N ASN A 79 3.84 6.87 52.00
CA ASN A 79 2.51 6.37 52.29
C ASN A 79 2.21 6.28 53.80
N GLU A 80 3.23 6.06 54.64
CA GLU A 80 3.08 6.00 56.10
C GLU A 80 3.13 7.39 56.74
N ASN A 81 3.89 8.32 56.13
CA ASN A 81 3.94 9.72 56.52
C ASN A 81 3.79 10.64 55.29
N PRO A 82 2.58 11.09 54.97
CA PRO A 82 2.30 11.83 53.72
C PRO A 82 2.90 13.24 53.67
N TYR A 83 3.56 13.69 54.74
CA TYR A 83 4.30 14.95 54.80
C TYR A 83 5.80 14.79 54.53
N HIS A 84 6.30 13.55 54.46
CA HIS A 84 7.70 13.25 54.21
C HIS A 84 7.91 12.95 52.71
N GLU A 85 8.67 13.81 52.03
CA GLU A 85 9.13 13.54 50.67
C GLU A 85 10.23 12.46 50.71
N ILE A 86 9.99 11.33 50.06
CA ILE A 86 10.95 10.23 49.97
C ILE A 86 12.04 10.55 48.96
N ARG A 87 11.64 11.12 47.81
CA ARG A 87 12.53 11.49 46.71
C ARG A 87 11.89 12.48 45.76
N SER A 88 12.72 13.27 45.10
CA SER A 88 12.37 14.06 43.92
C SER A 88 13.27 13.71 42.74
N GLU A 89 12.72 13.80 41.54
CA GLU A 89 13.46 13.55 40.29
C GLU A 89 12.91 14.40 39.14
N LYS A 90 13.78 14.76 38.19
CA LYS A 90 13.37 15.42 36.95
C LYS A 90 12.67 14.42 36.04
N MET A 91 11.52 14.82 35.49
CA MET A 91 10.79 14.00 34.52
C MET A 91 11.48 13.94 33.16
N ILE A 92 12.10 15.05 32.75
CA ILE A 92 12.65 15.25 31.41
C ILE A 92 14.18 15.25 31.44
N GLN A 93 14.81 14.67 30.41
CA GLN A 93 16.25 14.75 30.19
C GLN A 93 16.71 16.21 29.99
N ASP A 94 17.78 16.61 30.68
CA ASP A 94 18.50 17.85 30.37
C ASP A 94 19.29 17.65 29.06
N VAL A 95 18.98 18.45 28.04
CA VAL A 95 19.66 18.43 26.74
C VAL A 95 20.29 19.79 26.50
N GLU A 96 21.61 19.81 26.31
CA GLU A 96 22.36 21.03 26.04
C GLU A 96 21.94 21.62 24.69
N SER A 97 21.71 22.93 24.67
CA SER A 97 21.42 23.67 23.43
C SER A 97 22.67 23.69 22.55
N THR A 98 22.49 23.43 21.27
CA THR A 98 23.57 23.51 20.28
C THR A 98 23.21 24.51 19.20
N PRO A 99 24.19 25.02 18.41
CA PRO A 99 23.88 25.86 17.27
C PRO A 99 22.85 25.25 16.32
N ALA A 100 22.83 23.93 16.12
CA ALA A 100 21.85 23.25 15.26
C ALA A 100 20.49 23.04 15.95
N TYR A 101 20.48 22.81 17.26
CA TYR A 101 19.30 22.56 18.10
C TYR A 101 19.22 23.61 19.23
N PRO A 102 18.79 24.83 18.90
CA PRO A 102 18.84 25.95 19.85
C PRO A 102 17.75 25.88 20.92
N ILE A 103 16.61 25.24 20.60
CA ILE A 103 15.48 25.05 21.52
C ILE A 103 15.51 23.62 22.03
N THR A 104 15.82 23.42 23.32
CA THR A 104 15.91 22.09 23.95
C THR A 104 15.11 21.95 25.23
N ILE A 105 14.48 23.03 25.69
CA ILE A 105 13.71 23.07 26.94
C ILE A 105 12.22 23.02 26.60
N PRO A 106 11.48 21.95 26.98
CA PRO A 106 10.04 21.91 26.81
C PRO A 106 9.33 22.90 27.75
N VAL A 107 8.09 23.26 27.41
CA VAL A 107 7.28 24.20 28.18
C VAL A 107 6.00 23.51 28.65
N ALA A 108 5.67 23.68 29.93
CA ALA A 108 4.39 23.28 30.50
C ALA A 108 3.36 24.41 30.34
N LEU A 109 2.35 24.23 29.48
CA LEU A 109 1.28 25.17 29.23
C LEU A 109 -0.04 24.42 28.93
N GLY A 110 -1.09 24.70 29.69
CA GLY A 110 -2.42 24.13 29.44
C GLY A 110 -2.91 24.40 28.02
N GLN A 111 -3.45 23.36 27.35
CA GLN A 111 -3.82 23.42 25.94
C GLN A 111 -4.80 24.56 25.61
N TYR A 112 -5.71 24.93 26.52
CA TYR A 112 -6.65 26.04 26.29
C TYR A 112 -5.96 27.41 26.17
N LYS A 113 -4.90 27.65 26.96
CA LYS A 113 -4.05 28.86 26.86
C LYS A 113 -3.27 28.86 25.55
N HIS A 114 -2.70 27.70 25.20
CA HIS A 114 -1.99 27.52 23.94
C HIS A 114 -2.89 27.81 22.73
N GLN A 115 -4.09 27.23 22.70
CA GLN A 115 -5.06 27.48 21.64
C GLN A 115 -5.55 28.93 21.61
N ALA A 116 -5.64 29.61 22.76
CA ALA A 116 -6.01 31.03 22.81
C ALA A 116 -4.99 31.92 22.10
N ILE A 117 -3.69 31.64 22.27
CA ILE A 117 -2.61 32.31 21.53
C ILE A 117 -2.79 32.08 20.03
N MET A 118 -2.97 30.82 19.60
CA MET A 118 -3.18 30.51 18.17
C MET A 118 -4.41 31.22 17.59
N ARG A 119 -5.55 31.25 18.32
CA ARG A 119 -6.76 31.97 17.88
C ARG A 119 -6.52 33.47 17.72
N ALA A 120 -5.81 34.11 18.66
CA ALA A 120 -5.48 35.52 18.55
C ALA A 120 -4.64 35.82 17.30
N HIS A 121 -3.75 34.90 16.89
CA HIS A 121 -2.98 35.03 15.65
C HIS A 121 -3.82 34.74 14.39
N ILE A 122 -4.79 33.83 14.45
CA ILE A 122 -5.76 33.60 13.37
C ILE A 122 -6.62 34.85 13.13
N GLU A 123 -7.08 35.50 14.20
CA GLU A 123 -7.88 36.73 14.15
C GLU A 123 -7.09 37.89 13.51
N LYS A 124 -5.79 38.04 13.85
CA LYS A 124 -4.89 39.01 13.21
C LYS A 124 -4.76 38.80 11.69
N LEU A 125 -4.93 37.57 11.22
CA LEU A 125 -4.90 37.20 9.79
C LEU A 125 -6.30 37.21 9.14
N GLY A 126 -7.34 37.62 9.86
CA GLY A 126 -8.71 37.73 9.35
C GLY A 126 -9.51 36.43 9.34
N GLY A 127 -9.03 35.38 10.03
CA GLY A 127 -9.81 34.15 10.26
C GLY A 127 -10.57 34.18 11.59
N SER A 128 -11.51 33.26 11.77
CA SER A 128 -12.22 33.06 13.05
C SER A 128 -12.73 31.62 13.18
N VAL A 129 -12.99 31.19 14.43
CA VAL A 129 -13.59 29.89 14.74
C VAL A 129 -15.10 30.05 14.89
N GLU A 130 -15.86 29.25 14.15
CA GLU A 130 -17.32 29.20 14.23
C GLU A 130 -17.76 28.18 15.29
N LEU A 131 -18.11 28.66 16.48
CA LEU A 131 -18.62 27.85 17.59
C LEU A 131 -20.07 27.41 17.37
N GLY A 132 -20.45 26.25 17.92
CA GLY A 132 -21.79 25.68 17.81
C GLY A 132 -22.15 25.20 16.39
N SER A 133 -21.15 24.95 15.54
CA SER A 133 -21.31 24.48 14.17
C SER A 133 -20.75 23.08 14.01
N THR A 134 -21.63 22.11 13.74
CA THR A 134 -21.30 20.69 13.69
C THR A 134 -21.37 20.17 12.26
N LEU A 135 -20.34 19.46 11.80
CA LEU A 135 -20.44 18.67 10.58
C LEU A 135 -21.29 17.43 10.85
N VAL A 136 -22.34 17.22 10.06
CA VAL A 136 -23.21 16.04 10.18
C VAL A 136 -22.94 14.99 9.10
N GLY A 137 -22.38 15.40 7.96
CA GLY A 137 -22.00 14.52 6.87
C GLY A 137 -21.32 15.30 5.75
N PHE A 138 -20.78 14.57 4.77
CA PHE A 138 -20.31 15.16 3.54
C PHE A 138 -20.33 14.13 2.42
N ALA A 139 -20.39 14.62 1.18
CA ALA A 139 -20.09 13.87 -0.02
C ALA A 139 -18.91 14.54 -0.73
N GLN A 140 -18.15 13.79 -1.51
CA GLN A 140 -17.04 14.35 -2.29
C GLN A 140 -17.06 13.86 -3.73
N ASP A 141 -16.57 14.71 -4.62
CA ASP A 141 -16.28 14.47 -6.02
C ASP A 141 -14.87 14.98 -6.36
N GLU A 142 -14.46 14.88 -7.63
CA GLU A 142 -13.16 15.39 -8.10
C GLU A 142 -12.98 16.90 -7.85
N ASP A 143 -14.09 17.64 -7.88
CA ASP A 143 -14.12 19.09 -7.76
C ASP A 143 -14.16 19.59 -6.31
N GLY A 144 -14.25 18.69 -5.33
CA GLY A 144 -14.15 19.01 -3.92
C GLY A 144 -15.14 18.26 -3.04
N VAL A 145 -15.50 18.88 -1.92
CA VAL A 145 -16.30 18.28 -0.85
C VAL A 145 -17.55 19.13 -0.62
N ILE A 146 -18.72 18.51 -0.67
CA ILE A 146 -20.01 19.09 -0.29
C ILE A 146 -20.25 18.71 1.18
N ALA A 147 -20.10 19.67 2.08
CA ALA A 147 -20.24 19.48 3.51
C ALA A 147 -21.64 19.88 3.99
N GLU A 148 -22.26 18.99 4.76
CA GLU A 148 -23.52 19.25 5.47
C GLU A 148 -23.21 19.61 6.92
N MET A 149 -23.64 20.80 7.33
CA MET A 149 -23.38 21.35 8.67
C MET A 149 -24.68 21.75 9.34
N VAL A 150 -24.71 21.66 10.66
CA VAL A 150 -25.80 22.14 11.51
C VAL A 150 -25.24 23.18 12.46
N LYS A 151 -25.84 24.37 12.44
CA LYS A 151 -25.50 25.48 13.31
C LYS A 151 -26.57 25.66 14.36
N THR A 152 -26.20 25.64 15.64
CA THR A 152 -27.13 25.90 16.74
C THR A 152 -27.09 27.38 17.11
N ILE A 153 -28.18 28.11 16.85
CA ILE A 153 -28.33 29.53 17.22
C ILE A 153 -29.50 29.65 18.19
N ASN A 154 -29.24 30.10 19.42
CA ASN A 154 -30.28 30.28 20.45
C ASN A 154 -31.16 29.04 20.73
N GLY A 155 -30.63 27.83 20.48
CA GLY A 155 -31.36 26.57 20.65
C GLY A 155 -32.10 26.06 19.41
N GLU A 156 -32.11 26.81 18.30
CA GLU A 156 -32.64 26.36 17.00
C GLU A 156 -31.52 25.85 16.08
N GLU A 157 -31.79 24.74 15.38
CA GLU A 157 -30.85 24.11 14.43
C GLU A 157 -31.07 24.63 13.02
N LEU A 158 -30.05 25.28 12.46
CA LEU A 158 -30.02 25.70 11.06
C LEU A 158 -29.14 24.74 10.25
N LYS A 159 -29.70 24.07 9.25
CA LYS A 159 -28.96 23.23 8.31
C LYS A 159 -28.34 24.08 7.20
N GLU A 160 -27.07 23.83 6.92
CA GLU A 160 -26.32 24.50 5.87
C GLU A 160 -25.59 23.46 5.01
N ILE A 161 -25.58 23.64 3.70
CA ILE A 161 -24.80 22.82 2.76
C ILE A 161 -23.87 23.75 1.98
N SER A 162 -22.57 23.49 2.04
CA SER A 162 -21.54 24.33 1.42
C SER A 162 -20.48 23.47 0.72
N LYS A 163 -20.00 23.91 -0.45
CA LYS A 163 -18.93 23.24 -1.21
C LYS A 163 -17.57 23.87 -0.91
N PHE A 164 -16.58 23.02 -0.67
CA PHE A 164 -15.18 23.37 -0.45
C PHE A 164 -14.30 22.56 -1.40
N LYS A 165 -13.05 23.00 -1.66
CA LYS A 165 -12.08 22.19 -2.41
C LYS A 165 -11.52 21.06 -1.54
N TYR A 166 -11.22 21.34 -0.27
CA TYR A 166 -10.73 20.34 0.66
C TYR A 166 -11.47 20.39 2.00
N LEU A 167 -11.61 19.23 2.63
CA LEU A 167 -12.11 19.09 4.01
C LEU A 167 -11.05 18.43 4.87
N VAL A 168 -10.78 18.99 6.04
CA VAL A 168 -9.76 18.48 6.97
C VAL A 168 -10.41 18.18 8.33
N GLY A 169 -10.39 16.91 8.72
CA GLY A 169 -10.83 16.42 10.01
C GLY A 169 -9.74 16.60 11.08
N ALA A 170 -10.00 17.51 12.01
CA ALA A 170 -9.22 17.78 13.23
C ALA A 170 -10.13 17.73 14.48
N ASP A 171 -11.22 16.95 14.40
CA ASP A 171 -12.35 16.90 15.33
C ASP A 171 -12.20 15.83 16.44
N GLY A 172 -10.96 15.38 16.64
CA GLY A 172 -10.54 14.57 17.78
C GLY A 172 -10.81 13.06 17.65
N GLY A 173 -10.57 12.32 18.74
CA GLY A 173 -10.66 10.85 18.75
C GLY A 173 -12.02 10.26 18.37
N HIS A 174 -13.10 11.03 18.44
CA HIS A 174 -14.46 10.63 18.04
C HIS A 174 -14.87 11.12 16.65
N SER A 175 -13.90 11.54 15.84
CA SER A 175 -14.03 12.19 14.53
C SER A 175 -15.22 11.69 13.72
N ILE A 176 -16.13 12.61 13.36
CA ILE A 176 -17.18 12.35 12.38
C ILE A 176 -16.56 12.25 10.98
N VAL A 177 -15.53 13.07 10.70
CA VAL A 177 -14.85 13.06 9.40
C VAL A 177 -14.29 11.67 9.09
N ARG A 178 -13.51 11.08 10.01
CA ARG A 178 -12.95 9.73 9.84
C ARG A 178 -14.04 8.67 9.65
N LYS A 179 -15.12 8.75 10.44
CA LYS A 179 -16.24 7.79 10.36
C LYS A 179 -16.95 7.89 9.01
N THR A 180 -17.22 9.10 8.53
CA THR A 180 -17.85 9.34 7.22
C THR A 180 -16.93 8.94 6.07
N MET A 181 -15.60 9.04 6.22
CA MET A 181 -14.65 8.50 5.24
C MET A 181 -14.64 6.97 5.20
N GLY A 182 -15.19 6.28 6.20
CA GLY A 182 -15.09 4.82 6.31
C GLY A 182 -13.66 4.32 6.62
N VAL A 183 -12.83 5.16 7.25
CA VAL A 183 -11.44 4.81 7.58
C VAL A 183 -11.36 4.16 8.96
N ASP A 184 -10.74 2.98 9.01
CA ASP A 184 -10.51 2.24 10.25
C ASP A 184 -9.58 2.98 11.20
N PHE A 185 -9.81 2.78 12.51
CA PHE A 185 -9.01 3.37 13.58
C PHE A 185 -8.34 2.27 14.41
N VAL A 186 -7.27 1.74 13.83
CA VAL A 186 -6.52 0.56 14.26
C VAL A 186 -5.77 0.83 15.56
N GLY A 187 -5.81 -0.12 16.49
CA GLY A 187 -5.08 -0.06 17.76
C GLY A 187 -5.92 -0.49 18.95
N ASN A 188 -5.37 -0.29 20.16
CA ASN A 188 -5.93 -0.82 21.39
C ASN A 188 -6.42 0.29 22.33
N THR A 189 -7.45 -0.02 23.10
CA THR A 189 -7.85 0.76 24.28
C THR A 189 -7.59 -0.09 25.50
N ASP A 190 -6.83 0.44 26.45
CA ASP A 190 -6.63 -0.24 27.73
C ASP A 190 -7.94 -0.22 28.53
N LYS A 191 -8.45 -1.41 28.86
CA LYS A 191 -9.72 -1.57 29.59
C LYS A 191 -9.51 -1.77 31.08
N ASP A 192 -8.29 -2.09 31.51
CA ASP A 192 -7.99 -2.51 32.88
C ASP A 192 -7.60 -1.31 33.74
N MET A 193 -6.92 -0.32 33.18
CA MET A 193 -6.60 0.93 33.87
C MET A 193 -7.77 1.92 33.87
N LYS A 194 -8.15 2.40 35.07
CA LYS A 194 -9.18 3.44 35.24
C LYS A 194 -8.53 4.72 35.71
N ILE A 195 -8.64 5.81 34.94
CA ILE A 195 -8.15 7.13 35.37
C ILE A 195 -9.33 8.08 35.49
N PHE A 196 -9.34 8.90 36.53
CA PHE A 196 -10.27 10.01 36.69
C PHE A 196 -9.47 11.30 36.87
N ILE A 197 -9.72 12.28 36.00
CA ILE A 197 -9.00 13.55 36.00
C ILE A 197 -9.92 14.64 36.54
N VAL A 198 -9.39 15.52 37.39
CA VAL A 198 -10.10 16.66 37.95
C VAL A 198 -9.21 17.90 37.86
N ASP A 199 -9.71 18.97 37.26
CA ASP A 199 -9.09 20.30 37.31
C ASP A 199 -9.80 21.09 38.40
N ALA A 200 -9.10 21.42 39.49
CA ALA A 200 -9.70 22.01 40.68
C ALA A 200 -8.77 23.00 41.39
N GLU A 201 -9.38 23.89 42.17
CA GLU A 201 -8.68 24.71 43.15
C GLU A 201 -8.51 23.93 44.46
N VAL A 202 -7.26 23.77 44.92
CA VAL A 202 -6.87 23.02 46.12
C VAL A 202 -6.08 23.93 47.05
N GLU A 203 -6.55 24.08 48.29
CA GLU A 203 -5.80 24.71 49.38
C GLU A 203 -5.01 23.66 50.17
N GLY A 204 -3.90 24.06 50.81
CA GLY A 204 -3.20 23.24 51.81
C GLY A 204 -1.89 22.56 51.38
N LEU A 205 -1.52 22.60 50.09
CA LEU A 205 -0.30 21.94 49.59
C LEU A 205 1.00 22.73 49.85
N GLY A 206 0.92 24.02 50.22
CA GLY A 206 2.07 24.91 50.47
C GLY A 206 2.64 25.57 49.19
N GLU A 207 3.71 26.37 49.31
CA GLU A 207 4.44 26.93 48.16
C GLU A 207 5.37 25.87 47.52
N VAL A 208 4.77 24.92 46.80
CA VAL A 208 5.50 24.08 45.83
C VAL A 208 5.62 24.90 44.52
N ASP A 209 6.68 24.69 43.71
CA ASP A 209 6.73 25.30 42.37
C ASP A 209 5.45 24.94 41.63
N ARG A 210 4.79 25.96 41.05
CA ARG A 210 3.43 25.86 40.51
C ARG A 210 3.34 24.98 39.26
N SER A 211 4.43 24.35 38.84
CA SER A 211 4.53 23.40 37.73
C SER A 211 4.84 21.96 38.17
N ASP A 212 5.25 21.73 39.41
CA ASP A 212 5.66 20.41 39.91
C ASP A 212 4.49 19.44 40.07
N VAL A 213 4.82 18.15 40.12
CA VAL A 213 3.84 17.08 40.36
C VAL A 213 4.12 16.40 41.68
N SER A 214 3.15 16.44 42.58
CA SER A 214 3.16 15.68 43.83
C SER A 214 2.46 14.34 43.64
N PHE A 215 3.20 13.24 43.83
CA PHE A 215 2.69 11.87 43.76
C PHE A 215 2.46 11.27 45.15
N PHE A 216 1.27 10.71 45.33
CA PHE A 216 0.84 10.03 46.55
C PHE A 216 0.39 8.61 46.20
N GLY A 217 0.94 7.61 46.91
CA GLY A 217 0.66 6.20 46.67
C GLY A 217 1.82 5.44 46.01
N LYS A 218 1.72 4.10 46.02
CA LYS A 218 2.72 3.19 45.41
C LYS A 218 2.36 2.89 43.95
N ALA A 219 3.37 2.72 43.10
CA ALA A 219 3.19 2.27 41.72
C ALA A 219 2.41 0.93 41.68
N GLY A 220 1.48 0.79 40.73
CA GLY A 220 0.59 -0.39 40.62
C GLY A 220 -0.55 -0.45 41.65
N SER A 221 -0.67 0.52 42.57
CA SER A 221 -1.78 0.67 43.52
C SER A 221 -2.62 1.92 43.20
N PRO A 222 -3.84 2.05 43.76
CA PRO A 222 -4.59 3.30 43.70
C PRO A 222 -3.73 4.47 44.18
N SER A 223 -3.63 5.53 43.38
CA SER A 223 -2.73 6.66 43.63
C SER A 223 -3.32 7.97 43.12
N ALA A 224 -2.80 9.09 43.65
CA ALA A 224 -3.16 10.43 43.22
C ALA A 224 -1.90 11.20 42.81
N ALA A 225 -1.97 11.87 41.67
CA ALA A 225 -0.94 12.81 41.23
C ALA A 225 -1.56 14.21 41.12
N LEU A 226 -1.00 15.18 41.83
CA LEU A 226 -1.43 16.58 41.80
C LEU A 226 -0.39 17.38 41.02
N ARG A 227 -0.75 17.83 39.82
CA ARG A 227 0.10 18.68 38.98
C ARG A 227 -0.36 20.13 39.09
N GLY A 228 0.56 21.04 39.42
CA GLY A 228 0.27 22.47 39.37
C GLY A 228 -0.02 22.95 37.94
N THR A 229 -0.96 23.88 37.77
CA THR A 229 -1.31 24.43 36.44
C THR A 229 -0.60 25.73 36.08
N GLY A 230 0.34 26.17 36.93
CA GLY A 230 0.98 27.49 36.87
C GLY A 230 0.18 28.63 37.50
N ASP A 231 -1.14 28.46 37.66
CA ASP A 231 -2.02 29.41 38.36
C ASP A 231 -2.07 29.09 39.86
N ALA A 232 -2.14 30.12 40.71
CA ALA A 232 -2.15 29.93 42.16
C ALA A 232 -3.31 29.02 42.60
N ASN A 233 -3.01 28.04 43.46
CA ASN A 233 -3.95 27.06 44.01
C ASN A 233 -4.69 26.18 42.98
N ASN A 234 -4.36 26.23 41.69
CA ASN A 234 -5.02 25.40 40.68
C ASN A 234 -4.17 24.18 40.34
N TYR A 235 -4.82 23.01 40.40
CA TYR A 235 -4.18 21.71 40.18
C TYR A 235 -5.01 20.85 39.25
N GLN A 236 -4.31 20.11 38.39
CA GLN A 236 -4.86 18.93 37.75
C GLN A 236 -4.56 17.72 38.63
N ILE A 237 -5.60 17.07 39.12
CA ILE A 237 -5.55 15.88 39.95
C ILE A 237 -5.83 14.68 39.06
N MET A 238 -4.90 13.73 39.02
CA MET A 238 -5.06 12.45 38.34
C MET A 238 -5.21 11.35 39.39
N PHE A 239 -6.40 10.76 39.46
CA PHE A 239 -6.64 9.56 40.23
C PHE A 239 -6.43 8.33 39.36
N VAL A 240 -5.47 7.49 39.72
CA VAL A 240 -5.18 6.22 39.05
C VAL A 240 -5.84 5.10 39.85
N ASN A 241 -6.65 4.29 39.19
CA ASN A 241 -7.48 3.23 39.77
C ASN A 241 -8.27 3.70 41.01
N PRO A 242 -9.07 4.78 40.90
CA PRO A 242 -9.83 5.31 42.01
C PRO A 242 -10.89 4.31 42.50
N VAL A 243 -11.43 4.56 43.69
CA VAL A 243 -12.58 3.79 44.20
C VAL A 243 -13.77 3.87 43.24
N GLN A 244 -14.51 2.76 43.18
CA GLN A 244 -15.65 2.62 42.27
C GLN A 244 -16.75 3.66 42.54
N GLU A 245 -16.86 4.16 43.77
CA GLU A 245 -17.81 5.22 44.15
C GLU A 245 -17.55 6.53 43.40
N LEU A 246 -16.29 6.98 43.27
CA LEU A 246 -15.95 8.19 42.51
C LEU A 246 -16.35 8.05 41.03
N LEU A 247 -16.20 6.86 40.46
CA LEU A 247 -16.54 6.56 39.07
C LEU A 247 -18.06 6.48 38.82
N GLN A 248 -18.87 6.35 39.87
CA GLN A 248 -20.33 6.26 39.79
C GLN A 248 -21.02 7.56 40.19
N ASN A 249 -20.48 8.22 41.21
CA ASN A 249 -21.00 9.42 41.83
C ASN A 249 -19.91 10.49 41.81
N GLU A 250 -19.80 11.21 40.70
CA GLU A 250 -18.79 12.24 40.46
C GLU A 250 -19.06 13.54 41.27
N SER A 251 -19.62 13.46 42.48
CA SER A 251 -19.94 14.64 43.29
C SER A 251 -18.70 15.36 43.81
N PHE A 252 -18.87 16.59 44.30
CA PHE A 252 -17.75 17.35 44.88
C PHE A 252 -17.18 16.64 46.13
N GLU A 253 -18.07 16.06 46.94
CA GLU A 253 -17.76 15.36 48.18
C GLU A 253 -17.01 14.04 47.91
N SER A 254 -17.37 13.30 46.86
CA SER A 254 -16.68 12.05 46.53
C SER A 254 -15.25 12.30 46.04
N ILE A 255 -15.03 13.39 45.28
CA ILE A 255 -13.70 13.81 44.84
C ILE A 255 -12.85 14.23 46.05
N GLN A 256 -13.41 15.02 46.99
CA GLN A 256 -12.72 15.41 48.22
C GLN A 256 -12.35 14.20 49.08
N SER A 257 -13.29 13.25 49.24
CA SER A 257 -13.08 12.02 50.00
C SER A 257 -11.95 11.19 49.39
N GLU A 258 -11.95 11.00 48.07
CA GLU A 258 -10.91 10.24 47.38
C GLU A 258 -9.54 10.92 47.42
N LEU A 259 -9.50 12.25 47.28
CA LEU A 259 -8.29 13.04 47.46
C LEU A 259 -7.70 12.84 48.86
N THR A 260 -8.52 12.96 49.90
CA THR A 260 -8.10 12.77 51.29
C THR A 260 -7.62 11.34 51.54
N ARG A 261 -8.33 10.33 51.00
CA ARG A 261 -8.00 8.91 51.15
C ARG A 261 -6.66 8.53 50.53
N LEU A 262 -6.39 9.02 49.31
CA LEU A 262 -5.18 8.67 48.57
C LEU A 262 -3.95 9.46 49.00
N THR A 263 -4.15 10.71 49.41
CA THR A 263 -3.04 11.57 49.88
C THR A 263 -2.74 11.40 51.36
N GLY A 264 -3.71 10.98 52.17
CA GLY A 264 -3.58 10.95 53.64
C GLY A 264 -3.57 12.34 54.29
N ARG A 265 -3.87 13.40 53.54
CA ARG A 265 -3.74 14.81 53.95
C ARG A 265 -5.10 15.48 53.97
N SER A 266 -5.67 15.66 55.17
CA SER A 266 -6.99 16.26 55.35
C SER A 266 -7.01 17.78 55.21
N GLU A 267 -5.85 18.43 55.24
CA GLU A 267 -5.70 19.86 54.98
C GLU A 267 -5.74 20.19 53.47
N LEU A 268 -5.67 19.20 52.58
CA LEU A 268 -5.87 19.40 51.14
C LEU A 268 -7.36 19.56 50.84
N VAL A 269 -7.82 20.80 50.77
CA VAL A 269 -9.24 21.15 50.65
C VAL A 269 -9.56 21.67 49.25
N LEU A 270 -10.45 20.96 48.54
CA LEU A 270 -11.04 21.43 47.28
C LEU A 270 -11.93 22.64 47.55
N LYS A 271 -11.82 23.67 46.71
CA LYS A 271 -12.71 24.84 46.72
C LYS A 271 -13.67 24.84 45.56
N THR A 272 -13.13 24.63 44.37
CA THR A 272 -13.90 24.67 43.13
C THR A 272 -13.42 23.57 42.19
N VAL A 273 -14.34 22.92 41.49
CA VAL A 273 -14.02 21.95 40.43
C VAL A 273 -14.41 22.59 39.11
N ARG A 274 -13.42 22.84 38.25
CA ARG A 274 -13.60 23.49 36.94
C ARG A 274 -13.93 22.48 35.86
N TRP A 275 -13.26 21.32 35.90
CA TRP A 275 -13.50 20.23 34.97
C TRP A 275 -13.25 18.89 35.66
N LYS A 276 -13.96 17.85 35.26
CA LYS A 276 -13.75 16.48 35.72
C LYS A 276 -14.21 15.48 34.66
N GLY A 277 -13.67 14.27 34.73
CA GLY A 277 -14.25 13.15 34.00
C GLY A 277 -13.35 11.91 33.96
N PRO A 278 -13.93 10.76 33.63
CA PRO A 278 -13.18 9.55 33.39
C PRO A 278 -12.34 9.69 32.12
N TRP A 279 -11.13 9.15 32.15
CA TRP A 279 -10.23 9.11 31.01
C TRP A 279 -9.69 7.69 30.81
N ARG A 280 -9.46 7.32 29.55
CA ARG A 280 -8.89 6.01 29.17
C ARG A 280 -7.76 6.16 28.17
N PRO A 281 -6.69 5.34 28.28
CA PRO A 281 -5.63 5.29 27.28
C PRO A 281 -6.15 4.70 25.97
N ASN A 282 -6.13 5.52 24.92
CA ASN A 282 -6.35 5.08 23.55
C ASN A 282 -5.03 5.20 22.78
N LEU A 283 -4.62 4.10 22.17
CA LEU A 283 -3.41 3.98 21.35
C LEU A 283 -3.86 3.52 19.97
N ARG A 284 -4.14 4.48 19.08
CA ARG A 284 -4.74 4.18 17.78
C ARG A 284 -4.21 5.07 16.68
N ILE A 285 -4.24 4.56 15.45
CA ILE A 285 -3.89 5.26 14.22
C ILE A 285 -4.93 4.94 13.14
N ALA A 286 -5.26 5.91 12.30
CA ALA A 286 -6.12 5.75 11.16
C ALA A 286 -5.37 4.99 10.06
N ALA A 287 -6.03 4.04 9.39
CA ALA A 287 -5.41 3.26 8.32
C ALA A 287 -4.91 4.15 7.15
N HIS A 288 -5.63 5.23 6.88
CA HIS A 288 -5.26 6.24 5.89
C HIS A 288 -5.44 7.65 6.46
N PHE A 289 -4.55 8.57 6.09
CA PHE A 289 -4.67 9.98 6.50
C PHE A 289 -5.37 10.83 5.42
N LYS A 290 -5.61 10.25 4.24
CA LYS A 290 -6.23 10.89 3.08
C LYS A 290 -7.27 9.97 2.44
N SER A 291 -8.37 10.53 1.96
CA SER A 291 -9.30 9.88 1.03
C SER A 291 -9.89 10.93 0.09
N GLY A 292 -9.44 10.92 -1.17
CA GLY A 292 -9.83 11.94 -2.16
C GLY A 292 -9.41 13.34 -1.73
N ASN A 293 -10.39 14.23 -1.59
CA ASN A 293 -10.24 15.63 -1.18
C ASN A 293 -10.40 15.83 0.34
N VAL A 294 -10.38 14.74 1.12
CA VAL A 294 -10.57 14.75 2.57
C VAL A 294 -9.33 14.23 3.29
N PHE A 295 -8.90 14.94 4.34
CA PHE A 295 -7.69 14.64 5.11
C PHE A 295 -8.00 14.51 6.61
N LEU A 296 -7.24 13.67 7.31
CA LEU A 296 -7.27 13.53 8.76
C LEU A 296 -5.94 14.01 9.36
N MET A 297 -6.01 14.66 10.52
CA MET A 297 -4.82 15.05 11.29
C MET A 297 -5.07 15.02 12.80
N GLY A 298 -3.98 14.95 13.56
CA GLY A 298 -4.01 14.92 15.02
C GLY A 298 -4.90 13.82 15.58
N ASP A 299 -5.64 14.08 16.66
CA ASP A 299 -6.49 13.09 17.33
C ASP A 299 -7.56 12.42 16.42
N ALA A 300 -7.91 13.03 15.29
CA ALA A 300 -8.77 12.41 14.28
C ALA A 300 -8.04 11.31 13.48
N ALA A 301 -6.72 11.45 13.31
CA ALA A 301 -5.84 10.52 12.62
C ALA A 301 -5.10 9.56 13.57
N HIS A 302 -4.70 9.98 14.77
CA HIS A 302 -3.94 9.15 15.72
C HIS A 302 -4.13 9.61 17.15
N THR A 303 -4.14 8.68 18.11
CA THR A 303 -4.27 8.97 19.54
C THR A 303 -3.16 8.28 20.32
N HIS A 304 -2.49 9.04 21.17
CA HIS A 304 -1.33 8.60 21.95
C HIS A 304 -1.65 8.38 23.43
N SER A 305 -0.78 7.64 24.12
CA SER A 305 -0.79 7.60 25.59
C SER A 305 -0.41 8.97 26.18
N PRO A 306 -0.86 9.30 27.41
CA PRO A 306 -0.60 10.59 28.05
C PRO A 306 0.86 10.68 28.52
N THR A 307 1.56 9.56 28.65
CA THR A 307 2.89 9.51 29.25
C THR A 307 3.97 10.21 28.44
N GLY A 308 3.83 10.27 27.11
CA GLY A 308 4.79 10.99 26.26
C GLY A 308 4.40 12.43 25.92
N GLY A 309 3.16 12.86 26.21
CA GLY A 309 2.66 14.17 25.79
C GLY A 309 2.54 14.37 24.27
N GLN A 310 2.55 13.30 23.47
CA GLN A 310 2.78 13.39 22.03
C GLN A 310 1.54 13.65 21.17
N GLY A 311 0.33 13.53 21.72
CA GLY A 311 -0.90 13.81 20.98
C GLY A 311 -0.90 15.21 20.37
N LEU A 312 -0.68 16.24 21.20
CA LEU A 312 -0.58 17.64 20.73
C LEU A 312 0.63 17.85 19.81
N ASN A 313 1.82 17.42 20.23
CA ASN A 313 3.06 17.74 19.52
C ASN A 313 3.13 17.10 18.14
N SER A 314 2.69 15.85 18.01
CA SER A 314 2.61 15.17 16.71
C SER A 314 1.50 15.77 15.83
N SER A 315 0.38 16.20 16.42
CA SER A 315 -0.70 16.88 15.70
C SER A 315 -0.26 18.20 15.06
N VAL A 316 0.57 18.98 15.76
CA VAL A 316 1.14 20.24 15.24
C VAL A 316 2.00 19.96 14.02
N GLN A 317 2.80 18.89 14.04
CA GLN A 317 3.65 18.53 12.91
C GLN A 317 2.85 18.07 11.68
N ASP A 318 1.72 17.37 11.87
CA ASP A 318 0.83 17.01 10.78
C ASP A 318 0.29 18.25 10.07
N ALA A 319 -0.18 19.23 10.85
CA ALA A 319 -0.68 20.50 10.36
C ALA A 319 0.40 21.29 9.61
N PHE A 320 1.64 21.30 10.12
CA PHE A 320 2.76 21.99 9.50
C PHE A 320 3.15 21.34 8.16
N ASN A 321 3.18 20.01 8.09
CA ASN A 321 3.50 19.28 6.88
C ASN A 321 2.42 19.38 5.79
N LEU A 322 1.13 19.25 6.15
CA LEU A 322 0.04 19.30 5.18
C LEU A 322 -0.25 20.73 4.69
N GLY A 323 -0.09 21.74 5.55
CA GLY A 323 -0.48 23.12 5.31
C GLY A 323 0.14 23.75 4.06
N TRP A 324 1.46 23.61 3.88
CA TRP A 324 2.14 24.16 2.71
C TRP A 324 1.81 23.40 1.42
N LYS A 325 1.60 22.09 1.51
CA LYS A 325 1.27 21.23 0.35
C LYS A 325 -0.09 21.61 -0.24
N ILE A 326 -1.12 21.73 0.61
CA ILE A 326 -2.45 22.20 0.19
C ILE A 326 -2.37 23.61 -0.37
N ALA A 327 -1.59 24.50 0.25
CA ALA A 327 -1.43 25.86 -0.26
C ALA A 327 -0.82 25.90 -1.67
N LEU A 328 0.21 25.10 -1.97
CA LEU A 328 0.82 25.08 -3.30
C LEU A 328 -0.13 24.51 -4.36
N VAL A 329 -0.87 23.44 -4.03
CA VAL A 329 -1.86 22.86 -4.94
C VAL A 329 -3.00 23.86 -5.22
N LEU A 330 -3.53 24.52 -4.20
CA LEU A 330 -4.59 25.53 -4.39
C LEU A 330 -4.11 26.77 -5.16
N LYS A 331 -2.83 27.14 -5.04
CA LYS A 331 -2.21 28.20 -5.83
C LYS A 331 -1.94 27.78 -7.29
N GLY A 332 -2.16 26.52 -7.65
CA GLY A 332 -1.85 25.97 -8.97
C GLY A 332 -0.35 25.85 -9.24
N LEU A 333 0.45 25.84 -8.17
CA LEU A 333 1.92 25.80 -8.25
C LEU A 333 2.43 24.37 -8.23
N SER A 334 1.71 23.44 -7.57
CA SER A 334 2.08 22.02 -7.50
C SER A 334 0.94 21.10 -7.94
N PRO A 335 1.23 19.90 -8.48
CA PRO A 335 0.21 18.92 -8.82
C PRO A 335 -0.46 18.33 -7.56
N PRO A 336 -1.72 17.84 -7.65
CA PRO A 336 -2.40 17.19 -6.53
C PRO A 336 -1.65 16.00 -5.93
N SER A 337 -0.77 15.33 -6.69
CA SER A 337 0.06 14.21 -6.21
C SER A 337 1.04 14.62 -5.10
N LEU A 338 1.34 15.91 -4.95
CA LEU A 338 2.09 16.40 -3.78
C LEU A 338 1.35 16.07 -2.47
N LEU A 339 0.02 16.05 -2.48
CA LEU A 339 -0.78 15.77 -1.29
C LEU A 339 -0.68 14.31 -0.84
N ASP A 340 -0.34 13.39 -1.75
CA ASP A 340 -0.13 11.96 -1.43
C ASP A 340 1.10 11.78 -0.53
N THR A 341 2.08 12.68 -0.63
CA THR A 341 3.28 12.64 0.22
C THR A 341 2.99 12.88 1.70
N TYR A 342 1.83 13.45 2.05
CA TYR A 342 1.46 13.69 3.45
C TYR A 342 1.37 12.40 4.25
N GLU A 343 0.65 11.39 3.76
CA GLU A 343 0.52 10.13 4.49
C GLU A 343 1.80 9.30 4.44
N ILE A 344 2.50 9.31 3.28
CA ILE A 344 3.81 8.67 3.10
C ILE A 344 4.81 9.17 4.14
N GLU A 345 4.85 10.48 4.40
CA GLU A 345 5.77 11.09 5.36
C GLU A 345 5.30 10.92 6.81
N ARG A 346 4.01 11.07 7.10
CA ARG A 346 3.53 11.16 8.49
C ARG A 346 3.22 9.81 9.14
N ILE A 347 2.69 8.83 8.42
CA ILE A 347 2.32 7.53 9.01
C ILE A 347 3.52 6.82 9.67
N PRO A 348 4.73 6.75 9.06
CA PRO A 348 5.88 6.13 9.70
C PRO A 348 6.32 6.84 10.99
N VAL A 349 6.33 8.18 10.98
CA VAL A 349 6.69 9.01 12.15
C VAL A 349 5.72 8.77 13.32
N ILE A 350 4.41 8.71 13.02
CA ILE A 350 3.38 8.47 14.04
C ILE A 350 3.45 7.04 14.55
N SER A 351 3.65 6.06 13.67
CA SER A 351 3.75 4.64 14.03
C SER A 351 4.90 4.40 15.02
N GLU A 352 6.10 4.92 14.72
CA GLU A 352 7.25 4.79 15.62
C GLU A 352 7.02 5.51 16.95
N MET A 353 6.42 6.71 16.93
CA MET A 353 6.11 7.45 18.16
C MET A 353 5.02 6.78 19.01
N LEU A 354 4.03 6.13 18.40
CA LEU A 354 3.05 5.32 19.10
C LEU A 354 3.71 4.15 19.82
N GLN A 355 4.69 3.50 19.18
CA GLN A 355 5.47 2.45 19.83
C GLN A 355 6.24 2.99 21.04
N ILE A 356 6.99 4.08 20.88
CA ILE A 356 7.75 4.73 21.96
C ILE A 356 6.82 5.09 23.13
N THR A 357 5.71 5.76 22.86
CA THR A 357 4.76 6.20 23.89
C THR A 357 3.96 5.05 24.53
N THR A 358 3.79 3.93 23.83
CA THR A 358 3.18 2.70 24.37
C THR A 358 4.11 2.00 25.34
N ASP A 359 5.38 1.84 24.97
CA ASP A 359 6.39 1.21 25.83
C ASP A 359 6.59 2.03 27.11
N LEU A 360 6.63 3.35 26.97
CA LEU A 360 6.72 4.28 28.09
C LEU A 360 5.50 4.21 29.02
N PHE A 361 4.30 4.08 28.45
CA PHE A 361 3.07 3.91 29.21
C PHE A 361 3.08 2.62 30.03
N LYS A 362 3.47 1.51 29.40
CA LYS A 362 3.61 0.21 30.06
C LYS A 362 4.63 0.25 31.19
N LYS A 363 5.80 0.87 30.95
CA LYS A 363 6.83 1.07 31.97
C LYS A 363 6.31 1.89 33.15
N THR A 364 5.61 3.01 32.88
CA THR A 364 5.13 3.95 33.90
C THR A 364 4.08 3.33 34.83
N PHE A 365 3.08 2.63 34.27
CA PHE A 365 1.90 2.22 35.05
C PHE A 365 1.82 0.73 35.38
N TYR A 366 2.53 -0.13 34.64
CA TYR A 366 2.51 -1.58 34.86
C TYR A 366 3.85 -2.16 35.33
N GLY A 367 4.93 -1.37 35.35
CA GLY A 367 6.26 -1.84 35.78
C GLY A 367 6.86 -2.93 34.88
N LEU A 368 6.29 -3.17 33.70
CA LEU A 368 6.75 -4.17 32.74
C LEU A 368 7.89 -3.58 31.91
N SER A 369 9.09 -4.13 32.01
CA SER A 369 10.17 -3.90 31.04
C SER A 369 9.88 -4.72 29.78
N THR A 370 9.55 -4.05 28.67
CA THR A 370 9.43 -4.72 27.37
C THR A 370 10.83 -5.04 26.84
N GLY A 371 11.07 -6.31 26.51
CA GLY A 371 12.39 -6.85 26.14
C GLY A 371 12.90 -6.35 24.79
N LYS A 372 13.39 -5.11 24.72
CA LYS A 372 14.35 -4.65 23.70
C LYS A 372 15.68 -4.29 24.38
N VAL A 373 16.75 -4.87 23.86
CA VAL A 373 18.15 -4.74 24.30
C VAL A 373 18.53 -3.27 24.45
N LEU A 374 18.88 -2.87 25.68
CA LEU A 374 19.72 -1.69 25.91
C LEU A 374 21.14 -2.09 25.53
N THR A 375 21.74 -1.39 24.58
CA THR A 375 23.16 -1.54 24.23
C THR A 375 24.03 -1.26 25.45
N ASN A 376 25.11 -2.02 25.55
CA ASN A 376 26.02 -2.22 26.70
C ASN A 376 26.87 -1.00 27.14
N ASP A 377 26.33 0.22 27.12
CA ASP A 377 27.06 1.37 27.66
C ASP A 377 26.17 2.25 28.55
N GLN A 378 26.29 2.00 29.87
CA GLN A 378 26.21 2.90 31.03
C GLN A 378 25.51 2.24 32.24
N SER A 379 26.27 2.05 33.33
CA SER A 379 25.82 1.75 34.70
C SER A 379 25.64 3.04 35.52
N PRO A 380 25.10 3.04 36.76
CA PRO A 380 24.25 2.08 37.46
C PRO A 380 22.87 2.69 37.83
N GLU A 381 21.89 1.86 38.17
CA GLU A 381 20.54 2.20 38.68
C GLU A 381 19.50 2.62 37.62
N THR A 382 18.54 1.72 37.39
CA THR A 382 17.24 1.90 36.71
C THR A 382 16.76 3.35 36.62
N ARG A 383 16.93 4.01 35.45
CA ARG A 383 16.25 5.29 35.18
C ARG A 383 14.74 5.10 35.42
N SER A 384 14.19 5.96 36.27
CA SER A 384 12.78 5.96 36.71
C SER A 384 11.80 5.63 35.59
N ALA A 385 10.70 4.96 35.93
CA ALA A 385 9.59 4.71 35.02
C ALA A 385 8.98 6.01 34.47
N PHE A 386 9.14 7.13 35.18
CA PHE A 386 8.64 8.46 34.80
C PHE A 386 9.62 9.29 33.97
N PHE A 387 10.86 8.82 33.77
CA PHE A 387 11.85 9.54 32.96
C PHE A 387 11.46 9.57 31.47
N ARG A 388 11.76 10.69 30.81
CA ARG A 388 11.46 10.97 29.40
C ARG A 388 12.72 11.44 28.70
N ASP A 389 13.15 10.69 27.69
CA ASP A 389 14.35 11.02 26.92
C ASP A 389 14.08 12.03 25.79
N ARG A 390 15.17 12.50 25.17
CA ARG A 390 15.15 13.45 24.06
C ARG A 390 14.38 12.98 22.81
N LYS A 391 14.09 11.69 22.63
CA LYS A 391 13.33 11.24 21.44
C LYS A 391 11.93 11.85 21.42
N LEU A 392 11.35 12.10 22.59
CA LEU A 392 10.06 12.78 22.74
C LEU A 392 10.11 14.26 22.35
N PHE A 393 11.30 14.85 22.15
CA PHE A 393 11.43 16.22 21.66
C PHE A 393 11.18 16.32 20.16
N GLN A 394 11.18 15.19 19.44
CA GLN A 394 10.93 15.07 18.00
C GLN A 394 11.88 15.92 17.12
N LEU A 395 13.06 16.27 17.63
CA LEU A 395 14.08 17.03 16.90
C LEU A 395 14.81 16.19 15.82
N GLU A 396 14.69 14.86 15.91
CA GLU A 396 15.36 13.87 15.05
C GLU A 396 14.43 13.27 13.98
N VAL A 397 13.19 13.79 13.87
CA VAL A 397 12.28 13.39 12.78
C VAL A 397 12.96 13.68 11.44
N ASN A 398 12.84 12.75 10.51
CA ASN A 398 13.28 12.92 9.13
C ASN A 398 12.25 12.32 8.16
N TYR A 399 12.41 12.63 6.87
CA TYR A 399 11.57 12.17 5.78
C TYR A 399 12.40 11.63 4.62
N ARG A 400 13.52 10.95 4.91
CA ARG A 400 14.48 10.48 3.89
C ARG A 400 13.86 9.60 2.81
N TRP A 401 12.81 8.84 3.15
CA TRP A 401 12.08 7.97 2.21
C TRP A 401 11.04 8.71 1.35
N SER A 402 10.85 10.01 1.57
CA SER A 402 9.83 10.77 0.87
C SER A 402 10.15 10.89 -0.62
N PRO A 403 9.18 10.73 -1.52
CA PRO A 403 9.40 10.84 -2.97
C PRO A 403 9.75 12.27 -3.44
N ILE A 404 9.72 13.25 -2.53
CA ILE A 404 10.12 14.64 -2.76
C ILE A 404 11.45 15.00 -2.05
N VAL A 405 12.22 14.00 -1.65
CA VAL A 405 13.56 14.14 -1.07
C VAL A 405 14.58 13.50 -2.01
N ILE A 406 15.69 14.20 -2.28
CA ILE A 406 16.77 13.78 -3.18
C ILE A 406 18.11 14.26 -2.61
N ASP A 407 19.07 13.37 -2.38
CA ASP A 407 20.44 13.75 -1.99
C ASP A 407 21.45 13.36 -3.08
N GLU A 408 21.88 14.29 -3.94
CA GLU A 408 22.81 14.00 -5.05
C GLU A 408 24.23 13.63 -4.59
N ARG A 409 24.55 13.78 -3.29
CA ARG A 409 25.84 13.38 -2.72
C ARG A 409 25.94 11.86 -2.50
N PHE A 410 24.81 11.15 -2.49
CA PHE A 410 24.74 9.72 -2.23
C PHE A 410 24.06 8.98 -3.41
N CYS A 411 24.40 7.71 -3.62
CA CYS A 411 23.75 6.91 -4.67
C CYS A 411 22.31 6.53 -4.28
N GLU A 412 21.40 6.51 -5.27
CA GLU A 412 20.03 5.99 -5.10
C GLU A 412 20.07 4.58 -4.48
N GLY A 413 19.47 4.41 -3.30
CA GLY A 413 19.38 3.10 -2.60
C GLY A 413 20.06 3.00 -1.22
N GLU A 414 20.83 3.99 -0.77
CA GLU A 414 21.35 4.02 0.62
C GLU A 414 20.38 4.67 1.63
N GLU A 415 19.32 5.32 1.16
CA GLU A 415 18.42 6.18 1.95
C GLU A 415 17.48 5.39 2.88
N SER A 416 17.20 4.12 2.59
CA SER A 416 16.16 3.30 3.27
C SER A 416 16.59 2.56 4.54
N LYS A 417 17.85 2.70 4.98
CA LYS A 417 18.37 1.95 6.16
C LYS A 417 18.02 2.57 7.52
N TYR A 418 17.33 3.71 7.57
CA TYR A 418 17.10 4.47 8.80
C TYR A 418 15.61 4.61 9.13
N GLY A 419 15.26 4.52 10.42
CA GLY A 419 13.90 4.73 10.92
C GLY A 419 13.42 6.19 10.80
N ALA A 420 12.18 6.44 11.20
CA ALA A 420 11.56 7.77 11.11
C ALA A 420 12.20 8.81 12.05
N TYR A 421 12.97 8.33 13.03
CA TYR A 421 13.80 9.12 13.93
C TYR A 421 15.28 8.76 13.73
N GLY A 422 16.11 9.77 13.47
CA GLY A 422 17.56 9.60 13.29
C GLY A 422 18.29 9.18 14.59
N ALA A 423 19.54 8.74 14.47
CA ALA A 423 20.41 8.45 15.61
C ALA A 423 21.37 9.63 15.87
N GLU A 424 21.78 9.88 17.10
CA GLU A 424 22.72 10.98 17.39
C GLU A 424 24.08 10.78 16.66
N GLY A 425 24.64 11.87 16.10
CA GLY A 425 25.97 11.86 15.49
C GLY A 425 26.08 11.34 14.04
N HIS A 426 24.97 11.20 13.32
CA HIS A 426 24.98 10.85 11.89
C HIS A 426 25.22 12.07 10.99
N ASP A 427 25.74 11.84 9.78
CA ASP A 427 25.89 12.89 8.76
C ASP A 427 24.53 13.40 8.29
N LEU A 428 24.37 14.73 8.22
CA LEU A 428 23.13 15.37 7.78
C LEU A 428 22.79 14.98 6.33
N ARG A 429 21.58 14.47 6.08
CA ARG A 429 21.09 14.00 4.78
C ARG A 429 19.79 14.67 4.35
N ALA A 430 19.55 14.77 3.04
CA ALA A 430 18.26 15.24 2.54
C ALA A 430 17.11 14.44 3.17
N GLY A 431 16.03 15.15 3.52
CA GLY A 431 14.92 14.64 4.32
C GLY A 431 15.05 14.93 5.80
N ASP A 432 16.23 15.30 6.30
CA ASP A 432 16.39 15.69 7.70
C ASP A 432 15.81 17.07 7.99
N ARG A 433 15.48 17.28 9.26
CA ARG A 433 15.12 18.58 9.79
C ARG A 433 16.30 19.55 9.60
N ALA A 434 16.03 20.73 9.04
CA ALA A 434 17.08 21.70 8.73
C ALA A 434 17.73 22.28 10.01
N PRO A 435 19.07 22.24 10.16
CA PRO A 435 19.75 22.81 11.33
C PRO A 435 19.68 24.34 11.31
N ASP A 436 19.69 24.94 12.49
CA ASP A 436 19.91 26.38 12.61
C ASP A 436 21.39 26.72 12.44
N ALA A 437 21.66 28.00 12.21
CA ALA A 437 23.01 28.54 12.16
C ALA A 437 23.00 29.97 12.73
N PRO A 438 23.28 30.17 14.04
CA PRO A 438 23.47 31.49 14.61
C PRO A 438 24.80 32.12 14.18
N GLY A 439 24.98 33.41 14.43
CA GLY A 439 26.24 34.12 14.13
C GLY A 439 26.36 34.56 12.66
N LEU A 440 25.23 34.77 11.98
CA LEU A 440 25.20 35.30 10.63
C LEU A 440 25.33 36.83 10.64
N THR A 441 26.24 37.37 9.84
CA THR A 441 26.31 38.81 9.57
C THR A 441 25.64 39.10 8.24
N GLN A 442 24.48 39.77 8.25
CA GLN A 442 23.75 40.16 7.05
C GLN A 442 24.50 41.27 6.29
N LEU A 443 24.94 40.97 5.06
CA LEU A 443 25.60 41.92 4.17
C LEU A 443 24.62 42.63 3.23
N PHE A 444 23.56 41.94 2.84
CA PHE A 444 22.55 42.44 1.92
C PHE A 444 21.18 41.84 2.25
N ALA A 445 20.14 42.65 2.09
CA ALA A 445 18.75 42.22 2.04
C ALA A 445 17.99 43.01 0.98
N LYS A 446 17.16 42.33 0.20
CA LYS A 446 16.34 42.94 -0.85
C LYS A 446 15.03 43.49 -0.25
N GLY A 447 14.92 44.82 -0.16
CA GLY A 447 13.73 45.49 0.38
C GLY A 447 13.79 45.73 1.90
N GLU A 448 12.66 46.13 2.50
CA GLU A 448 12.57 46.35 3.95
C GLU A 448 12.41 45.00 4.68
N HIS A 449 13.51 44.45 5.15
CA HIS A 449 13.55 43.24 5.98
C HIS A 449 14.17 43.54 7.35
N SER A 450 13.68 42.86 8.40
CA SER A 450 14.32 42.84 9.71
C SER A 450 15.72 42.24 9.61
N SER A 451 16.66 42.68 10.46
CA SER A 451 18.00 42.10 10.50
C SER A 451 17.94 40.62 10.89
N VAL A 452 18.40 39.74 10.00
CA VAL A 452 18.48 38.30 10.23
C VAL A 452 19.87 37.95 10.75
N SER A 453 19.94 37.21 11.86
CA SER A 453 21.22 36.82 12.49
C SER A 453 21.41 35.30 12.64
N ARG A 454 20.38 34.52 12.29
CA ARG A 454 20.35 33.05 12.30
C ARG A 454 19.40 32.52 11.24
N PHE A 455 19.54 31.25 10.82
CA PHE A 455 18.68 30.66 9.79
C PHE A 455 17.22 30.49 10.19
N PHE A 456 16.89 30.26 11.46
CA PHE A 456 15.47 30.14 11.84
C PHE A 456 14.66 31.42 11.61
N ASP A 457 15.29 32.58 11.76
CA ASP A 457 14.67 33.88 11.45
C ASP A 457 14.46 34.07 9.93
N LEU A 458 15.15 33.27 9.10
CA LEU A 458 15.03 33.28 7.64
C LEU A 458 13.89 32.37 7.16
N PHE A 459 13.70 31.20 7.76
CA PHE A 459 12.72 30.22 7.29
C PHE A 459 11.28 30.69 7.49
N ARG A 460 10.41 30.39 6.50
CA ARG A 460 9.02 30.84 6.50
C ARG A 460 8.07 29.68 6.16
N PRO A 461 6.90 29.59 6.83
CA PRO A 461 5.90 28.55 6.57
C PRO A 461 5.17 28.71 5.23
N SER A 462 5.52 29.71 4.43
CA SER A 462 4.90 30.03 3.14
C SER A 462 5.86 29.99 1.95
N LEU A 463 7.17 29.83 2.17
CA LEU A 463 8.19 29.86 1.13
C LEU A 463 9.23 28.77 1.36
N HIS A 464 9.70 28.17 0.27
CA HIS A 464 10.94 27.42 0.29
C HIS A 464 12.12 28.39 0.43
N THR A 465 13.16 28.00 1.16
CA THR A 465 14.41 28.76 1.27
C THR A 465 15.52 28.02 0.54
N ALA A 466 16.06 28.63 -0.51
CA ALA A 466 17.27 28.15 -1.17
C ALA A 466 18.50 28.79 -0.51
N LEU A 467 19.27 27.99 0.21
CA LEU A 467 20.55 28.36 0.80
C LEU A 467 21.67 28.06 -0.20
N VAL A 468 22.40 29.08 -0.62
CA VAL A 468 23.47 28.99 -1.61
C VAL A 468 24.79 29.20 -0.89
N PHE A 469 25.49 28.11 -0.58
CA PHE A 469 26.78 28.14 0.11
C PHE A 469 27.90 28.37 -0.89
N CYS A 470 28.62 29.49 -0.76
CA CYS A 470 29.71 29.88 -1.64
C CYS A 470 31.04 29.83 -0.84
N PRO A 471 31.88 28.80 -1.02
CA PRO A 471 33.07 28.60 -0.16
C PRO A 471 34.19 29.63 -0.36
N ASP A 472 34.30 30.26 -1.54
CA ASP A 472 35.41 31.19 -1.85
C ASP A 472 34.96 32.64 -1.99
N SER A 473 34.00 32.90 -2.88
CA SER A 473 33.50 34.25 -3.17
C SER A 473 32.12 34.20 -3.82
N LEU A 474 31.41 35.32 -3.80
CA LEU A 474 30.17 35.51 -4.55
C LEU A 474 30.52 36.15 -5.90
N THR A 475 30.39 35.42 -7.00
CA THR A 475 30.67 35.87 -8.39
C THR A 475 29.48 35.61 -9.30
N ASP A 476 29.53 36.07 -10.55
CA ASP A 476 28.46 35.82 -11.54
C ASP A 476 28.36 34.34 -11.96
N ASP A 477 29.30 33.48 -11.56
CA ASP A 477 29.29 32.06 -11.89
C ASP A 477 28.12 31.30 -11.23
N ILE A 478 27.50 31.86 -10.18
CA ILE A 478 26.31 31.27 -9.56
C ILE A 478 25.02 31.61 -10.31
N VAL A 479 25.05 32.56 -11.24
CA VAL A 479 23.84 33.05 -11.93
C VAL A 479 23.11 31.93 -12.68
N PRO A 480 23.79 31.09 -13.48
CA PRO A 480 23.16 29.93 -14.10
C PRO A 480 22.59 28.93 -13.09
N LEU A 481 23.18 28.84 -11.88
CA LEU A 481 22.73 27.95 -10.81
C LEU A 481 21.37 28.39 -10.23
N LEU A 482 21.12 29.68 -10.21
CA LEU A 482 19.94 30.27 -9.56
C LEU A 482 18.83 30.65 -10.53
N GLU A 483 19.12 30.76 -11.83
CA GLU A 483 18.14 31.07 -12.86
C GLU A 483 16.90 30.15 -12.85
N PRO A 484 17.01 28.82 -12.66
CA PRO A 484 15.82 27.96 -12.58
C PRO A 484 14.97 28.24 -11.33
N LEU A 485 15.58 28.58 -10.21
CA LEU A 485 14.85 28.98 -8.98
C LEU A 485 14.16 30.34 -9.17
N HIS A 486 14.78 31.24 -9.94
CA HIS A 486 14.18 32.52 -10.30
C HIS A 486 12.96 32.36 -11.21
N GLN A 487 13.01 31.47 -12.20
CA GLN A 487 11.90 31.20 -13.13
C GLN A 487 10.63 30.72 -12.44
N VAL A 488 10.77 30.05 -11.30
CA VAL A 488 9.65 29.65 -10.45
C VAL A 488 8.94 30.86 -9.82
N GLY A 489 9.72 31.89 -9.47
CA GLY A 489 9.25 33.16 -8.96
C GLY A 489 9.30 33.33 -7.43
N ASP A 490 9.43 34.59 -7.02
CA ASP A 490 9.56 35.08 -5.63
C ASP A 490 8.37 34.75 -4.71
N LYS A 491 7.29 34.17 -5.24
CA LYS A 491 6.12 33.73 -4.46
C LYS A 491 6.25 32.31 -3.90
N VAL A 492 7.26 31.56 -4.32
CA VAL A 492 7.51 30.17 -3.91
C VAL A 492 8.86 30.04 -3.20
N PHE A 493 9.87 30.77 -3.68
CA PHE A 493 11.21 30.74 -3.12
C PHE A 493 11.63 32.08 -2.53
N GLN A 494 12.49 31.99 -1.52
CA GLN A 494 13.46 33.01 -1.18
C GLN A 494 14.86 32.42 -1.28
N ILE A 495 15.81 33.22 -1.76
CA ILE A 495 17.19 32.78 -2.03
C ILE A 495 18.15 33.56 -1.14
N ALA A 496 18.98 32.84 -0.38
CA ALA A 496 19.99 33.41 0.52
C ALA A 496 21.37 32.84 0.20
N ALA A 497 22.32 33.72 -0.10
CA ALA A 497 23.73 33.33 -0.27
C ALA A 497 24.48 33.37 1.06
N VAL A 498 25.34 32.38 1.29
CA VAL A 498 26.09 32.18 2.54
C VAL A 498 27.57 32.07 2.20
N LEU A 499 28.37 32.99 2.74
CA LEU A 499 29.80 33.12 2.51
C LEU A 499 30.56 32.86 3.82
N PRO A 500 31.75 32.24 3.80
CA PRO A 500 32.58 32.16 5.00
C PRO A 500 33.15 33.55 5.36
N LYS A 501 33.47 33.74 6.64
CA LYS A 501 33.94 35.01 7.23
C LYS A 501 34.99 35.80 6.42
N LYS A 502 35.88 35.11 5.70
CA LYS A 502 37.02 35.69 4.97
C LYS A 502 36.79 35.84 3.46
N ALA A 503 35.63 35.47 2.95
CA ALA A 503 35.32 35.56 1.53
C ALA A 503 35.16 37.03 1.10
N ASN A 504 35.62 37.32 -0.12
CA ASN A 504 35.39 38.62 -0.75
C ASN A 504 34.00 38.64 -1.41
N MET A 505 33.31 39.79 -1.30
CA MET A 505 32.02 40.02 -1.94
C MET A 505 32.19 40.96 -3.13
N THR A 506 31.89 40.48 -4.34
CA THR A 506 31.55 41.33 -5.48
C THR A 506 30.07 41.10 -5.75
N LYS A 507 29.24 42.15 -5.72
CA LYS A 507 27.80 41.98 -5.91
C LYS A 507 27.54 41.37 -7.30
N PRO A 508 26.92 40.18 -7.40
CA PRO A 508 26.65 39.56 -8.70
C PRO A 508 25.59 40.37 -9.46
N SER A 509 25.56 40.24 -10.78
CA SER A 509 24.72 41.00 -11.71
C SER A 509 23.22 40.63 -11.66
N VAL A 510 22.76 39.94 -10.60
CA VAL A 510 21.41 39.40 -10.47
C VAL A 510 20.58 40.10 -9.40
N ASP A 511 19.32 40.39 -9.74
CA ASP A 511 18.38 41.10 -8.88
C ASP A 511 17.47 40.18 -8.05
N PHE A 512 17.62 38.86 -8.14
CA PHE A 512 16.74 37.88 -7.49
C PHE A 512 17.27 37.28 -6.16
N LEU A 513 18.48 37.63 -5.72
CA LEU A 513 18.94 37.28 -4.37
C LEU A 513 18.13 38.06 -3.32
N ASN A 514 17.59 37.38 -2.31
CA ASN A 514 16.88 38.04 -1.22
C ASN A 514 17.84 38.45 -0.09
N PHE A 515 18.82 37.60 0.22
CA PHE A 515 19.76 37.82 1.31
C PHE A 515 21.19 37.39 0.95
N VAL A 516 22.18 38.05 1.57
CA VAL A 516 23.59 37.61 1.57
C VAL A 516 24.12 37.69 2.99
N PHE A 517 24.73 36.60 3.46
CA PHE A 517 25.24 36.45 4.82
C PHE A 517 26.72 36.06 4.84
N HIS A 518 27.44 36.55 5.84
CA HIS A 518 28.68 35.94 6.31
C HIS A 518 28.38 34.97 7.46
N ASP A 519 28.73 33.69 7.26
CA ASP A 519 28.82 32.69 8.33
C ASP A 519 30.05 33.00 9.19
N THR A 520 29.86 33.88 10.18
CA THR A 520 30.96 34.49 10.93
C THR A 520 31.56 33.54 11.96
N ASP A 521 30.71 32.65 12.49
CA ASP A 521 31.05 31.67 13.52
C ASP A 521 31.21 30.25 12.95
N GLY A 522 30.94 30.05 11.65
CA GLY A 522 31.17 28.78 10.93
C GLY A 522 30.08 27.73 11.15
N HIS A 523 28.96 28.10 11.77
CA HIS A 523 27.87 27.20 12.12
C HIS A 523 27.05 26.77 10.90
N ALA A 524 26.92 27.62 9.89
CA ALA A 524 26.15 27.29 8.69
C ALA A 524 26.86 26.23 7.84
N PHE A 525 28.14 26.43 7.50
CA PHE A 525 28.90 25.45 6.72
C PHE A 525 29.08 24.13 7.49
N THR A 526 29.36 24.21 8.80
CA THR A 526 29.52 23.01 9.63
C THR A 526 28.20 22.26 9.82
N GLY A 527 27.12 22.97 10.15
CA GLY A 527 25.81 22.36 10.43
C GLY A 527 25.23 21.61 9.24
N TYR A 528 25.48 22.09 8.02
CA TYR A 528 25.04 21.43 6.77
C TYR A 528 26.06 20.42 6.22
N GLY A 529 27.18 20.17 6.91
CA GLY A 529 28.19 19.21 6.48
C GLY A 529 28.95 19.62 5.22
N LEU A 530 29.19 20.93 5.04
CA LEU A 530 29.78 21.52 3.82
C LEU A 530 31.21 22.04 4.02
N ASN A 531 31.87 21.63 5.11
CA ASN A 531 33.27 21.97 5.36
C ASN A 531 34.17 21.26 4.32
N GLY A 532 34.91 22.03 3.53
CA GLY A 532 35.89 21.50 2.57
C GLY A 532 35.35 21.22 1.15
N VAL A 533 34.14 21.69 0.81
CA VAL A 533 33.62 21.61 -0.56
C VAL A 533 34.27 22.67 -1.46
N GLU A 534 34.69 22.29 -2.66
CA GLU A 534 35.47 23.13 -3.60
C GLU A 534 34.61 24.04 -4.51
N GLY A 535 33.28 24.03 -4.38
CA GLY A 535 32.36 24.80 -5.24
C GLY A 535 31.04 25.20 -4.59
N PRO A 536 30.22 26.04 -5.25
CA PRO A 536 28.95 26.49 -4.71
C PRO A 536 27.94 25.34 -4.57
N MET A 537 27.26 25.30 -3.42
CA MET A 537 26.28 24.27 -3.08
C MET A 537 24.91 24.88 -2.81
N ILE A 538 23.86 24.27 -3.35
CA ILE A 538 22.48 24.70 -3.06
C ILE A 538 21.80 23.67 -2.16
N VAL A 539 21.24 24.17 -1.06
CA VAL A 539 20.36 23.42 -0.16
C VAL A 539 18.97 24.02 -0.19
N ILE A 540 17.95 23.19 -0.40
CA ILE A 540 16.55 23.65 -0.44
C ILE A 540 15.84 23.23 0.84
N VAL A 541 15.48 24.21 1.66
CA VAL A 541 14.67 24.04 2.87
C VAL A 541 13.19 24.25 2.52
N ARG A 542 12.36 23.27 2.82
CA ARG A 542 10.91 23.32 2.61
C ARG A 542 10.21 24.24 3.63
N PRO A 543 8.96 24.66 3.38
CA PRO A 543 8.19 25.45 4.34
C PRO A 543 7.97 24.78 5.70
N ASP A 544 8.06 23.44 5.77
CA ASP A 544 8.00 22.67 7.02
C ASP A 544 9.37 22.47 7.71
N VAL A 545 10.42 23.14 7.20
CA VAL A 545 11.78 23.20 7.76
C VAL A 545 12.45 21.81 7.84
N TYR A 546 12.18 21.02 6.81
CA TYR A 546 13.01 19.87 6.41
C TYR A 546 13.66 20.25 5.09
N PHE A 547 14.91 19.86 4.87
CA PHE A 547 15.56 20.19 3.61
C PHE A 547 15.52 18.98 2.69
N SER A 548 15.24 19.23 1.41
CA SER A 548 14.90 18.17 0.46
C SER A 548 15.98 17.89 -0.56
N PHE A 549 16.99 18.75 -0.71
CA PHE A 549 17.96 18.68 -1.79
C PHE A 549 19.37 19.15 -1.38
N PHE A 550 20.38 18.47 -1.91
CA PHE A 550 21.75 18.97 -2.11
C PHE A 550 22.05 18.96 -3.61
N ILE A 551 22.46 20.10 -4.18
CA ILE A 551 22.82 20.20 -5.61
C ILE A 551 24.31 20.53 -5.74
N LEU A 552 25.06 19.64 -6.41
CA LEU A 552 26.50 19.78 -6.70
C LEU A 552 26.67 20.42 -8.09
N SER A 553 26.70 21.76 -8.18
CA SER A 553 27.06 22.55 -9.38
C SER A 553 26.40 22.15 -10.73
N LEU A 554 25.43 22.93 -11.22
CA LEU A 554 24.77 22.70 -12.52
C LEU A 554 25.78 22.83 -13.69
N SER A 555 26.24 21.70 -14.22
CA SER A 555 27.06 21.65 -15.44
C SER A 555 26.38 20.83 -16.55
N SER A 556 25.18 20.27 -16.29
CA SER A 556 24.43 19.43 -17.24
C SER A 556 22.92 19.78 -17.32
N PRO A 557 22.25 19.45 -18.44
CA PRO A 557 20.79 19.57 -18.58
C PRO A 557 19.97 18.75 -17.58
N ARG A 558 20.55 17.69 -16.98
CA ARG A 558 19.89 16.89 -15.92
C ARG A 558 19.65 17.71 -14.65
N ASP A 559 20.45 18.75 -14.43
CA ASP A 559 20.53 19.42 -13.14
C ASP A 559 19.41 20.49 -13.03
N SER A 560 18.98 21.06 -14.17
CA SER A 560 17.75 21.87 -14.29
C SER A 560 16.46 21.07 -14.02
N ILE A 561 16.48 19.74 -14.19
CA ILE A 561 15.33 18.86 -13.91
C ILE A 561 15.16 18.65 -12.39
N SER A 562 16.23 18.69 -11.60
CA SER A 562 16.19 18.54 -10.13
C SER A 562 15.47 19.71 -9.44
N ILE A 563 15.58 20.95 -9.95
CA ILE A 563 14.89 22.13 -9.38
C ILE A 563 13.38 22.11 -9.69
N VAL A 564 12.98 21.60 -10.86
CA VAL A 564 11.56 21.40 -11.22
C VAL A 564 10.90 20.36 -10.29
N ARG A 565 11.66 19.39 -9.76
CA ARG A 565 11.16 18.39 -8.79
C ARG A 565 10.74 18.99 -7.44
N ILE A 566 11.22 20.19 -7.08
CA ILE A 566 10.88 20.88 -5.82
C ILE A 566 9.40 21.30 -5.78
N ILE A 567 8.81 21.54 -6.94
CA ILE A 567 7.47 22.09 -7.10
C ILE A 567 6.54 21.10 -7.77
N MET A 568 7.10 20.29 -8.68
CA MET A 568 6.43 19.23 -9.40
C MET A 568 7.16 17.92 -9.10
N PRO A 569 6.81 17.18 -8.01
CA PRO A 569 7.23 15.78 -7.87
C PRO A 569 7.03 15.06 -9.19
N LYS A 570 7.99 14.20 -9.58
CA LYS A 570 8.08 13.52 -10.90
C LYS A 570 6.73 13.58 -11.62
N THR A 571 6.66 14.38 -12.68
CA THR A 571 5.60 14.28 -13.70
C THR A 571 5.60 12.89 -14.36
N GLY A 572 6.63 12.07 -14.08
CA GLY A 572 6.64 10.64 -14.33
C GLY A 572 5.75 9.89 -13.35
N ARG A 573 4.74 9.22 -13.90
CA ARG A 573 3.94 8.19 -13.27
C ARG A 573 4.79 7.28 -12.35
N GLY A 574 4.41 7.20 -11.07
CA GLY A 574 5.02 6.31 -10.08
C GLY A 574 4.62 4.83 -10.27
N TYR A 575 4.99 3.99 -9.31
CA TYR A 575 4.45 2.63 -9.22
C TYR A 575 2.97 2.68 -8.85
N ILE A 576 2.14 1.96 -9.60
CA ILE A 576 0.74 1.73 -9.23
C ILE A 576 0.71 0.59 -8.20
N PRO A 577 -0.07 0.69 -7.10
CA PRO A 577 -0.21 -0.41 -6.15
C PRO A 577 -0.55 -1.73 -6.84
N ILE A 578 -0.03 -2.85 -6.33
CA ILE A 578 -0.28 -4.19 -6.90
C ILE A 578 -1.78 -4.47 -7.00
N ALA A 579 -2.54 -4.08 -5.96
CA ALA A 579 -4.00 -4.24 -5.91
C ALA A 579 -4.74 -3.46 -7.01
N ASP A 580 -4.18 -2.39 -7.56
CA ASP A 580 -4.83 -1.54 -8.57
C ASP A 580 -4.71 -2.08 -10.00
N HIS A 581 -4.61 -3.40 -10.14
CA HIS A 581 -4.49 -4.10 -11.42
C HIS A 581 -5.61 -5.13 -11.64
N ALA A 582 -6.17 -5.14 -12.84
CA ALA A 582 -7.04 -6.19 -13.35
C ALA A 582 -6.26 -7.19 -14.22
N LEU A 583 -6.82 -8.38 -14.43
CA LEU A 583 -6.22 -9.45 -15.22
C LEU A 583 -7.08 -9.77 -16.45
N ILE A 584 -6.45 -9.77 -17.63
CA ILE A 584 -7.06 -10.25 -18.88
C ILE A 584 -6.22 -11.37 -19.47
N GLY A 585 -6.82 -12.30 -20.21
CA GLY A 585 -6.06 -13.40 -20.83
C GLY A 585 -6.91 -14.31 -21.71
N ASN A 586 -6.25 -15.26 -22.36
CA ASN A 586 -6.86 -16.19 -23.33
C ASN A 586 -6.46 -17.66 -23.12
N LEU A 587 -6.00 -18.02 -21.92
CA LEU A 587 -5.53 -19.38 -21.56
C LEU A 587 -4.21 -19.81 -22.22
N ARG A 588 -3.50 -18.87 -22.85
CA ARG A 588 -2.10 -19.02 -23.30
C ARG A 588 -1.18 -18.14 -22.48
N THR A 589 -1.64 -16.91 -22.28
CA THR A 589 -0.98 -15.88 -21.49
C THR A 589 -2.03 -14.97 -20.84
N ALA A 590 -1.57 -14.08 -19.97
CA ALA A 590 -2.36 -13.04 -19.34
C ALA A 590 -1.57 -11.73 -19.24
N ALA A 591 -2.30 -10.62 -19.11
CA ALA A 591 -1.76 -9.28 -18.95
C ALA A 591 -2.40 -8.58 -17.75
N LEU A 592 -1.60 -7.80 -17.01
CA LEU A 592 -2.09 -6.93 -15.94
C LEU A 592 -2.38 -5.53 -16.48
N VAL A 593 -3.58 -5.02 -16.17
CA VAL A 593 -4.05 -3.70 -16.60
C VAL A 593 -4.30 -2.82 -15.37
N SER A 594 -3.56 -1.73 -15.22
CA SER A 594 -3.70 -0.77 -14.13
C SER A 594 -4.98 0.07 -14.24
N THR A 595 -5.41 0.66 -13.14
CA THR A 595 -6.57 1.58 -13.06
C THR A 595 -6.43 2.85 -13.90
N ASP A 596 -5.23 3.24 -14.32
CA ASP A 596 -5.03 4.37 -15.23
C ASP A 596 -4.94 3.97 -16.71
N GLY A 597 -5.21 2.71 -17.03
CA GLY A 597 -5.28 2.20 -18.40
C GLY A 597 -3.93 1.82 -19.01
N SER A 598 -2.94 1.47 -18.20
CA SER A 598 -1.66 0.91 -18.65
C SER A 598 -1.65 -0.60 -18.53
N ILE A 599 -1.08 -1.29 -19.52
CA ILE A 599 -0.69 -2.69 -19.38
C ILE A 599 0.73 -2.71 -18.85
N GLU A 600 0.91 -3.28 -17.67
CA GLU A 600 2.16 -3.21 -16.91
C GLU A 600 2.93 -4.52 -16.84
N SER A 601 2.24 -5.65 -16.96
CA SER A 601 2.85 -6.98 -17.01
C SER A 601 2.27 -7.75 -18.17
N TYR A 602 3.11 -8.26 -19.07
CA TYR A 602 2.67 -9.11 -20.18
C TYR A 602 3.82 -9.94 -20.76
N CYS A 603 3.63 -11.27 -20.75
CA CYS A 603 4.51 -12.23 -21.43
C CYS A 603 3.81 -12.75 -22.69
N VAL A 604 4.54 -12.95 -23.78
CA VAL A 604 3.94 -13.44 -25.04
C VAL A 604 4.96 -14.34 -25.75
N PRO A 605 4.55 -15.50 -26.33
CA PRO A 605 3.19 -16.00 -26.49
C PRO A 605 2.58 -16.71 -25.26
N ASN A 606 3.39 -17.17 -24.30
CA ASN A 606 2.93 -17.98 -23.17
C ASN A 606 3.27 -17.32 -21.81
N PHE A 607 2.72 -17.87 -20.72
CA PHE A 607 2.99 -17.40 -19.34
C PHE A 607 4.47 -17.35 -18.98
N ASP A 608 5.22 -18.40 -19.30
CA ASP A 608 6.65 -18.54 -18.96
C ASP A 608 7.58 -17.95 -20.03
N SER A 609 7.04 -17.28 -21.06
CA SER A 609 7.84 -16.57 -22.05
C SER A 609 8.54 -15.34 -21.43
N PRO A 610 9.64 -14.86 -22.01
CA PRO A 610 10.24 -13.61 -21.58
C PRO A 610 9.23 -12.45 -21.64
N SER A 611 9.27 -11.59 -20.63
CA SER A 611 8.33 -10.47 -20.56
C SER A 611 8.63 -9.42 -21.63
N ILE A 612 7.57 -8.84 -22.19
CA ILE A 612 7.64 -7.64 -23.05
C ILE A 612 7.16 -6.37 -22.35
N PHE A 613 6.42 -6.52 -21.25
CA PHE A 613 6.03 -5.44 -20.34
C PHE A 613 6.23 -5.90 -18.90
N ALA A 614 7.01 -5.15 -18.13
CA ALA A 614 7.35 -5.37 -16.74
C ALA A 614 7.37 -4.04 -15.97
N ARG A 615 6.54 -3.06 -16.38
CA ARG A 615 6.43 -1.73 -15.75
C ARG A 615 6.14 -1.81 -14.25
N ILE A 616 5.40 -2.84 -13.83
CA ILE A 616 5.08 -3.07 -12.42
C ILE A 616 6.34 -3.37 -11.60
N LEU A 617 7.40 -3.91 -12.21
CA LEU A 617 8.69 -4.17 -11.58
C LEU A 617 9.70 -3.05 -11.83
N ASP A 618 9.61 -2.35 -12.95
CA ASP A 618 10.44 -1.17 -13.20
C ASP A 618 9.64 -0.15 -14.00
N LYS A 619 9.24 0.93 -13.32
CA LYS A 619 8.33 1.94 -13.88
C LYS A 619 8.87 2.68 -15.09
N ASP A 620 10.20 2.66 -15.27
CA ASP A 620 10.94 3.42 -16.29
C ASP A 620 11.47 2.49 -17.40
N LYS A 621 12.06 1.33 -17.07
CA LYS A 621 12.65 0.40 -18.05
C LYS A 621 11.71 -0.74 -18.49
N GLY A 622 10.73 -1.08 -17.65
CA GLY A 622 9.93 -2.29 -17.82
C GLY A 622 9.05 -2.31 -19.06
N GLY A 623 8.85 -1.18 -19.73
CA GLY A 623 7.98 -1.09 -20.91
C GLY A 623 6.49 -1.24 -20.60
N HIS A 624 5.64 -0.68 -21.46
CA HIS A 624 4.21 -0.56 -21.22
C HIS A 624 3.39 -0.40 -22.49
N PHE A 625 2.07 -0.62 -22.37
CA PHE A 625 1.10 -0.16 -23.33
C PHE A 625 0.00 0.64 -22.60
N SER A 626 -0.01 1.97 -22.72
CA SER A 626 -0.97 2.86 -22.06
C SER A 626 -1.96 3.50 -23.02
N ILE A 627 -3.20 3.66 -22.57
CA ILE A 627 -4.25 4.46 -23.21
C ILE A 627 -4.94 5.26 -22.11
N THR A 628 -4.66 6.55 -22.05
CA THR A 628 -5.04 7.40 -20.91
C THR A 628 -5.42 8.80 -21.39
N PRO A 629 -6.46 9.44 -20.82
CA PRO A 629 -6.73 10.85 -21.10
C PRO A 629 -5.57 11.76 -20.66
N THR A 630 -5.31 12.84 -21.40
CA THR A 630 -4.25 13.81 -21.07
C THR A 630 -4.76 15.00 -20.26
N ILE A 631 -5.94 14.86 -19.66
CA ILE A 631 -6.62 15.85 -18.82
C ILE A 631 -7.00 15.19 -17.50
N PRO A 632 -7.33 15.93 -16.44
CA PRO A 632 -7.80 15.33 -15.19
C PRO A 632 -9.01 14.40 -15.40
N PHE A 633 -8.99 13.25 -14.74
CA PHE A 633 -10.04 12.24 -14.77
C PHE A 633 -10.13 11.46 -13.45
N THR A 634 -11.28 10.85 -13.17
CA THR A 634 -11.37 9.63 -12.35
C THR A 634 -11.55 8.39 -13.21
N THR A 635 -11.19 7.25 -12.62
CA THR A 635 -11.38 5.95 -13.25
C THR A 635 -12.43 5.13 -12.52
N LYS A 636 -13.27 4.43 -13.29
CA LYS A 636 -13.99 3.24 -12.85
C LYS A 636 -13.59 2.06 -13.72
N GLN A 637 -13.05 1.01 -13.10
CA GLN A 637 -12.65 -0.20 -13.81
C GLN A 637 -13.51 -1.38 -13.35
N ALA A 638 -14.03 -2.16 -14.28
CA ALA A 638 -14.85 -3.33 -14.01
C ALA A 638 -14.82 -4.32 -15.18
N TYR A 639 -14.99 -5.61 -14.91
CA TYR A 639 -15.23 -6.58 -15.97
C TYR A 639 -16.63 -6.43 -16.56
N MET A 640 -16.78 -6.73 -17.85
CA MET A 640 -18.10 -6.99 -18.41
C MET A 640 -18.75 -8.17 -17.67
N PRO A 641 -20.07 -8.16 -17.47
CA PRO A 641 -20.76 -9.16 -16.64
C PRO A 641 -20.38 -10.60 -17.00
N SER A 642 -20.00 -11.38 -15.99
CA SER A 642 -19.66 -12.80 -16.13
C SER A 642 -18.53 -13.08 -17.14
N SER A 643 -17.52 -12.20 -17.22
CA SER A 643 -16.43 -12.32 -18.19
C SER A 643 -15.03 -11.95 -17.65
N ASN A 644 -14.01 -12.20 -18.48
CA ASN A 644 -12.66 -11.63 -18.36
C ASN A 644 -12.38 -10.56 -19.43
N VAL A 645 -13.42 -9.83 -19.86
CA VAL A 645 -13.28 -8.65 -20.71
C VAL A 645 -13.34 -7.43 -19.81
N LEU A 646 -12.29 -6.62 -19.81
CA LEU A 646 -12.15 -5.49 -18.89
C LEU A 646 -12.68 -4.21 -19.53
N GLN A 647 -13.39 -3.38 -18.75
CA GLN A 647 -13.76 -2.02 -19.11
C GLN A 647 -13.17 -1.03 -18.12
N THR A 648 -12.32 -0.13 -18.62
CA THR A 648 -11.79 1.01 -17.88
C THR A 648 -12.48 2.28 -18.39
N LYS A 649 -13.29 2.91 -17.54
CA LYS A 649 -14.00 4.15 -17.86
C LYS A 649 -13.30 5.33 -17.21
N PHE A 650 -12.90 6.29 -18.02
CA PHE A 650 -12.36 7.56 -17.57
C PHE A 650 -13.47 8.63 -17.62
N LEU A 651 -13.70 9.29 -16.49
CA LEU A 651 -14.70 10.31 -16.29
C LEU A 651 -13.99 11.65 -16.14
N SER A 652 -14.39 12.65 -16.92
CA SER A 652 -13.84 14.01 -16.86
C SER A 652 -14.96 15.01 -17.12
N GLU A 653 -14.80 16.27 -16.72
CA GLU A 653 -15.76 17.34 -17.05
C GLU A 653 -15.99 17.47 -18.56
N GLN A 654 -14.97 17.17 -19.38
CA GLN A 654 -15.02 17.30 -20.83
C GLN A 654 -15.75 16.13 -21.52
N GLY A 655 -15.99 15.02 -20.81
CA GLY A 655 -16.62 13.84 -21.39
C GLY A 655 -16.34 12.53 -20.67
N THR A 656 -16.66 11.43 -21.33
CA THR A 656 -16.43 10.08 -20.80
C THR A 656 -15.93 9.18 -21.91
N VAL A 657 -14.84 8.47 -21.64
CA VAL A 657 -14.28 7.48 -22.56
C VAL A 657 -14.19 6.12 -21.87
N THR A 658 -14.52 5.07 -22.61
CA THR A 658 -14.36 3.69 -22.18
C THR A 658 -13.26 3.03 -23.00
N VAL A 659 -12.31 2.40 -22.31
CA VAL A 659 -11.32 1.48 -22.90
C VAL A 659 -11.76 0.06 -22.56
N THR A 660 -11.94 -0.78 -23.58
CA THR A 660 -12.27 -2.20 -23.43
C THR A 660 -11.06 -3.04 -23.81
N ASP A 661 -10.52 -3.80 -22.86
CA ASP A 661 -9.31 -4.61 -23.01
C ASP A 661 -9.65 -6.10 -22.96
N PHE A 662 -9.14 -6.87 -23.92
CA PHE A 662 -9.27 -8.34 -23.93
C PHE A 662 -8.23 -9.00 -24.83
N LEU A 663 -7.95 -10.28 -24.54
CA LEU A 663 -7.29 -11.18 -25.48
C LEU A 663 -8.38 -12.06 -26.13
N PRO A 664 -8.44 -12.17 -27.48
CA PRO A 664 -9.50 -12.90 -28.15
C PRO A 664 -9.60 -14.36 -27.75
N ARG A 665 -10.84 -14.81 -27.55
CA ARG A 665 -11.19 -16.21 -27.29
C ARG A 665 -12.41 -16.62 -28.12
N GLN A 666 -12.32 -17.79 -28.73
CA GLN A 666 -13.41 -18.33 -29.56
C GLN A 666 -14.35 -19.22 -28.73
N SER A 667 -15.65 -19.15 -28.99
CA SER A 667 -16.65 -19.98 -28.28
C SER A 667 -16.70 -21.44 -28.76
N ASP A 668 -16.28 -21.72 -29.99
CA ASP A 668 -16.37 -23.05 -30.61
C ASP A 668 -15.12 -23.93 -30.35
N PRO A 669 -15.22 -25.02 -29.57
CA PRO A 669 -14.11 -25.92 -29.31
C PRO A 669 -13.64 -26.73 -30.54
N GLU A 670 -14.50 -26.89 -31.55
CA GLU A 670 -14.25 -27.67 -32.78
C GLU A 670 -13.67 -26.80 -33.91
N ALA A 671 -13.65 -25.48 -33.75
CA ALA A 671 -13.06 -24.57 -34.71
C ALA A 671 -11.53 -24.76 -34.73
N ARG A 672 -11.04 -25.57 -35.68
CA ARG A 672 -9.62 -25.79 -36.01
C ARG A 672 -8.88 -24.53 -36.52
N LYS A 673 -9.19 -23.33 -36.01
CA LYS A 673 -8.49 -22.09 -36.33
C LYS A 673 -7.43 -21.82 -35.28
N SER A 674 -6.28 -21.28 -35.69
CA SER A 674 -5.25 -20.83 -34.75
C SER A 674 -5.81 -19.74 -33.83
N LEU A 675 -5.57 -19.88 -32.51
CA LEU A 675 -5.79 -18.78 -31.57
C LEU A 675 -4.91 -17.59 -31.97
N LEU A 676 -5.48 -16.39 -31.90
CA LEU A 676 -4.79 -15.16 -32.26
C LEU A 676 -4.02 -14.66 -31.03
N PHE A 677 -2.71 -14.46 -31.16
CA PHE A 677 -1.84 -13.88 -30.11
C PHE A 677 -1.99 -12.35 -30.09
N TRP A 678 -3.22 -11.89 -29.89
CA TRP A 678 -3.59 -10.49 -30.04
C TRP A 678 -4.02 -9.92 -28.70
N LEU A 679 -3.52 -8.75 -28.39
CA LEU A 679 -3.99 -7.90 -27.31
C LEU A 679 -4.79 -6.76 -27.93
N ILE A 680 -6.10 -6.76 -27.68
CA ILE A 680 -7.03 -5.81 -28.29
C ILE A 680 -7.48 -4.79 -27.25
N ARG A 681 -7.36 -3.51 -27.60
CA ARG A 681 -7.74 -2.39 -26.76
C ARG A 681 -8.62 -1.42 -27.54
N ARG A 682 -9.91 -1.35 -27.17
CA ARG A 682 -10.92 -0.56 -27.89
C ARG A 682 -11.33 0.68 -27.10
N ILE A 683 -11.07 1.84 -27.67
CA ILE A 683 -11.43 3.16 -27.14
C ILE A 683 -12.78 3.57 -27.73
N GLU A 684 -13.69 4.02 -26.88
CA GLU A 684 -15.01 4.56 -27.28
C GLU A 684 -15.35 5.79 -26.44
N VAL A 685 -15.48 6.96 -27.08
CA VAL A 685 -15.97 8.17 -26.39
C VAL A 685 -17.49 8.08 -26.32
N VAL A 686 -17.98 7.87 -25.11
CA VAL A 686 -19.40 7.70 -24.79
C VAL A 686 -20.10 9.05 -24.73
N ARG A 687 -19.40 10.10 -24.31
CA ARG A 687 -19.93 11.47 -24.20
C ARG A 687 -18.84 12.50 -24.35
N GLY A 688 -19.14 13.63 -24.99
CA GLY A 688 -18.28 14.81 -24.99
C GLY A 688 -17.04 14.69 -25.89
N LYS A 689 -15.94 15.36 -25.52
CA LYS A 689 -14.68 15.38 -26.27
C LYS A 689 -13.52 15.17 -25.30
N ILE A 690 -12.72 14.12 -25.54
CA ILE A 690 -11.61 13.75 -24.65
C ILE A 690 -10.30 13.69 -25.45
N PRO A 691 -9.25 14.43 -25.01
CA PRO A 691 -7.89 14.23 -25.48
C PRO A 691 -7.30 12.97 -24.84
N ILE A 692 -6.78 12.06 -25.64
CA ILE A 692 -6.25 10.76 -25.25
C ILE A 692 -4.86 10.58 -25.83
N ARG A 693 -3.94 10.08 -25.03
CA ARG A 693 -2.65 9.59 -25.48
C ARG A 693 -2.62 8.07 -25.41
N MET A 694 -2.19 7.46 -26.52
CA MET A 694 -1.79 6.05 -26.57
C MET A 694 -0.26 6.00 -26.62
N GLU A 695 0.37 5.17 -25.79
CA GLU A 695 1.80 4.83 -25.89
C GLU A 695 1.97 3.32 -25.90
N CYS A 696 2.79 2.78 -26.79
CA CYS A 696 3.18 1.37 -26.82
C CYS A 696 4.69 1.26 -26.89
N CYS A 697 5.30 0.82 -25.79
CA CYS A 697 6.74 0.82 -25.55
C CYS A 697 7.17 -0.56 -25.05
N PRO A 698 7.28 -1.58 -25.93
CA PRO A 698 7.76 -2.90 -25.53
C PRO A 698 9.21 -2.84 -25.01
N ALA A 699 9.49 -3.68 -24.02
CA ALA A 699 10.81 -3.89 -23.46
C ALA A 699 11.12 -5.39 -23.49
N PHE A 700 11.71 -5.84 -24.59
CA PHE A 700 11.88 -7.26 -24.89
C PHE A 700 12.84 -7.94 -23.92
N ASN A 701 12.55 -9.23 -23.66
CA ASN A 701 13.38 -10.10 -22.81
C ASN A 701 13.68 -9.47 -21.45
N TYR A 702 12.64 -9.09 -20.71
CA TYR A 702 12.80 -8.44 -19.40
C TYR A 702 13.59 -7.12 -19.47
N ALA A 703 13.41 -6.34 -20.54
CA ALA A 703 14.19 -5.13 -20.82
C ALA A 703 15.71 -5.35 -21.05
N HIS A 704 16.13 -6.55 -21.46
CA HIS A 704 17.53 -6.81 -21.85
C HIS A 704 17.80 -6.63 -23.35
N SER A 705 16.81 -6.89 -24.20
CA SER A 705 17.02 -6.91 -25.64
C SER A 705 16.76 -5.54 -26.27
N LYS A 706 17.62 -5.16 -27.20
CA LYS A 706 17.39 -4.01 -28.08
C LYS A 706 16.37 -4.39 -29.16
N HIS A 707 15.62 -3.41 -29.64
CA HIS A 707 14.72 -3.58 -30.77
C HIS A 707 14.72 -2.35 -31.67
N GLU A 708 14.43 -2.56 -32.95
CA GLU A 708 14.18 -1.49 -33.91
C GLU A 708 12.67 -1.26 -34.06
N THR A 709 12.28 -0.01 -34.27
CA THR A 709 10.87 0.36 -34.44
C THR A 709 10.69 1.12 -35.75
N THR A 710 9.84 0.60 -36.63
CA THR A 710 9.50 1.24 -37.90
C THR A 710 8.00 1.48 -38.02
N ILE A 711 7.63 2.62 -38.62
CA ILE A 711 6.23 2.94 -38.93
C ILE A 711 6.05 2.80 -40.44
N THR A 712 5.15 1.91 -40.87
CA THR A 712 4.95 1.53 -42.28
C THR A 712 3.47 1.48 -42.64
N ASP A 713 3.15 1.41 -43.94
CA ASP A 713 1.76 1.24 -44.41
C ASP A 713 1.17 -0.11 -43.95
N ASP A 714 -0.07 -0.08 -43.45
CA ASP A 714 -0.83 -1.29 -43.09
C ASP A 714 -1.62 -1.83 -44.30
N ASN A 715 -1.28 -3.04 -44.73
CA ASN A 715 -1.93 -3.73 -45.85
C ASN A 715 -3.05 -4.71 -45.43
N SER A 716 -3.38 -4.77 -44.14
CA SER A 716 -4.41 -5.65 -43.58
C SER A 716 -5.76 -4.95 -43.42
N ILE A 717 -5.83 -3.64 -43.64
CA ILE A 717 -7.07 -2.87 -43.51
C ILE A 717 -7.62 -2.54 -44.90
N PRO A 718 -8.89 -2.88 -45.20
CA PRO A 718 -9.48 -2.59 -46.51
C PRO A 718 -9.60 -1.08 -46.75
N ASP A 719 -9.34 -0.63 -47.98
CA ASP A 719 -9.53 0.77 -48.38
C ASP A 719 -11.02 1.07 -48.64
N ILE A 720 -11.71 1.56 -47.62
CA ILE A 720 -13.17 1.81 -47.63
C ILE A 720 -13.49 3.30 -47.82
N MET A 721 -12.52 4.16 -48.16
CA MET A 721 -12.72 5.62 -48.26
C MET A 721 -14.02 6.02 -49.02
N SER A 722 -14.77 6.92 -48.37
CA SER A 722 -16.14 7.48 -48.50
C SER A 722 -17.02 7.23 -49.76
N PRO A 723 -18.36 7.07 -49.63
CA PRO A 723 -19.33 7.08 -50.74
C PRO A 723 -19.40 8.38 -51.56
N ASN A 724 -18.81 9.48 -51.07
CA ASN A 724 -19.00 10.84 -51.61
C ASN A 724 -17.79 11.44 -52.35
N SER A 725 -16.78 10.65 -52.73
CA SER A 725 -15.71 11.16 -53.59
C SER A 725 -16.18 11.20 -55.06
N PRO A 726 -16.11 12.35 -55.77
CA PRO A 726 -16.58 12.45 -57.15
C PRO A 726 -15.76 11.53 -58.07
N PRO A 727 -16.35 10.98 -59.15
CA PRO A 727 -15.59 10.18 -60.11
C PRO A 727 -14.52 11.06 -60.76
N ALA A 728 -13.25 10.66 -60.64
CA ALA A 728 -12.15 11.31 -61.32
C ALA A 728 -12.41 11.33 -62.84
N SER A 729 -12.24 12.49 -63.46
CA SER A 729 -12.35 12.63 -64.91
C SER A 729 -11.19 11.87 -65.59
N PRO A 730 -11.35 11.34 -66.81
CA PRO A 730 -10.32 10.55 -67.48
C PRO A 730 -9.11 11.37 -67.98
N ARG A 731 -8.87 12.57 -67.44
CA ARG A 731 -7.76 13.46 -67.83
C ARG A 731 -6.83 13.89 -66.70
N ASP A 732 -7.07 13.44 -65.47
CA ASP A 732 -6.19 13.78 -64.35
C ASP A 732 -5.12 12.69 -64.18
N ASN A 733 -3.87 13.06 -64.47
CA ASN A 733 -2.69 12.26 -64.14
C ASN A 733 -2.73 11.91 -62.65
N PHE A 734 -2.41 10.65 -62.32
CA PHE A 734 -2.30 10.14 -60.96
C PHE A 734 -1.29 10.96 -60.14
N ASP A 735 -1.78 11.98 -59.43
CA ASP A 735 -1.06 12.68 -58.39
C ASP A 735 -1.60 12.23 -57.01
N PRO A 736 -0.82 11.49 -56.21
CA PRO A 736 -1.22 11.02 -54.88
C PRO A 736 -1.59 12.16 -53.92
N GLU A 737 -1.14 13.40 -54.14
CA GLU A 737 -1.40 14.53 -53.24
C GLU A 737 -2.84 15.07 -53.32
N ILE A 738 -3.58 14.79 -54.40
CA ILE A 738 -4.90 15.41 -54.65
C ILE A 738 -6.07 14.53 -54.14
N THR A 739 -5.85 13.23 -53.88
CA THR A 739 -6.94 12.31 -53.49
C THR A 739 -7.16 12.16 -51.98
N GLY A 740 -6.29 12.70 -51.13
CA GLY A 740 -6.49 12.73 -49.66
C GLY A 740 -6.64 11.36 -48.96
N ALA A 741 -6.42 10.25 -49.66
CA ALA A 741 -6.50 8.90 -49.09
C ALA A 741 -5.18 8.58 -48.37
N THR A 742 -5.06 9.04 -47.12
CA THR A 742 -3.95 8.63 -46.25
C THR A 742 -4.13 7.14 -45.91
N ARG A 743 -3.21 6.29 -46.36
CA ARG A 743 -3.16 4.88 -45.96
C ARG A 743 -2.93 4.81 -44.44
N GLN A 744 -3.62 3.90 -43.77
CA GLN A 744 -3.39 3.68 -42.33
C GLN A 744 -2.01 3.07 -42.10
N GLN A 745 -1.40 3.44 -40.98
CA GLN A 745 -0.06 3.02 -40.60
C GLN A 745 -0.10 1.83 -39.63
N LYS A 746 1.01 1.12 -39.51
CA LYS A 746 1.31 0.18 -38.43
C LYS A 746 2.70 0.48 -37.87
N ALA A 747 2.91 0.20 -36.58
CA ALA A 747 4.25 0.14 -36.01
C ALA A 747 4.73 -1.31 -35.97
N LEU A 748 5.96 -1.56 -36.38
CA LEU A 748 6.65 -2.85 -36.31
C LEU A 748 7.81 -2.70 -35.32
N PHE A 749 7.90 -3.61 -34.36
CA PHE A 749 8.96 -3.73 -33.37
C PHE A 749 9.72 -5.03 -33.65
N GLU A 750 10.99 -4.94 -34.03
CA GLU A 750 11.82 -6.09 -34.42
C GLU A 750 12.94 -6.29 -33.40
N SER A 751 12.99 -7.47 -32.80
CA SER A 751 14.01 -7.89 -31.84
C SER A 751 14.48 -9.30 -32.21
N ASP A 752 15.69 -9.67 -31.81
CA ASP A 752 16.32 -10.95 -32.20
C ASP A 752 15.43 -12.20 -31.99
N ASP A 753 14.63 -12.22 -30.91
CA ASP A 753 13.83 -13.39 -30.52
C ASP A 753 12.32 -13.26 -30.79
N LEU A 754 11.81 -12.04 -30.98
CA LEU A 754 10.37 -11.77 -31.07
C LEU A 754 10.07 -10.47 -31.81
N ASP A 755 9.23 -10.57 -32.84
CA ASP A 755 8.66 -9.41 -33.53
C ASP A 755 7.24 -9.13 -33.04
N LEU A 756 6.87 -7.85 -32.99
CA LEU A 756 5.51 -7.38 -32.69
C LEU A 756 5.07 -6.34 -33.71
N ASP A 757 3.78 -6.30 -34.04
CA ASP A 757 3.17 -5.16 -34.72
C ASP A 757 1.99 -4.57 -33.93
N LEU A 758 1.89 -3.25 -33.95
CA LEU A 758 0.77 -2.48 -33.42
C LEU A 758 -0.02 -1.88 -34.59
N ARG A 759 -1.28 -2.27 -34.69
CA ARG A 759 -2.22 -1.84 -35.73
C ARG A 759 -3.44 -1.17 -35.10
N TYR A 760 -4.22 -0.44 -35.90
CA TYR A 760 -5.42 0.23 -35.42
C TYR A 760 -6.55 0.27 -36.45
N VAL A 761 -7.80 0.16 -35.98
CA VAL A 761 -9.01 0.37 -36.79
C VAL A 761 -9.80 1.54 -36.20
N VAL A 762 -10.30 2.43 -37.05
CA VAL A 762 -11.08 3.62 -36.64
C VAL A 762 -12.53 3.50 -37.09
N GLU A 763 -13.47 3.97 -36.26
CA GLU A 763 -14.90 3.98 -36.57
C GLU A 763 -15.52 5.34 -36.18
N GLY A 764 -16.53 5.78 -36.94
CA GLY A 764 -17.41 6.92 -36.61
C GLY A 764 -18.84 6.44 -36.32
N ALA A 765 -19.71 7.34 -35.84
CA ALA A 765 -21.11 7.00 -35.57
C ALA A 765 -21.88 6.72 -36.87
N SER A 766 -22.82 5.77 -36.84
CA SER A 766 -23.62 5.34 -38.00
C SER A 766 -24.78 6.28 -38.35
N ASP A 767 -25.21 7.12 -37.39
CA ASP A 767 -26.28 8.11 -37.58
C ASP A 767 -25.64 9.53 -37.58
N ASP A 768 -25.61 10.14 -38.77
CA ASP A 768 -25.27 11.53 -39.13
C ASP A 768 -23.94 12.19 -38.63
N ASP A 769 -23.15 12.67 -39.60
CA ASP A 769 -22.04 13.65 -39.53
C ASP A 769 -20.72 13.36 -38.75
N VAL A 770 -20.60 12.32 -37.91
CA VAL A 770 -19.35 12.07 -37.17
C VAL A 770 -18.35 11.22 -37.97
N ARG A 771 -17.34 11.88 -38.55
CA ARG A 771 -16.23 11.20 -39.28
C ARG A 771 -15.38 10.34 -38.34
N ALA A 772 -14.80 9.28 -38.88
CA ALA A 772 -13.82 8.48 -38.16
C ALA A 772 -12.59 9.32 -37.75
N PRO A 773 -12.00 9.06 -36.56
CA PRO A 773 -10.86 9.82 -36.08
C PRO A 773 -9.59 9.56 -36.92
N LYS A 774 -8.69 10.55 -36.94
CA LYS A 774 -7.34 10.38 -37.48
C LYS A 774 -6.41 9.91 -36.36
N VAL A 775 -5.58 8.93 -36.65
CA VAL A 775 -4.49 8.46 -35.78
C VAL A 775 -3.18 8.72 -36.51
N ASP A 776 -2.25 9.38 -35.85
CA ASP A 776 -0.92 9.74 -36.36
C ASP A 776 0.12 9.13 -35.41
N MET A 777 0.72 8.01 -35.79
CA MET A 777 1.71 7.32 -34.96
C MET A 777 3.08 7.98 -35.11
N LYS A 778 3.75 8.19 -33.98
CA LYS A 778 5.09 8.79 -33.92
C LYS A 778 5.99 7.94 -33.06
N LEU A 779 7.29 7.92 -33.38
CA LEU A 779 8.29 7.29 -32.54
C LEU A 779 8.38 8.03 -31.19
N LEU A 780 8.50 7.26 -30.10
CA LEU A 780 8.72 7.76 -28.76
C LEU A 780 10.10 7.32 -28.29
N ASP A 781 11.00 8.28 -28.08
CA ASP A 781 12.31 8.02 -27.50
C ASP A 781 12.22 8.01 -25.97
N LEU A 782 12.58 6.89 -25.35
CA LEU A 782 12.66 6.71 -23.91
C LEU A 782 14.05 6.27 -23.47
N ALA A 783 15.09 6.49 -24.28
CA ALA A 783 16.46 6.08 -23.97
C ALA A 783 16.96 6.69 -22.66
N GLU A 784 16.57 7.93 -22.33
CA GLU A 784 16.90 8.57 -21.05
C GLU A 784 16.28 7.86 -19.83
N LYS A 785 15.22 7.08 -20.03
CA LYS A 785 14.59 6.23 -19.01
C LYS A 785 15.13 4.79 -19.01
N GLY A 786 16.06 4.48 -19.90
CA GLY A 786 16.71 3.16 -20.01
C GLY A 786 16.05 2.20 -20.99
N HIS A 787 15.13 2.65 -21.86
CA HIS A 787 14.61 1.81 -22.95
C HIS A 787 15.70 1.49 -23.98
N LEU A 788 15.64 0.26 -24.53
CA LEU A 788 16.61 -0.26 -25.51
C LEU A 788 16.12 -0.21 -26.96
N GLY A 789 14.99 0.43 -27.21
CA GLY A 789 14.43 0.69 -28.53
C GLY A 789 13.30 1.70 -28.43
N PHE A 790 12.90 2.27 -29.57
CA PHE A 790 11.85 3.29 -29.60
C PHE A 790 10.48 2.68 -29.29
N GLY A 791 9.67 3.36 -28.50
CA GLY A 791 8.23 3.12 -28.45
C GLY A 791 7.51 3.82 -29.60
N VAL A 792 6.18 3.75 -29.60
CA VAL A 792 5.34 4.62 -30.41
C VAL A 792 4.26 5.29 -29.56
N TYR A 793 3.84 6.47 -29.97
CA TYR A 793 2.70 7.16 -29.36
C TYR A 793 1.78 7.78 -30.40
N ALA A 794 0.53 8.02 -30.01
CA ALA A 794 -0.44 8.78 -30.77
C ALA A 794 -1.30 9.65 -29.86
N ASP A 795 -1.35 10.95 -30.15
CA ASP A 795 -2.25 11.90 -29.49
C ASP A 795 -3.53 12.05 -30.32
N MET A 796 -4.68 11.83 -29.69
CA MET A 796 -5.99 11.81 -30.34
C MET A 796 -6.97 12.69 -29.57
N ASN A 797 -7.69 13.55 -30.28
CA ASN A 797 -8.80 14.32 -29.73
C ASN A 797 -10.11 13.68 -30.18
N LEU A 798 -10.62 12.72 -29.41
CA LEU A 798 -11.80 11.95 -29.79
C LEU A 798 -13.08 12.65 -29.32
N VAL A 799 -14.12 12.60 -30.16
CA VAL A 799 -15.47 13.11 -29.84
C VAL A 799 -16.47 11.97 -29.70
N GLU A 800 -17.60 12.25 -29.07
CA GLU A 800 -18.73 11.34 -28.87
C GLU A 800 -19.03 10.51 -30.13
N GLY A 801 -19.13 9.19 -29.95
CA GLY A 801 -19.39 8.23 -31.02
C GLY A 801 -18.16 7.74 -31.79
N GLN A 802 -17.00 8.40 -31.67
CA GLN A 802 -15.76 7.92 -32.28
C GLN A 802 -15.15 6.75 -31.51
N LYS A 803 -14.60 5.79 -32.27
CA LYS A 803 -13.89 4.63 -31.73
C LYS A 803 -12.55 4.44 -32.40
N VAL A 804 -11.58 3.96 -31.62
CA VAL A 804 -10.28 3.50 -32.11
C VAL A 804 -9.97 2.18 -31.43
N THR A 805 -9.70 1.13 -32.20
CA THR A 805 -9.31 -0.17 -31.66
C THR A 805 -7.88 -0.48 -32.04
N PHE A 806 -7.00 -0.59 -31.06
CA PHE A 806 -5.62 -1.01 -31.23
C PHE A 806 -5.48 -2.53 -31.07
N VAL A 807 -4.60 -3.12 -31.87
CA VAL A 807 -4.28 -4.56 -31.87
C VAL A 807 -2.77 -4.70 -31.84
N LEU A 808 -2.22 -5.13 -30.69
CA LEU A 808 -0.82 -5.54 -30.56
C LEU A 808 -0.74 -7.05 -30.76
N ARG A 809 0.15 -7.52 -31.65
CA ARG A 809 0.25 -8.94 -31.97
C ARG A 809 1.61 -9.34 -32.51
N THR A 810 1.86 -10.65 -32.55
CA THR A 810 2.98 -11.22 -33.32
C THR A 810 2.63 -11.24 -34.83
N PRO A 811 3.47 -10.67 -35.71
CA PRO A 811 3.25 -10.70 -37.16
C PRO A 811 3.51 -12.10 -37.74
N PRO A 812 2.93 -12.44 -38.91
CA PRO A 812 3.21 -13.72 -39.58
C PRO A 812 4.65 -13.77 -40.11
N LYS A 813 5.30 -14.93 -40.01
CA LYS A 813 6.70 -15.15 -40.45
C LYS A 813 6.96 -14.88 -41.94
N GLN A 814 5.93 -14.96 -42.78
CA GLN A 814 6.00 -14.56 -44.20
C GLN A 814 4.92 -13.53 -44.48
N PRO A 815 5.26 -12.33 -44.99
CA PRO A 815 4.26 -11.36 -45.37
C PRO A 815 3.42 -11.92 -46.52
N PRO A 816 2.08 -11.78 -46.47
CA PRO A 816 1.24 -12.24 -47.57
C PRO A 816 1.64 -11.50 -48.87
N PRO A 817 1.51 -12.15 -50.04
CA PRO A 817 1.71 -11.45 -51.30
C PRO A 817 0.84 -10.19 -51.34
N LEU A 818 1.34 -9.12 -51.97
CA LEU A 818 0.65 -7.82 -52.18
C LEU A 818 -0.67 -7.92 -52.99
N SER A 819 -1.29 -9.11 -53.08
CA SER A 819 -2.53 -9.38 -53.78
C SER A 819 -3.66 -8.47 -53.26
N SER A 820 -3.80 -7.37 -53.99
CA SER A 820 -4.84 -6.33 -53.97
C SER A 820 -5.72 -6.27 -52.72
N ILE A 821 -5.39 -5.33 -51.82
CA ILE A 821 -6.34 -4.80 -50.82
C ILE A 821 -7.68 -4.56 -51.53
N PRO A 822 -8.79 -5.15 -51.07
CA PRO A 822 -10.10 -4.97 -51.70
C PRO A 822 -10.49 -3.50 -51.75
N THR A 823 -10.77 -2.99 -52.96
CA THR A 823 -11.23 -1.62 -53.17
C THR A 823 -12.69 -1.58 -53.65
N LYS A 824 -13.40 -0.49 -53.36
CA LYS A 824 -14.75 -0.26 -53.90
C LYS A 824 -14.79 -0.29 -55.44
N ALA A 825 -13.73 0.20 -56.10
CA ALA A 825 -13.60 0.18 -57.55
C ALA A 825 -13.59 -1.25 -58.10
N GLN A 826 -12.80 -2.14 -57.50
CA GLN A 826 -12.76 -3.56 -57.86
C GLN A 826 -14.10 -4.27 -57.60
N ALA A 827 -14.74 -4.01 -56.46
CA ALA A 827 -16.06 -4.56 -56.16
C ALA A 827 -17.11 -4.16 -57.20
N LYS A 828 -17.10 -2.88 -57.61
CA LYS A 828 -17.97 -2.34 -58.67
C LYS A 828 -17.67 -2.99 -60.03
N GLN A 829 -16.40 -3.20 -60.37
CA GLN A 829 -15.99 -3.87 -61.62
C GLN A 829 -16.42 -5.35 -61.66
N LEU A 830 -16.36 -6.04 -60.53
CA LEU A 830 -16.70 -7.45 -60.39
C LEU A 830 -18.20 -7.72 -60.16
N GLY A 831 -19.01 -6.67 -59.97
CA GLY A 831 -20.45 -6.80 -59.71
C GLY A 831 -20.80 -7.46 -58.37
N VAL A 832 -19.88 -7.44 -57.40
CA VAL A 832 -20.06 -8.07 -56.08
C VAL A 832 -20.08 -7.01 -54.98
N PRO A 833 -20.86 -7.18 -53.90
CA PRO A 833 -20.79 -6.31 -52.73
C PRO A 833 -19.37 -6.26 -52.16
N ILE A 834 -18.88 -5.07 -51.77
CA ILE A 834 -17.52 -4.88 -51.21
C ILE A 834 -17.26 -5.78 -50.00
N ASN A 835 -18.27 -6.01 -49.15
CA ASN A 835 -18.17 -6.92 -48.00
C ASN A 835 -17.93 -8.38 -48.43
N ASN A 836 -18.45 -8.82 -49.58
CA ASN A 836 -18.18 -10.14 -50.12
C ASN A 836 -16.76 -10.24 -50.67
N LEU A 837 -16.26 -9.17 -51.31
CA LEU A 837 -14.89 -9.08 -51.77
C LEU A 837 -13.89 -9.08 -50.60
N ILE A 838 -14.17 -8.33 -49.53
CA ILE A 838 -13.37 -8.32 -48.28
C ILE A 838 -13.36 -9.71 -47.64
N ARG A 839 -14.51 -10.37 -47.51
CA ARG A 839 -14.58 -11.75 -47.00
C ARG A 839 -13.80 -12.74 -47.87
N GLY A 840 -13.88 -12.59 -49.19
CA GLY A 840 -13.12 -13.40 -50.15
C GLY A 840 -11.61 -13.20 -50.01
N ALA A 841 -11.15 -11.96 -49.97
CA ALA A 841 -9.73 -11.63 -49.81
C ALA A 841 -9.17 -12.01 -48.44
N SER A 842 -9.95 -11.85 -47.36
CA SER A 842 -9.55 -12.28 -46.02
C SER A 842 -9.33 -13.80 -45.95
N LYS A 843 -10.09 -14.61 -46.71
CA LYS A 843 -9.88 -16.06 -46.84
C LYS A 843 -8.60 -16.45 -47.60
N LEU A 844 -8.03 -15.53 -48.39
CA LEU A 844 -6.77 -15.75 -49.10
C LEU A 844 -5.55 -15.40 -48.24
N ARG A 845 -5.74 -14.69 -47.12
CA ARG A 845 -4.70 -14.44 -46.13
C ARG A 845 -4.57 -15.61 -45.16
N SER A 846 -3.44 -15.66 -44.46
CA SER A 846 -3.25 -16.63 -43.38
C SER A 846 -4.29 -16.40 -42.27
N GLN A 847 -4.67 -17.47 -41.58
CA GLN A 847 -5.71 -17.41 -40.53
C GLN A 847 -5.29 -16.57 -39.32
N ASP A 848 -4.00 -16.44 -39.07
CA ASP A 848 -3.38 -15.60 -38.03
C ASP A 848 -3.17 -14.14 -38.47
N ASP A 849 -3.37 -13.82 -39.76
CA ASP A 849 -3.31 -12.48 -40.32
C ASP A 849 -4.50 -12.15 -41.24
N PRO A 850 -5.76 -12.25 -40.76
CA PRO A 850 -6.93 -11.87 -41.54
C PRO A 850 -6.98 -10.35 -41.75
N LEU A 851 -7.82 -9.90 -42.69
CA LEU A 851 -8.10 -8.46 -42.82
C LEU A 851 -8.74 -7.92 -41.53
N LEU A 852 -8.18 -6.84 -40.99
CA LEU A 852 -8.68 -6.17 -39.79
C LEU A 852 -9.86 -5.27 -40.17
N THR A 853 -11.07 -5.66 -39.76
CA THR A 853 -12.30 -4.89 -39.97
C THR A 853 -13.00 -4.63 -38.64
N ALA A 854 -13.79 -3.55 -38.58
CA ALA A 854 -14.65 -3.28 -37.42
C ALA A 854 -15.56 -4.47 -37.09
N ASP A 855 -16.14 -5.11 -38.10
CA ASP A 855 -16.96 -6.32 -37.95
C ASP A 855 -16.20 -7.48 -37.31
N LEU A 856 -14.94 -7.71 -37.70
CA LEU A 856 -14.10 -8.77 -37.12
C LEU A 856 -13.80 -8.46 -35.65
N LEU A 857 -13.38 -7.24 -35.34
CA LEU A 857 -13.03 -6.85 -33.97
C LEU A 857 -14.26 -6.89 -33.04
N GLN A 858 -15.43 -6.46 -33.53
CA GLN A 858 -16.68 -6.58 -32.79
C GLN A 858 -17.10 -8.04 -32.62
N PHE A 859 -16.90 -8.89 -33.64
CA PHE A 859 -17.13 -10.32 -33.53
C PHE A 859 -16.22 -10.95 -32.47
N LEU A 860 -14.92 -10.66 -32.47
CA LEU A 860 -13.97 -11.18 -31.47
C LEU A 860 -14.34 -10.76 -30.05
N LEU A 861 -14.77 -9.50 -29.84
CA LEU A 861 -15.25 -9.03 -28.54
C LEU A 861 -16.50 -9.81 -28.08
N LYS A 862 -17.51 -9.93 -28.96
CA LYS A 862 -18.75 -10.65 -28.67
C LYS A 862 -18.49 -12.12 -28.38
N ASP A 863 -17.66 -12.78 -29.17
CA ASP A 863 -17.34 -14.20 -29.05
C ASP A 863 -16.50 -14.49 -27.79
N THR A 864 -15.55 -13.60 -27.46
CA THR A 864 -14.77 -13.70 -26.21
C THR A 864 -15.68 -13.57 -24.99
N ASN A 865 -16.57 -12.58 -24.99
CA ASN A 865 -17.52 -12.40 -23.90
C ASN A 865 -18.49 -13.59 -23.77
N LYS A 866 -18.96 -14.11 -24.91
CA LYS A 866 -19.80 -15.30 -24.98
C LYS A 866 -19.11 -16.54 -24.39
N TYR A 867 -17.86 -16.79 -24.76
CA TYR A 867 -17.07 -17.91 -24.22
C TYR A 867 -17.03 -17.88 -22.69
N TRP A 868 -16.67 -16.73 -22.10
CA TRP A 868 -16.58 -16.61 -20.65
C TRP A 868 -17.92 -16.78 -19.96
N HIS A 869 -18.97 -16.18 -20.51
CA HIS A 869 -20.32 -16.30 -20.00
C HIS A 869 -20.83 -17.75 -20.02
N GLU A 870 -20.68 -18.45 -21.16
CA GLU A 870 -21.06 -19.86 -21.32
C GLU A 870 -20.22 -20.79 -20.45
N TRP A 871 -18.96 -20.41 -20.17
CA TRP A 871 -18.12 -21.15 -19.25
C TRP A 871 -18.63 -21.01 -17.82
N ILE A 872 -18.72 -19.79 -17.28
CA ILE A 872 -19.10 -19.57 -15.88
C ILE A 872 -20.55 -19.95 -15.58
N SER A 873 -21.44 -19.94 -16.59
CA SER A 873 -22.83 -20.41 -16.43
C SER A 873 -22.94 -21.90 -16.10
N LYS A 874 -21.87 -22.69 -16.27
CA LYS A 874 -21.81 -24.11 -15.88
C LYS A 874 -21.53 -24.31 -14.38
N SER A 875 -21.19 -23.24 -13.65
CA SER A 875 -20.98 -23.29 -12.21
C SER A 875 -22.22 -23.83 -11.50
N THR A 876 -22.01 -24.79 -10.60
CA THR A 876 -23.07 -25.40 -9.77
C THR A 876 -23.25 -24.70 -8.42
N TYR A 877 -22.47 -23.64 -8.15
CA TYR A 877 -22.51 -22.93 -6.87
C TYR A 877 -23.75 -22.05 -6.73
N SER A 878 -24.47 -22.25 -5.62
CA SER A 878 -25.70 -21.52 -5.25
C SER A 878 -25.63 -20.91 -3.85
N GLY A 879 -24.43 -20.83 -3.25
CA GLY A 879 -24.22 -20.27 -1.91
C GLY A 879 -24.25 -18.74 -1.87
N SER A 880 -24.15 -18.19 -0.65
CA SER A 880 -24.38 -16.76 -0.38
C SER A 880 -23.38 -15.82 -1.06
N TRP A 881 -22.14 -16.26 -1.29
CA TRP A 881 -21.07 -15.42 -1.84
C TRP A 881 -20.81 -15.68 -3.33
N LYS A 882 -21.89 -15.78 -4.10
CA LYS A 882 -21.85 -16.19 -5.52
C LYS A 882 -20.91 -15.34 -6.37
N GLU A 883 -20.95 -14.01 -6.21
CA GLU A 883 -20.12 -13.09 -7.01
C GLU A 883 -18.63 -13.30 -6.73
N ALA A 884 -18.22 -13.37 -5.45
CA ALA A 884 -16.83 -13.62 -5.07
C ALA A 884 -16.31 -14.99 -5.56
N VAL A 885 -17.15 -16.02 -5.45
CA VAL A 885 -16.82 -17.37 -5.95
C VAL A 885 -16.71 -17.39 -7.48
N HIS A 886 -17.64 -16.75 -8.19
CA HIS A 886 -17.61 -16.69 -9.66
C HIS A 886 -16.42 -15.88 -10.18
N ARG A 887 -16.10 -14.77 -9.52
CA ARG A 887 -14.95 -13.94 -9.86
C ARG A 887 -13.64 -14.72 -9.68
N SER A 888 -13.53 -15.43 -8.56
CA SER A 888 -12.40 -16.30 -8.25
C SER A 888 -12.28 -17.46 -9.24
N ALA A 889 -13.40 -18.10 -9.62
CA ALA A 889 -13.40 -19.19 -10.60
C ALA A 889 -12.89 -18.73 -11.97
N LEU A 890 -13.33 -17.55 -12.43
CA LEU A 890 -12.86 -16.96 -13.68
C LEU A 890 -11.39 -16.54 -13.62
N ALA A 891 -10.89 -16.12 -12.45
CA ALA A 891 -9.48 -15.83 -12.23
C ALA A 891 -8.63 -17.11 -12.31
N LEU A 892 -9.03 -18.18 -11.60
CA LEU A 892 -8.38 -19.49 -11.68
C LEU A 892 -8.37 -20.05 -13.10
N LYS A 893 -9.48 -19.86 -13.83
CA LYS A 893 -9.56 -20.29 -15.23
C LYS A 893 -8.51 -19.60 -16.09
N LEU A 894 -8.21 -18.31 -15.86
CA LEU A 894 -7.16 -17.59 -16.59
C LEU A 894 -5.76 -18.14 -16.32
N LEU A 895 -5.52 -18.81 -15.19
CA LEU A 895 -4.21 -19.39 -14.86
C LEU A 895 -3.98 -20.77 -15.51
N ILE A 896 -4.96 -21.28 -16.26
CA ILE A 896 -4.83 -22.56 -16.96
C ILE A 896 -4.20 -22.34 -18.32
N PHE A 897 -3.05 -22.97 -18.56
CA PHE A 897 -2.46 -23.12 -19.87
C PHE A 897 -3.16 -24.25 -20.63
N GLU A 898 -4.16 -23.87 -21.43
CA GLU A 898 -5.02 -24.80 -22.18
C GLU A 898 -4.28 -25.89 -23.00
N PRO A 899 -3.13 -25.62 -23.65
CA PRO A 899 -2.47 -26.61 -24.53
C PRO A 899 -2.04 -27.89 -23.84
N THR A 900 -1.61 -27.77 -22.59
CA THR A 900 -1.11 -28.91 -21.81
C THR A 900 -2.03 -29.25 -20.66
N GLY A 901 -2.90 -28.33 -20.24
CA GLY A 901 -3.68 -28.42 -19.01
C GLY A 901 -2.93 -27.97 -17.77
N ALA A 902 -1.68 -27.50 -17.90
CA ALA A 902 -0.88 -26.97 -16.80
C ALA A 902 -1.56 -25.74 -16.16
N ILE A 903 -1.35 -25.53 -14.87
CA ILE A 903 -1.93 -24.42 -14.11
C ILE A 903 -0.77 -23.66 -13.48
N VAL A 904 -0.65 -22.35 -13.73
CA VAL A 904 0.40 -21.53 -13.10
C VAL A 904 -0.04 -21.04 -11.73
N ALA A 905 0.88 -20.86 -10.78
CA ALA A 905 0.55 -20.30 -9.46
C ALA A 905 0.09 -18.84 -9.57
N SER A 906 0.78 -18.04 -10.40
CA SER A 906 0.44 -16.66 -10.72
C SER A 906 0.91 -16.30 -12.14
N PRO A 907 0.31 -15.31 -12.83
CA PRO A 907 0.84 -14.83 -14.10
C PRO A 907 1.98 -13.81 -13.92
N THR A 908 2.41 -13.57 -12.67
CA THR A 908 3.44 -12.58 -12.32
C THR A 908 4.68 -13.21 -11.70
N PHE A 909 5.72 -12.41 -11.63
CA PHE A 909 7.01 -12.75 -11.06
C PHE A 909 7.55 -11.55 -10.28
N SER A 910 8.33 -11.82 -9.23
CA SER A 910 9.10 -10.84 -8.46
C SER A 910 8.31 -9.72 -7.79
N LEU A 911 7.02 -9.91 -7.57
CA LEU A 911 6.28 -8.98 -6.72
C LEU A 911 6.59 -9.26 -5.24
N PRO A 912 6.79 -8.21 -4.43
CA PRO A 912 7.35 -8.35 -3.09
C PRO A 912 6.34 -8.73 -2.02
N GLU A 913 6.67 -9.72 -1.18
CA GLU A 913 5.95 -10.05 0.08
C GLU A 913 6.09 -8.95 1.16
N HIS A 914 7.06 -8.04 1.01
CA HIS A 914 7.23 -6.83 1.82
C HIS A 914 7.91 -5.75 0.97
N ILE A 915 7.40 -4.52 0.96
CA ILE A 915 7.99 -3.44 0.15
C ILE A 915 9.44 -3.14 0.61
N GLY A 916 10.38 -3.20 -0.32
CA GLY A 916 11.82 -3.09 -0.04
C GLY A 916 12.45 -4.40 0.45
N GLY A 917 11.66 -5.47 0.60
CA GLY A 917 12.08 -6.79 1.03
C GLY A 917 12.70 -7.65 -0.07
N THR A 918 13.22 -8.80 0.34
CA THR A 918 13.99 -9.74 -0.49
C THR A 918 13.19 -10.95 -0.97
N ARG A 919 11.97 -11.14 -0.47
CA ARG A 919 11.05 -12.24 -0.79
C ARG A 919 10.25 -11.91 -2.06
N ASN A 920 10.90 -12.06 -3.20
CA ASN A 920 10.39 -11.72 -4.53
C ASN A 920 10.65 -12.92 -5.47
N TRP A 921 9.59 -13.62 -5.89
CA TRP A 921 9.70 -14.93 -6.56
C TRP A 921 8.95 -14.99 -7.90
N ASP A 922 9.41 -15.82 -8.83
CA ASP A 922 8.70 -16.10 -10.08
C ASP A 922 7.67 -17.22 -9.89
N TYR A 923 6.40 -16.91 -10.12
CA TYR A 923 5.26 -17.82 -9.87
C TYR A 923 4.59 -18.32 -11.16
N ARG A 924 5.22 -18.10 -12.32
CA ARG A 924 4.67 -18.45 -13.64
C ARG A 924 4.76 -19.94 -13.99
N PHE A 925 5.02 -20.79 -13.00
CA PHE A 925 5.22 -22.23 -13.14
C PHE A 925 4.10 -23.04 -12.49
N THR A 926 4.07 -24.34 -12.78
CA THR A 926 3.07 -25.29 -12.27
C THR A 926 3.59 -26.04 -11.06
N TRP A 927 3.29 -25.55 -9.86
CA TRP A 927 3.46 -26.30 -8.61
C TRP A 927 2.44 -27.44 -8.54
N ILE A 928 2.88 -28.63 -8.15
CA ILE A 928 1.99 -29.77 -7.93
C ILE A 928 0.96 -29.43 -6.86
N ARG A 929 1.39 -28.80 -5.75
CA ARG A 929 0.55 -28.38 -4.62
C ARG A 929 -0.58 -27.46 -5.06
N ASP A 930 -0.24 -26.27 -5.55
CA ASP A 930 -1.17 -25.19 -5.93
C ASP A 930 -2.19 -25.66 -6.97
N SER A 931 -1.72 -26.42 -7.95
CA SER A 931 -2.56 -26.95 -9.02
C SER A 931 -3.51 -28.05 -8.55
N SER A 932 -3.08 -28.89 -7.59
CA SER A 932 -3.91 -29.93 -6.98
C SER A 932 -5.08 -29.33 -6.21
N PHE A 933 -4.84 -28.26 -5.44
CA PHE A 933 -5.91 -27.52 -4.77
C PHE A 933 -6.82 -26.79 -5.76
N THR A 934 -6.27 -26.22 -6.84
CA THR A 934 -7.07 -25.61 -7.91
C THR A 934 -8.07 -26.59 -8.51
N LEU A 935 -7.64 -27.85 -8.72
CA LEU A 935 -8.50 -28.91 -9.21
C LEU A 935 -9.71 -29.16 -8.31
N TYR A 936 -9.46 -29.21 -6.99
CA TYR A 936 -10.50 -29.41 -6.00
C TYR A 936 -11.59 -28.34 -6.13
N ALA A 937 -11.20 -27.06 -6.19
CA ALA A 937 -12.15 -25.95 -6.33
C ALA A 937 -12.95 -26.06 -7.65
N LEU A 938 -12.28 -26.29 -8.78
CA LEU A 938 -12.94 -26.39 -10.08
C LEU A 938 -13.95 -27.56 -10.13
N ILE A 939 -13.58 -28.75 -9.65
CA ILE A 939 -14.47 -29.91 -9.58
C ILE A 939 -15.69 -29.62 -8.70
N ARG A 940 -15.50 -28.95 -7.55
CA ARG A 940 -16.61 -28.58 -6.65
C ARG A 940 -17.59 -27.61 -7.28
N LEU A 941 -17.13 -26.75 -8.17
CA LEU A 941 -17.97 -25.84 -8.94
C LEU A 941 -18.58 -26.50 -10.19
N GLY A 942 -18.24 -27.75 -10.50
CA GLY A 942 -18.77 -28.50 -11.65
C GLY A 942 -17.91 -28.42 -12.93
N PHE A 943 -16.72 -27.82 -12.86
CA PHE A 943 -15.78 -27.73 -13.98
C PHE A 943 -14.88 -28.98 -14.05
N THR A 944 -15.30 -29.98 -14.83
CA THR A 944 -14.62 -31.29 -14.92
C THR A 944 -13.68 -31.43 -16.12
N ASN A 945 -13.84 -30.60 -17.16
CA ASN A 945 -13.02 -30.68 -18.38
C ASN A 945 -11.60 -30.18 -18.13
N GLU A 946 -11.48 -29.00 -17.54
CA GLU A 946 -10.22 -28.42 -17.07
C GLU A 946 -9.52 -29.39 -16.14
N ALA A 947 -10.31 -30.02 -15.27
CA ALA A 947 -9.76 -30.95 -14.31
C ALA A 947 -9.17 -32.20 -14.97
N SER A 948 -9.85 -32.73 -15.99
CA SER A 948 -9.35 -33.86 -16.77
C SER A 948 -8.06 -33.52 -17.52
N ALA A 949 -7.96 -32.31 -18.10
CA ALA A 949 -6.77 -31.86 -18.81
C ALA A 949 -5.54 -31.76 -17.89
N PHE A 950 -5.70 -31.19 -16.69
CA PHE A 950 -4.63 -31.14 -15.70
C PHE A 950 -4.23 -32.54 -15.19
N MET A 951 -5.19 -33.44 -14.99
CA MET A 951 -4.86 -34.83 -14.63
C MET A 951 -4.03 -35.52 -15.72
N ASP A 952 -4.34 -35.29 -17.00
CA ASP A 952 -3.54 -35.80 -18.12
C ASP A 952 -2.11 -35.20 -18.14
N PHE A 953 -1.95 -33.92 -17.74
CA PHE A 953 -0.63 -33.29 -17.56
C PHE A 953 0.19 -34.00 -16.48
N ILE A 954 -0.39 -34.21 -15.30
CA ILE A 954 0.26 -34.84 -14.15
C ILE A 954 0.57 -36.31 -14.37
N PHE A 955 -0.35 -37.09 -14.96
CA PHE A 955 -0.09 -38.51 -15.23
C PHE A 955 1.08 -38.72 -16.21
N LYS A 956 1.35 -37.76 -17.11
CA LYS A 956 2.58 -37.79 -17.92
C LYS A 956 3.83 -37.58 -17.06
N ARG A 957 3.78 -36.74 -16.02
CA ARG A 957 4.90 -36.53 -15.09
C ARG A 957 5.15 -37.73 -14.18
N LEU A 958 4.09 -38.44 -13.75
CA LEU A 958 4.25 -39.69 -12.98
C LEU A 958 5.04 -40.77 -13.72
N ARG A 959 4.97 -40.80 -15.06
CA ARG A 959 5.75 -41.72 -15.90
C ARG A 959 7.20 -41.26 -16.13
N GLY A 960 7.50 -39.98 -15.86
CA GLY A 960 8.80 -39.33 -16.05
C GLY A 960 9.44 -38.88 -14.73
N ARG A 961 9.32 -39.71 -13.68
CA ARG A 961 9.94 -39.50 -12.36
C ARG A 961 11.46 -39.36 -12.44
N ASN A 962 12.05 -38.81 -11.39
CA ASN A 962 13.50 -38.76 -11.22
C ASN A 962 14.07 -40.18 -11.01
N ALA A 963 15.38 -40.33 -11.15
CA ALA A 963 16.05 -41.64 -11.07
C ALA A 963 15.92 -42.31 -9.69
N ASP A 964 15.74 -41.51 -8.64
CA ASP A 964 15.47 -41.93 -7.26
C ASP A 964 13.98 -42.24 -7.00
N GLY A 965 13.10 -42.05 -7.99
CA GLY A 965 11.66 -42.24 -7.89
C GLY A 965 10.87 -41.01 -7.43
N SER A 966 11.55 -39.88 -7.13
CA SER A 966 10.91 -38.65 -6.70
C SER A 966 10.22 -37.89 -7.85
N LEU A 967 9.30 -37.00 -7.49
CA LEU A 967 8.76 -35.96 -8.35
C LEU A 967 9.45 -34.63 -8.03
N GLN A 968 9.63 -33.79 -9.05
CA GLN A 968 9.94 -32.39 -8.84
C GLN A 968 8.71 -31.64 -8.31
N ILE A 969 8.93 -30.64 -7.46
CA ILE A 969 7.85 -29.90 -6.79
C ILE A 969 7.03 -29.03 -7.77
N MET A 970 7.68 -28.54 -8.82
CA MET A 970 7.10 -27.68 -9.85
C MET A 970 7.68 -27.97 -11.24
N TYR A 971 6.96 -27.57 -12.29
CA TYR A 971 7.35 -27.78 -13.69
C TYR A 971 7.03 -26.53 -14.53
N THR A 972 7.71 -26.38 -15.66
CA THR A 972 7.27 -25.42 -16.69
C THR A 972 5.87 -25.78 -17.20
N ILE A 973 5.18 -24.86 -17.88
CA ILE A 973 3.85 -25.13 -18.47
C ILE A 973 3.87 -26.24 -19.54
N HIS A 974 5.07 -26.60 -20.01
CA HIS A 974 5.33 -27.69 -20.95
C HIS A 974 5.75 -29.01 -20.26
N GLY A 975 5.89 -29.00 -18.93
CA GLY A 975 6.32 -30.15 -18.14
C GLY A 975 7.84 -30.34 -18.07
N GLY A 976 8.61 -29.31 -18.44
CA GLY A 976 10.06 -29.27 -18.29
C GLY A 976 10.48 -29.14 -16.82
N LYS A 977 11.71 -29.56 -16.52
CA LYS A 977 12.29 -29.61 -15.17
C LYS A 977 13.30 -28.49 -14.90
N GLU A 978 13.78 -27.83 -15.95
CA GLU A 978 14.80 -26.77 -15.85
C GLU A 978 14.12 -25.44 -15.52
N LEU A 979 14.44 -24.90 -14.34
CA LEU A 979 13.82 -23.70 -13.75
C LEU A 979 14.86 -22.85 -13.01
N GLU A 980 16.03 -22.66 -13.64
CA GLU A 980 17.16 -21.93 -13.07
C GLU A 980 16.74 -20.55 -12.55
N GLU A 981 17.03 -20.29 -11.27
CA GLU A 981 16.79 -18.99 -10.64
C GLU A 981 17.88 -18.01 -11.06
N VAL A 982 17.47 -16.92 -11.73
CA VAL A 982 18.36 -15.87 -12.21
C VAL A 982 17.91 -14.53 -11.65
N GLU A 983 18.86 -13.77 -11.11
CA GLU A 983 18.63 -12.41 -10.64
C GLU A 983 18.81 -11.39 -11.77
N LEU A 984 17.79 -10.58 -12.00
CA LEU A 984 17.76 -9.49 -12.96
C LEU A 984 18.20 -8.17 -12.30
N THR A 985 19.52 -7.98 -12.17
CA THR A 985 20.10 -6.84 -11.41
C THR A 985 19.89 -5.47 -12.04
N HIS A 986 19.46 -5.42 -13.31
CA HIS A 986 19.23 -4.17 -14.04
C HIS A 986 17.85 -3.55 -13.80
N LEU A 987 16.88 -4.32 -13.30
CA LEU A 987 15.55 -3.85 -12.94
C LEU A 987 15.53 -3.38 -11.48
N ASP A 988 14.78 -2.31 -11.21
CA ASP A 988 14.70 -1.75 -9.86
C ASP A 988 13.85 -2.59 -8.89
N GLY A 989 12.90 -3.36 -9.42
CA GLY A 989 11.92 -4.10 -8.62
C GLY A 989 10.79 -3.19 -8.12
N HIS A 990 9.64 -3.80 -7.82
CA HIS A 990 8.44 -3.03 -7.45
C HIS A 990 8.72 -2.16 -6.21
N LYS A 991 8.61 -0.83 -6.35
CA LYS A 991 8.97 0.14 -5.30
C LYS A 991 10.37 -0.10 -4.70
N GLY A 992 11.34 -0.50 -5.53
CA GLY A 992 12.73 -0.73 -5.13
C GLY A 992 12.99 -2.09 -4.43
N SER A 993 12.02 -3.00 -4.45
CA SER A 993 12.15 -4.31 -3.79
C SER A 993 13.05 -5.25 -4.59
N LYS A 994 14.17 -5.67 -4.00
CA LYS A 994 15.24 -6.43 -4.67
C LYS A 994 15.59 -7.71 -3.91
N PRO A 995 16.05 -8.76 -4.60
CA PRO A 995 16.33 -8.81 -6.04
C PRO A 995 15.05 -9.10 -6.86
N VAL A 996 15.11 -8.82 -8.16
CA VAL A 996 14.13 -9.30 -9.14
C VAL A 996 14.62 -10.65 -9.65
N ARG A 997 13.82 -11.71 -9.50
CA ARG A 997 14.12 -13.09 -9.89
C ARG A 997 13.22 -13.59 -11.02
N ILE A 998 13.83 -14.34 -11.93
CA ILE A 998 13.12 -15.21 -12.88
C ILE A 998 13.54 -16.66 -12.62
N GLY A 999 12.67 -17.61 -12.93
CA GLY A 999 12.89 -18.99 -12.47
C GLY A 999 12.71 -19.12 -10.96
N ASN A 1000 12.94 -20.31 -10.41
CA ASN A 1000 12.66 -20.55 -9.00
C ASN A 1000 13.57 -21.63 -8.40
N GLY A 1001 14.40 -21.22 -7.44
CA GLY A 1001 15.40 -22.07 -6.81
C GLY A 1001 14.80 -23.18 -5.94
N ALA A 1002 13.52 -23.08 -5.60
CA ALA A 1002 12.83 -24.17 -4.90
C ALA A 1002 12.63 -25.40 -5.79
N ALA A 1003 12.88 -25.32 -7.10
CA ALA A 1003 12.75 -26.44 -8.03
C ALA A 1003 13.52 -27.71 -7.60
N ASP A 1004 14.64 -27.54 -6.90
CA ASP A 1004 15.50 -28.62 -6.40
C ASP A 1004 15.20 -29.02 -4.93
N HIS A 1005 14.21 -28.39 -4.29
CA HIS A 1005 13.84 -28.68 -2.90
C HIS A 1005 13.19 -30.05 -2.75
N ILE A 1006 13.50 -30.72 -1.63
CA ILE A 1006 12.78 -31.91 -1.20
C ILE A 1006 11.54 -31.46 -0.42
N GLN A 1007 10.36 -31.64 -1.02
CA GLN A 1007 9.06 -31.48 -0.37
C GLN A 1007 8.30 -32.79 -0.44
N LEU A 1008 8.04 -33.39 0.71
CA LEU A 1008 7.32 -34.66 0.79
C LEU A 1008 5.80 -34.46 0.95
N ASP A 1009 5.37 -33.24 1.25
CA ASP A 1009 3.96 -32.88 1.31
C ASP A 1009 3.27 -33.10 -0.04
N ILE A 1010 3.90 -32.68 -1.16
CA ILE A 1010 3.34 -32.68 -2.54
C ILE A 1010 2.59 -33.96 -2.94
N TYR A 1011 3.01 -35.10 -2.41
CA TYR A 1011 2.42 -36.40 -2.69
C TYR A 1011 1.01 -36.53 -2.09
N GLY A 1012 0.78 -35.90 -0.95
CA GLY A 1012 -0.51 -35.81 -0.28
C GLY A 1012 -1.52 -35.00 -1.06
N GLU A 1013 -1.17 -33.77 -1.48
CA GLU A 1013 -2.07 -32.93 -2.28
C GLU A 1013 -2.38 -33.62 -3.60
N LEU A 1014 -1.35 -34.19 -4.23
CA LEU A 1014 -1.52 -34.93 -5.47
C LEU A 1014 -2.44 -36.15 -5.30
N MET A 1015 -2.26 -36.93 -4.25
CA MET A 1015 -3.11 -38.10 -4.00
C MET A 1015 -4.54 -37.72 -3.63
N ASP A 1016 -4.76 -36.63 -2.90
CA ASP A 1016 -6.10 -36.11 -2.63
C ASP A 1016 -6.77 -35.66 -3.94
N CYS A 1017 -6.02 -34.97 -4.80
CA CYS A 1017 -6.43 -34.58 -6.14
C CYS A 1017 -6.78 -35.79 -7.04
N ILE A 1018 -5.94 -36.83 -7.09
CA ILE A 1018 -6.21 -38.08 -7.83
C ILE A 1018 -7.49 -38.74 -7.29
N TYR A 1019 -7.62 -38.84 -5.96
CA TYR A 1019 -8.79 -39.46 -5.32
C TYR A 1019 -10.09 -38.72 -5.65
N LEU A 1020 -10.07 -37.39 -5.63
CA LEU A 1020 -11.20 -36.54 -6.02
C LEU A 1020 -11.51 -36.64 -7.51
N GLY A 1021 -10.48 -36.60 -8.36
CA GLY A 1021 -10.60 -36.80 -9.80
C GLY A 1021 -11.23 -38.15 -10.14
N GLN A 1022 -10.97 -39.21 -9.37
CA GLN A 1022 -11.61 -40.51 -9.53
C GLN A 1022 -13.09 -40.57 -9.14
N LYS A 1023 -13.57 -39.58 -8.38
CA LYS A 1023 -14.99 -39.48 -8.01
C LYS A 1023 -15.82 -38.80 -9.11
N TYR A 1024 -15.22 -37.86 -9.85
CA TYR A 1024 -15.96 -36.98 -10.77
C TYR A 1024 -15.44 -36.96 -12.22
N GLY A 1025 -14.27 -37.56 -12.49
CA GLY A 1025 -13.60 -37.61 -13.78
C GLY A 1025 -13.44 -39.02 -14.35
N LYS A 1026 -12.49 -39.17 -15.29
CA LYS A 1026 -12.23 -40.45 -15.98
C LYS A 1026 -11.68 -41.52 -15.02
N PRO A 1027 -12.14 -42.79 -15.09
CA PRO A 1027 -11.56 -43.88 -14.30
C PRO A 1027 -10.07 -44.10 -14.57
N LEU A 1028 -9.29 -44.52 -13.57
CA LEU A 1028 -7.90 -44.92 -13.77
C LEU A 1028 -7.79 -46.15 -14.67
N SER A 1029 -6.86 -46.13 -15.62
CA SER A 1029 -6.38 -47.34 -16.27
C SER A 1029 -5.46 -48.13 -15.34
N TYR A 1030 -5.19 -49.39 -15.69
CA TYR A 1030 -4.27 -50.23 -14.93
C TYR A 1030 -2.85 -49.63 -14.85
N ASP A 1031 -2.31 -49.12 -15.96
CA ASP A 1031 -0.96 -48.53 -16.00
C ASP A 1031 -0.86 -47.26 -15.14
N THR A 1032 -1.90 -46.43 -15.17
CA THR A 1032 -1.95 -45.24 -14.31
C THR A 1032 -2.06 -45.65 -12.84
N TRP A 1033 -2.85 -46.68 -12.53
CA TRP A 1033 -2.91 -47.22 -11.16
C TRP A 1033 -1.56 -47.77 -10.68
N ILE A 1034 -0.78 -48.45 -11.54
CA ILE A 1034 0.59 -48.86 -11.18
C ILE A 1034 1.43 -47.64 -10.80
N SER A 1035 1.40 -46.57 -11.60
CA SER A 1035 2.15 -45.35 -11.30
C SER A 1035 1.72 -44.70 -9.98
N VAL A 1036 0.41 -44.68 -9.70
CA VAL A 1036 -0.16 -44.18 -8.43
C VAL A 1036 0.26 -45.06 -7.25
N ARG A 1037 0.26 -46.39 -7.43
CA ARG A 1037 0.70 -47.34 -6.40
C ARG A 1037 2.16 -47.15 -6.06
N GLU A 1038 3.02 -47.01 -7.05
CA GLU A 1038 4.46 -46.74 -6.86
C GLU A 1038 4.70 -45.40 -6.14
N LEU A 1039 3.86 -44.39 -6.36
CA LEU A 1039 3.93 -43.14 -5.63
C LEU A 1039 3.64 -43.32 -4.14
N VAL A 1040 2.61 -44.08 -3.78
CA VAL A 1040 2.30 -44.38 -2.37
C VAL A 1040 3.42 -45.21 -1.74
N GLU A 1041 3.99 -46.16 -2.50
CA GLU A 1041 5.14 -46.94 -2.03
C GLU A 1041 6.40 -46.07 -1.81
N TYR A 1042 6.62 -45.06 -2.66
CA TYR A 1042 7.66 -44.04 -2.46
C TYR A 1042 7.42 -43.27 -1.15
N VAL A 1043 6.20 -42.80 -0.89
CA VAL A 1043 5.85 -42.09 0.36
C VAL A 1043 6.12 -42.96 1.59
N ILE A 1044 5.73 -44.24 1.55
CA ILE A 1044 5.97 -45.17 2.67
C ILE A 1044 7.47 -45.36 2.92
N ALA A 1045 8.28 -45.43 1.86
CA ALA A 1045 9.72 -45.58 1.96
C ALA A 1045 10.40 -44.35 2.60
N HIS A 1046 9.93 -43.14 2.29
CA HIS A 1046 10.53 -41.87 2.72
C HIS A 1046 9.81 -41.23 3.93
N ARG A 1047 8.86 -41.93 4.57
CA ARG A 1047 8.05 -41.38 5.69
C ARG A 1047 8.87 -40.91 6.89
N LYS A 1048 10.08 -41.43 7.06
CA LYS A 1048 11.00 -41.06 8.14
C LYS A 1048 11.96 -39.95 7.77
N ASP A 1049 11.89 -39.43 6.54
CA ASP A 1049 12.84 -38.42 6.07
C ASP A 1049 12.38 -37.02 6.48
N LYS A 1050 13.32 -36.09 6.48
CA LYS A 1050 13.09 -34.66 6.71
C LYS A 1050 12.91 -33.96 5.35
N ASP A 1051 12.21 -32.83 5.35
CA ASP A 1051 11.92 -32.06 4.14
C ASP A 1051 11.81 -30.56 4.43
N LEU A 1052 11.42 -29.76 3.44
CA LEU A 1052 11.35 -28.29 3.52
C LEU A 1052 9.90 -27.73 3.60
N SER A 1053 8.89 -28.59 3.77
CA SER A 1053 7.48 -28.22 3.96
C SER A 1053 6.84 -27.41 2.82
N ILE A 1054 5.56 -27.07 3.02
CA ILE A 1054 4.76 -26.19 2.16
C ILE A 1054 5.37 -24.80 1.97
N TRP A 1055 6.12 -24.30 2.95
CA TRP A 1055 6.74 -22.98 2.92
C TRP A 1055 8.09 -22.94 2.22
N GLU A 1056 8.61 -24.10 1.80
CA GLU A 1056 9.85 -24.20 1.00
C GLU A 1056 11.03 -23.49 1.70
N VAL A 1057 11.12 -23.65 3.02
CA VAL A 1057 12.12 -22.97 3.84
C VAL A 1057 13.53 -23.21 3.28
N ARG A 1058 14.36 -22.16 3.19
CA ARG A 1058 15.71 -22.23 2.59
C ARG A 1058 16.81 -22.60 3.59
N ASN A 1059 16.41 -23.00 4.80
CA ASN A 1059 17.34 -23.38 5.88
C ASN A 1059 17.51 -24.90 6.01
N HIS A 1060 17.01 -25.48 7.10
CA HIS A 1060 17.21 -26.88 7.46
C HIS A 1060 15.97 -27.72 7.19
N MET A 1061 16.20 -28.95 6.71
CA MET A 1061 15.15 -29.96 6.61
C MET A 1061 14.71 -30.41 8.01
N ARG A 1062 13.40 -30.54 8.23
CA ARG A 1062 12.81 -30.96 9.52
C ARG A 1062 11.70 -31.99 9.33
N HIS A 1063 11.19 -32.54 10.43
CA HIS A 1063 9.91 -33.25 10.42
C HIS A 1063 8.77 -32.27 10.60
N PHE A 1064 8.40 -31.59 9.51
CA PHE A 1064 7.29 -30.65 9.52
C PHE A 1064 5.95 -31.37 9.70
N THR A 1065 5.13 -30.86 10.62
CA THR A 1065 3.83 -31.44 10.95
C THR A 1065 2.91 -31.47 9.73
N TYR A 1066 2.90 -30.38 8.93
CA TYR A 1066 2.14 -30.31 7.68
C TYR A 1066 2.52 -31.44 6.72
N THR A 1067 3.81 -31.60 6.44
CA THR A 1067 4.33 -32.67 5.59
C THR A 1067 3.87 -34.03 6.06
N LYS A 1068 4.03 -34.35 7.35
CA LYS A 1068 3.65 -35.66 7.87
C LYS A 1068 2.15 -35.93 7.73
N ILE A 1069 1.31 -34.91 7.94
CA ILE A 1069 -0.13 -35.00 7.67
C ILE A 1069 -0.39 -35.30 6.19
N MET A 1070 0.29 -34.62 5.27
CA MET A 1070 0.07 -34.82 3.83
C MET A 1070 0.61 -36.16 3.33
N MET A 1071 1.71 -36.67 3.90
CA MET A 1071 2.15 -38.06 3.67
C MET A 1071 1.12 -39.08 4.16
N TRP A 1072 0.49 -38.84 5.31
CA TRP A 1072 -0.63 -39.67 5.79
C TRP A 1072 -1.81 -39.63 4.81
N VAL A 1073 -2.15 -38.44 4.29
CA VAL A 1073 -3.19 -38.28 3.27
C VAL A 1073 -2.85 -39.12 2.03
N ALA A 1074 -1.62 -39.09 1.55
CA ALA A 1074 -1.21 -39.88 0.38
C ALA A 1074 -1.50 -41.38 0.56
N ILE A 1075 -1.13 -41.93 1.72
CA ILE A 1075 -1.34 -43.35 2.04
C ILE A 1075 -2.84 -43.65 2.23
N ASP A 1076 -3.57 -42.84 3.00
CA ASP A 1076 -5.01 -43.03 3.23
C ASP A 1076 -5.81 -42.98 1.93
N ARG A 1077 -5.53 -42.01 1.05
CA ARG A 1077 -6.20 -41.90 -0.25
C ARG A 1077 -5.86 -43.06 -1.18
N GLY A 1078 -4.62 -43.55 -1.14
CA GLY A 1078 -4.20 -44.77 -1.84
C GLY A 1078 -5.02 -45.99 -1.42
N ILE A 1079 -5.15 -46.22 -0.11
CA ILE A 1079 -5.94 -47.33 0.45
C ILE A 1079 -7.42 -47.21 0.03
N ARG A 1080 -8.02 -46.03 0.22
CA ARG A 1080 -9.43 -45.79 -0.14
C ARG A 1080 -9.69 -45.99 -1.62
N LEU A 1081 -8.75 -45.59 -2.48
CA LEU A 1081 -8.87 -45.79 -3.91
C LEU A 1081 -8.78 -47.27 -4.28
N ALA A 1082 -7.83 -48.00 -3.69
CA ALA A 1082 -7.70 -49.44 -3.89
C ALA A 1082 -8.97 -50.20 -3.47
N ASP A 1083 -9.57 -49.84 -2.33
CA ASP A 1083 -10.79 -50.46 -1.81
C ASP A 1083 -12.01 -50.14 -2.65
N LYS A 1084 -12.26 -48.85 -2.88
CA LYS A 1084 -13.45 -48.37 -3.57
C LYS A 1084 -13.55 -48.89 -5.01
N ARG A 1085 -12.40 -49.13 -5.66
CA ARG A 1085 -12.33 -49.58 -7.06
C ARG A 1085 -11.88 -51.03 -7.20
N SER A 1086 -11.62 -51.74 -6.10
CA SER A 1086 -11.06 -53.11 -6.11
C SER A 1086 -9.76 -53.22 -6.92
N LEU A 1087 -8.89 -52.20 -6.85
CA LEU A 1087 -7.63 -52.17 -7.59
C LEU A 1087 -6.55 -53.01 -6.89
N PRO A 1088 -5.65 -53.69 -7.64
CA PRO A 1088 -4.62 -54.54 -7.05
C PRO A 1088 -3.61 -53.78 -6.17
N CYS A 1089 -3.52 -54.14 -4.90
CA CYS A 1089 -2.53 -53.61 -3.94
C CYS A 1089 -1.86 -54.78 -3.19
N PRO A 1090 -0.73 -55.32 -3.69
CA PRO A 1090 -0.05 -56.46 -3.07
C PRO A 1090 0.47 -56.17 -1.66
N ARG A 1091 0.99 -54.95 -1.42
CA ARG A 1091 1.57 -54.50 -0.14
C ARG A 1091 0.54 -53.82 0.77
N ARG A 1092 -0.74 -54.19 0.66
CA ARG A 1092 -1.88 -53.55 1.35
C ARG A 1092 -1.70 -53.49 2.88
N ILE A 1093 -1.18 -54.55 3.49
CA ILE A 1093 -0.95 -54.59 4.94
C ILE A 1093 0.10 -53.56 5.36
N GLU A 1094 1.17 -53.41 4.57
CA GLU A 1094 2.21 -52.41 4.85
C GLU A 1094 1.66 -50.99 4.73
N TRP A 1095 0.75 -50.73 3.78
CA TRP A 1095 0.09 -49.42 3.66
C TRP A 1095 -0.77 -49.10 4.88
N LEU A 1096 -1.55 -50.07 5.36
CA LEU A 1096 -2.38 -49.91 6.56
C LEU A 1096 -1.52 -49.61 7.80
N LEU A 1097 -0.45 -50.39 8.00
CA LEU A 1097 0.48 -50.18 9.10
C LEU A 1097 1.17 -48.81 9.02
N ALA A 1098 1.69 -48.44 7.84
CA ALA A 1098 2.36 -47.15 7.66
C ALA A 1098 1.42 -45.95 7.90
N ARG A 1099 0.15 -46.05 7.47
CA ARG A 1099 -0.87 -45.03 7.75
C ARG A 1099 -1.10 -44.88 9.26
N ASP A 1100 -1.28 -45.99 9.96
CA ASP A 1100 -1.62 -45.97 11.38
C ASP A 1100 -0.42 -45.54 12.24
N GLU A 1101 0.79 -46.01 11.91
CA GLU A 1101 2.05 -45.56 12.52
C GLU A 1101 2.23 -44.04 12.39
N LEU A 1102 2.04 -43.51 11.18
CA LEU A 1102 2.22 -42.08 10.91
C LEU A 1102 1.16 -41.22 11.62
N TYR A 1103 -0.07 -41.72 11.73
CA TYR A 1103 -1.13 -41.05 12.49
C TYR A 1103 -0.76 -40.92 13.97
N GLU A 1104 -0.35 -42.02 14.59
CA GLU A 1104 0.09 -42.06 15.99
C GLU A 1104 1.34 -41.19 16.21
N GLU A 1105 2.30 -41.23 15.28
CA GLU A 1105 3.51 -40.40 15.34
C GLU A 1105 3.16 -38.91 15.39
N ILE A 1106 2.31 -38.42 14.49
CA ILE A 1106 1.89 -37.02 14.45
C ILE A 1106 1.17 -36.66 15.75
N MET A 1107 0.21 -37.48 16.19
CA MET A 1107 -0.58 -37.19 17.38
C MET A 1107 0.27 -37.20 18.67
N GLN A 1108 1.35 -37.96 18.72
CA GLN A 1108 2.21 -38.07 19.91
C GLN A 1108 3.36 -37.06 19.89
N ARG A 1109 3.95 -36.79 18.73
CA ARG A 1109 5.19 -35.99 18.63
C ARG A 1109 4.97 -34.55 18.21
N ALA A 1110 3.99 -34.28 17.33
CA ALA A 1110 3.72 -32.92 16.87
C ALA A 1110 2.94 -32.07 17.89
N TRP A 1111 2.28 -32.71 18.85
CA TRP A 1111 1.53 -32.03 19.91
C TRP A 1111 2.45 -31.58 21.05
N ASP A 1112 2.65 -30.27 21.22
CA ASP A 1112 3.32 -29.71 22.38
C ASP A 1112 2.31 -29.59 23.53
N ALA A 1113 2.32 -30.56 24.45
CA ALA A 1113 1.43 -30.56 25.61
C ALA A 1113 1.69 -29.42 26.60
N LYS A 1114 2.90 -28.86 26.64
CA LYS A 1114 3.27 -27.75 27.53
C LYS A 1114 2.69 -26.43 27.01
N ARG A 1115 2.77 -26.20 25.70
CA ARG A 1115 2.27 -24.98 25.05
C ARG A 1115 0.81 -25.09 24.59
N GLY A 1116 0.30 -26.32 24.46
CA GLY A 1116 -1.11 -26.62 24.17
C GLY A 1116 -1.50 -26.45 22.69
N TYR A 1117 -0.61 -26.74 21.75
CA TYR A 1117 -0.88 -26.69 20.31
C TYR A 1117 -0.02 -27.67 19.50
N PHE A 1118 -0.44 -27.97 18.26
CA PHE A 1118 0.40 -28.67 17.28
C PHE A 1118 1.47 -27.73 16.72
N ALA A 1119 2.74 -28.12 16.88
CA ALA A 1119 3.89 -27.32 16.47
C ALA A 1119 4.16 -27.40 14.96
N GLN A 1120 4.95 -26.48 14.44
CA GLN A 1120 5.44 -26.42 13.06
C GLN A 1120 6.19 -27.70 12.67
N SER A 1121 7.11 -28.12 13.52
CA SER A 1121 7.90 -29.34 13.41
C SER A 1121 8.04 -29.99 14.79
N TYR A 1122 8.45 -31.26 14.81
CA TYR A 1122 8.82 -31.95 16.05
C TYR A 1122 10.26 -32.46 16.01
N ILE A 1123 10.88 -32.49 17.20
CA ILE A 1123 12.30 -32.83 17.41
C ILE A 1123 12.57 -34.29 17.03
N ASP A 1124 13.72 -34.54 16.39
CA ASP A 1124 14.33 -35.87 16.29
C ASP A 1124 15.07 -36.24 17.59
N GLU A 1125 15.86 -37.32 17.59
CA GLU A 1125 16.53 -37.83 18.80
C GLU A 1125 17.62 -36.89 19.35
N GLU A 1126 17.98 -35.81 18.64
CA GLU A 1126 19.14 -34.94 18.92
C GLU A 1126 18.81 -33.64 19.66
N GLY A 1127 17.52 -33.33 19.92
CA GLY A 1127 17.12 -32.43 21.02
C GLY A 1127 17.08 -30.91 20.76
N ASN A 1128 17.31 -30.42 19.54
CA ASN A 1128 17.66 -29.00 19.32
C ASN A 1128 16.61 -28.13 18.58
N GLU A 1129 15.30 -28.19 18.91
CA GLU A 1129 14.32 -27.26 18.30
C GLU A 1129 13.34 -26.64 19.31
N GLU A 1130 13.07 -25.35 19.12
CA GLU A 1130 12.01 -24.63 19.82
C GLU A 1130 10.67 -24.85 19.10
N SER A 1131 9.63 -25.25 19.84
CA SER A 1131 8.28 -25.43 19.28
C SER A 1131 7.71 -24.10 18.82
N THR A 1132 7.61 -23.92 17.51
CA THR A 1132 6.99 -22.77 16.85
C THR A 1132 5.57 -23.11 16.40
N LEU A 1133 4.65 -22.15 16.47
CA LEU A 1133 3.28 -22.29 15.95
C LEU A 1133 3.27 -22.00 14.44
N ASP A 1134 2.54 -22.81 13.67
CA ASP A 1134 2.38 -22.64 12.23
C ASP A 1134 0.90 -22.74 11.86
N SER A 1135 0.43 -21.84 11.00
CA SER A 1135 -0.95 -21.84 10.49
C SER A 1135 -1.24 -23.00 9.52
N ALA A 1136 -0.21 -23.61 8.92
CA ALA A 1136 -0.37 -24.74 8.00
C ALA A 1136 -1.05 -25.95 8.69
N VAL A 1137 -0.93 -26.09 10.01
CA VAL A 1137 -1.60 -27.17 10.78
C VAL A 1137 -3.13 -27.07 10.75
N LEU A 1138 -3.68 -25.91 10.37
CA LEU A 1138 -5.13 -25.75 10.16
C LEU A 1138 -5.68 -26.68 9.08
N ILE A 1139 -4.83 -27.27 8.24
CA ILE A 1139 -5.22 -28.25 7.22
C ILE A 1139 -5.81 -29.55 7.83
N MET A 1140 -5.50 -29.90 9.08
CA MET A 1140 -5.86 -31.19 9.70
C MET A 1140 -7.34 -31.58 9.51
N PRO A 1141 -8.33 -30.76 9.89
CA PRO A 1141 -9.74 -31.08 9.65
C PRO A 1141 -10.18 -30.89 8.19
N LEU A 1142 -9.44 -30.12 7.38
CA LEU A 1142 -9.76 -29.88 5.97
C LEU A 1142 -9.54 -31.15 5.14
N VAL A 1143 -8.46 -31.89 5.43
CA VAL A 1143 -8.12 -33.18 4.79
C VAL A 1143 -8.64 -34.41 5.54
N PHE A 1144 -9.47 -34.20 6.57
CA PHE A 1144 -10.08 -35.26 7.39
C PHE A 1144 -9.06 -36.11 8.17
N PHE A 1145 -7.96 -35.50 8.61
CA PHE A 1145 -7.01 -36.12 9.52
C PHE A 1145 -7.61 -36.23 10.94
N CYS A 1146 -8.20 -35.16 11.45
CA CYS A 1146 -8.88 -35.15 12.75
C CYS A 1146 -10.28 -34.51 12.67
N ALA A 1147 -11.07 -34.68 13.73
CA ALA A 1147 -12.34 -33.96 13.86
C ALA A 1147 -12.07 -32.49 14.19
N ALA A 1148 -12.83 -31.57 13.59
CA ALA A 1148 -12.69 -30.13 13.86
C ALA A 1148 -13.11 -29.74 15.29
N SER A 1149 -13.85 -30.62 15.98
CA SER A 1149 -14.30 -30.44 17.36
C SER A 1149 -13.36 -31.07 18.40
N GLU A 1150 -12.24 -31.65 18.00
CA GLU A 1150 -11.31 -32.30 18.92
C GLU A 1150 -10.55 -31.27 19.77
N ASP A 1151 -10.38 -31.55 21.07
CA ASP A 1151 -9.82 -30.60 22.03
C ASP A 1151 -8.43 -30.09 21.65
N ARG A 1152 -7.54 -30.96 21.16
CA ARG A 1152 -6.19 -30.57 20.72
C ARG A 1152 -6.22 -29.62 19.53
N PHE A 1153 -7.09 -29.91 18.56
CA PHE A 1153 -7.26 -29.05 17.39
C PHE A 1153 -7.90 -27.71 17.78
N LEU A 1154 -8.95 -27.72 18.60
CA LEU A 1154 -9.59 -26.50 19.10
C LEU A 1154 -8.63 -25.64 19.91
N SER A 1155 -7.74 -26.25 20.71
CA SER A 1155 -6.69 -25.54 21.42
C SER A 1155 -5.71 -24.87 20.45
N THR A 1156 -5.29 -25.58 19.41
CA THR A 1156 -4.42 -25.05 18.34
C THR A 1156 -5.09 -23.89 17.59
N LEU A 1157 -6.35 -24.06 17.17
CA LEU A 1157 -7.14 -23.01 16.50
C LEU A 1157 -7.29 -21.78 17.39
N ARG A 1158 -7.60 -21.94 18.68
CA ARG A 1158 -7.67 -20.82 19.64
C ARG A 1158 -6.32 -20.13 19.82
N GLN A 1159 -5.21 -20.86 19.74
CA GLN A 1159 -3.87 -20.29 19.80
C GLN A 1159 -3.56 -19.45 18.55
N VAL A 1160 -3.83 -19.97 17.34
CA VAL A 1160 -3.67 -19.23 16.08
C VAL A 1160 -4.46 -17.92 16.11
N LEU A 1161 -5.69 -17.96 16.64
CA LEU A 1161 -6.60 -16.80 16.74
C LEU A 1161 -6.18 -15.71 17.74
N LYS A 1162 -5.11 -15.92 18.53
CA LYS A 1162 -4.52 -14.87 19.36
C LYS A 1162 -3.68 -13.93 18.50
N THR A 1163 -3.43 -12.73 19.03
CA THR A 1163 -2.53 -11.78 18.37
C THR A 1163 -1.08 -12.22 18.45
N PRO A 1164 -0.20 -11.79 17.52
CA PRO A 1164 1.24 -12.08 17.59
C PRO A 1164 1.87 -11.73 18.94
N GLU A 1165 1.47 -10.63 19.57
CA GLU A 1165 2.00 -10.21 20.89
C GLU A 1165 1.59 -11.17 22.02
N ARG A 1166 0.54 -11.97 21.81
CA ARG A 1166 0.07 -13.02 22.71
C ARG A 1166 0.52 -14.42 22.27
N GLY A 1167 1.44 -14.50 21.30
CA GLY A 1167 1.97 -15.73 20.75
C GLY A 1167 1.03 -16.48 19.80
N GLY A 1168 0.02 -15.79 19.24
CA GLY A 1168 -0.79 -16.32 18.13
C GLY A 1168 -0.30 -15.79 16.78
N LEU A 1169 -1.14 -15.90 15.75
CA LEU A 1169 -0.79 -15.53 14.37
C LEU A 1169 -1.82 -14.59 13.72
N THR A 1170 -2.83 -14.11 14.45
CA THR A 1170 -3.93 -13.34 13.87
C THR A 1170 -3.82 -11.84 14.19
N ALA A 1171 -3.74 -11.00 13.18
CA ALA A 1171 -3.81 -9.53 13.28
C ALA A 1171 -4.87 -9.00 12.31
N ASN A 1172 -5.78 -8.13 12.78
CA ASN A 1172 -6.88 -7.58 11.97
C ASN A 1172 -7.70 -8.66 11.23
N ASN A 1173 -8.01 -9.79 11.89
CA ASN A 1173 -8.68 -10.95 11.29
C ASN A 1173 -7.94 -11.62 10.12
N LEU A 1174 -6.70 -11.23 9.84
CA LEU A 1174 -5.79 -11.86 8.89
C LEU A 1174 -4.74 -12.70 9.64
N VAL A 1175 -4.24 -13.75 9.00
CA VAL A 1175 -3.39 -14.77 9.65
C VAL A 1175 -2.02 -14.86 8.97
N TYR A 1176 -0.95 -14.76 9.75
CA TYR A 1176 0.44 -14.98 9.31
C TYR A 1176 0.75 -16.47 9.12
N ARG A 1177 1.79 -16.80 8.32
CA ARG A 1177 2.24 -18.19 8.16
C ARG A 1177 2.70 -18.76 9.50
N TYR A 1178 3.69 -18.08 10.08
CA TYR A 1178 4.33 -18.35 11.36
C TYR A 1178 5.01 -17.07 11.86
N ASP A 1179 5.61 -17.10 13.04
CA ASP A 1179 6.38 -15.96 13.56
C ASP A 1179 7.81 -15.97 12.99
N VAL A 1180 8.08 -15.13 12.00
CA VAL A 1180 9.40 -15.01 11.34
C VAL A 1180 10.52 -14.56 12.28
N THR A 1181 10.20 -14.02 13.47
CA THR A 1181 11.23 -13.68 14.49
C THR A 1181 11.65 -14.88 15.32
N LYS A 1182 10.85 -15.95 15.32
CA LYS A 1182 11.09 -17.19 16.08
C LYS A 1182 11.49 -18.36 15.20
N SER A 1183 11.10 -18.37 13.93
CA SER A 1183 11.49 -19.40 12.97
C SER A 1183 12.54 -18.88 12.01
N ASP A 1184 13.69 -19.54 11.98
CA ASP A 1184 14.72 -19.31 10.96
C ASP A 1184 14.39 -20.09 9.69
N ASP A 1185 13.74 -19.41 8.74
CA ASP A 1185 13.36 -19.95 7.43
C ASP A 1185 14.47 -19.84 6.37
N GLY A 1186 15.65 -19.30 6.72
CA GLY A 1186 16.80 -19.18 5.82
C GLY A 1186 16.71 -18.06 4.80
N VAL A 1187 15.67 -17.21 4.85
CA VAL A 1187 15.51 -16.05 3.97
C VAL A 1187 15.59 -14.74 4.75
N GLY A 1188 14.98 -14.70 5.95
CA GLY A 1188 14.94 -13.51 6.79
C GLY A 1188 14.05 -12.38 6.21
N GLY A 1189 13.93 -11.29 6.96
CA GLY A 1189 13.06 -10.15 6.60
C GLY A 1189 11.62 -10.28 7.11
N GLU A 1190 10.79 -9.27 6.82
CA GLU A 1190 9.37 -9.23 7.18
C GLU A 1190 8.49 -9.83 6.06
N GLU A 1191 7.24 -10.17 6.41
CA GLU A 1191 6.19 -10.64 5.48
C GLU A 1191 4.86 -9.97 5.85
N GLY A 1192 3.92 -9.94 4.90
CA GLY A 1192 2.53 -9.63 5.17
C GLY A 1192 1.78 -10.82 5.77
N THR A 1193 0.51 -10.60 6.09
CA THR A 1193 -0.39 -11.71 6.42
C THR A 1193 -0.71 -12.51 5.17
N PHE A 1194 -0.66 -13.84 5.27
CA PHE A 1194 -0.80 -14.72 4.11
C PHE A 1194 -2.28 -15.03 3.85
N CYS A 1195 -2.78 -14.67 2.67
CA CYS A 1195 -4.23 -14.71 2.42
C CYS A 1195 -4.80 -16.13 2.54
N LEU A 1196 -4.05 -17.14 2.09
CA LEU A 1196 -4.43 -18.55 2.23
C LEU A 1196 -4.55 -18.98 3.69
N CYS A 1197 -3.65 -18.55 4.58
CA CYS A 1197 -3.70 -18.91 5.99
C CYS A 1197 -4.96 -18.34 6.65
N THR A 1198 -5.34 -17.12 6.26
CA THR A 1198 -6.60 -16.50 6.68
C THR A 1198 -7.79 -17.34 6.26
N LEU A 1199 -7.85 -17.75 4.99
CA LEU A 1199 -8.96 -18.52 4.43
C LEU A 1199 -9.02 -19.96 4.95
N TRP A 1200 -7.88 -20.60 5.24
CA TRP A 1200 -7.83 -21.86 5.97
C TRP A 1200 -8.33 -21.72 7.40
N CYS A 1201 -8.01 -20.63 8.07
CA CYS A 1201 -8.55 -20.34 9.40
C CYS A 1201 -10.08 -20.16 9.36
N VAL A 1202 -10.60 -19.45 8.35
CA VAL A 1202 -12.04 -19.33 8.12
C VAL A 1202 -12.68 -20.71 7.91
N GLU A 1203 -12.11 -21.58 7.07
CA GLU A 1203 -12.67 -22.92 6.85
C GLU A 1203 -12.57 -23.81 8.10
N ALA A 1204 -11.46 -23.75 8.85
CA ALA A 1204 -11.29 -24.47 10.11
C ALA A 1204 -12.34 -24.04 11.14
N LEU A 1205 -12.55 -22.72 11.30
CA LEU A 1205 -13.60 -22.16 12.14
C LEU A 1205 -14.99 -22.57 11.69
N THR A 1206 -15.23 -22.64 10.38
CA THR A 1206 -16.51 -23.07 9.80
C THR A 1206 -16.82 -24.51 10.17
N ARG A 1207 -15.82 -25.40 10.09
CA ARG A 1207 -15.97 -26.83 10.42
C ARG A 1207 -16.14 -27.04 11.93
N ALA A 1208 -15.38 -26.34 12.76
CA ALA A 1208 -15.61 -26.33 14.21
C ALA A 1208 -16.98 -25.72 14.56
N GLY A 1209 -17.39 -24.73 13.77
CA GLY A 1209 -18.64 -23.99 13.88
C GLY A 1209 -19.91 -24.80 13.65
N GLN A 1210 -19.79 -26.00 13.07
CA GLN A 1210 -20.88 -26.98 13.02
C GLN A 1210 -21.34 -27.40 14.43
N TYR A 1211 -20.43 -27.35 15.41
CA TYR A 1211 -20.67 -27.75 16.79
C TYR A 1211 -20.64 -26.57 17.77
N ASP A 1212 -19.92 -25.49 17.44
CA ASP A 1212 -19.85 -24.25 18.22
C ASP A 1212 -20.29 -23.02 17.40
N LYS A 1213 -21.51 -22.54 17.62
CA LYS A 1213 -22.07 -21.41 16.87
C LYS A 1213 -21.22 -20.14 16.96
N SER A 1214 -20.46 -19.93 18.05
CA SER A 1214 -19.62 -18.75 18.19
C SER A 1214 -18.46 -18.73 17.19
N MET A 1215 -17.89 -19.92 16.89
CA MET A 1215 -16.85 -20.07 15.87
C MET A 1215 -17.40 -19.86 14.47
N LEU A 1216 -18.64 -20.30 14.20
CA LEU A 1216 -19.30 -20.07 12.92
C LEU A 1216 -19.52 -18.57 12.68
N SER A 1217 -20.02 -17.83 13.68
CA SER A 1217 -20.17 -16.37 13.57
C SER A 1217 -18.83 -15.68 13.31
N ARG A 1218 -17.77 -16.11 14.00
CA ARG A 1218 -16.42 -15.57 13.76
C ARG A 1218 -15.91 -15.90 12.35
N ALA A 1219 -16.17 -17.10 11.84
CA ALA A 1219 -15.80 -17.48 10.48
C ALA A 1219 -16.47 -16.59 9.43
N VAL A 1220 -17.75 -16.28 9.60
CA VAL A 1220 -18.49 -15.37 8.71
C VAL A 1220 -17.89 -13.97 8.75
N THR A 1221 -17.65 -13.41 9.93
CA THR A 1221 -17.03 -12.08 10.07
C THR A 1221 -15.64 -12.04 9.43
N MET A 1222 -14.76 -13.01 9.74
CA MET A 1222 -13.42 -13.07 9.15
C MET A 1222 -13.47 -13.21 7.63
N PHE A 1223 -14.44 -13.95 7.08
CA PHE A 1223 -14.59 -14.10 5.63
C PHE A 1223 -15.09 -12.80 4.97
N GLU A 1224 -16.08 -12.13 5.56
CA GLU A 1224 -16.62 -10.87 5.04
C GLU A 1224 -15.60 -9.73 5.14
N ASP A 1225 -14.80 -9.69 6.21
CA ASP A 1225 -13.65 -8.79 6.34
C ASP A 1225 -12.60 -9.11 5.25
N PHE A 1226 -12.27 -10.39 5.03
CA PHE A 1226 -11.33 -10.80 3.99
C PHE A 1226 -11.74 -10.30 2.59
N LEU A 1227 -13.04 -10.36 2.26
CA LEU A 1227 -13.53 -9.90 0.96
C LEU A 1227 -13.24 -8.41 0.69
N GLN A 1228 -13.09 -7.59 1.74
CA GLN A 1228 -12.75 -6.17 1.60
C GLN A 1228 -11.30 -5.94 1.17
N TYR A 1229 -10.43 -6.93 1.35
CA TYR A 1229 -9.04 -6.90 0.87
C TYR A 1229 -8.89 -7.43 -0.56
N THR A 1230 -9.95 -7.97 -1.16
CA THR A 1230 -9.95 -8.18 -2.62
C THR A 1230 -9.93 -6.83 -3.30
N ASN A 1231 -9.25 -6.73 -4.45
CA ASN A 1231 -9.19 -5.45 -5.13
C ASN A 1231 -10.56 -5.01 -5.70
N HIS A 1232 -10.60 -3.81 -6.30
CA HIS A 1232 -11.82 -3.21 -6.86
C HIS A 1232 -12.52 -4.06 -7.93
N VAL A 1233 -11.85 -5.06 -8.52
CA VAL A 1233 -12.44 -6.02 -9.46
C VAL A 1233 -12.54 -7.45 -8.90
N GLY A 1234 -12.32 -7.65 -7.59
CA GLY A 1234 -12.48 -8.91 -6.88
C GLY A 1234 -11.36 -9.93 -7.09
N LEU A 1235 -10.14 -9.47 -7.40
CA LEU A 1235 -8.93 -10.28 -7.48
C LEU A 1235 -8.15 -10.25 -6.17
N CYS A 1236 -7.41 -11.33 -5.89
CA CYS A 1236 -6.62 -11.48 -4.68
C CYS A 1236 -5.12 -11.42 -4.98
N THR A 1237 -4.38 -10.81 -4.07
CA THR A 1237 -2.92 -10.91 -3.97
C THR A 1237 -2.54 -12.13 -3.11
N GLU A 1238 -1.24 -12.37 -2.97
CA GLU A 1238 -0.69 -13.41 -2.12
C GLU A 1238 -0.80 -13.05 -0.64
N GLU A 1239 -0.39 -11.83 -0.32
CA GLU A 1239 -0.32 -11.31 1.04
C GLU A 1239 -1.00 -9.94 1.17
N ILE A 1240 -1.24 -9.56 2.42
CA ILE A 1240 -1.77 -8.25 2.80
C ILE A 1240 -0.87 -7.66 3.89
N SER A 1241 -0.39 -6.43 3.68
CA SER A 1241 0.42 -5.69 4.64
C SER A 1241 -0.35 -5.36 5.92
N ALA A 1242 0.35 -4.95 6.99
CA ALA A 1242 -0.29 -4.44 8.19
C ALA A 1242 -1.18 -3.20 7.94
N ALA A 1243 -0.92 -2.45 6.86
CA ALA A 1243 -1.71 -1.29 6.43
C ALA A 1243 -2.87 -1.64 5.49
N GLY A 1244 -3.03 -2.91 5.10
CA GLY A 1244 -4.08 -3.37 4.19
C GLY A 1244 -3.71 -3.31 2.70
N GLU A 1245 -2.50 -2.87 2.34
CA GLU A 1245 -2.01 -2.94 0.95
C GLU A 1245 -1.80 -4.40 0.50
N GLY A 1246 -2.15 -4.71 -0.76
CA GLY A 1246 -1.87 -6.01 -1.36
C GLY A 1246 -0.38 -6.19 -1.69
N LEU A 1247 0.18 -7.36 -1.32
CA LEU A 1247 1.59 -7.74 -1.43
C LEU A 1247 1.75 -9.12 -2.10
N GLY A 1248 2.98 -9.42 -2.54
CA GLY A 1248 3.34 -10.65 -3.23
C GLY A 1248 2.73 -10.77 -4.62
N ASN A 1249 2.82 -11.96 -5.22
CA ASN A 1249 2.40 -12.16 -6.60
C ASN A 1249 0.88 -12.01 -6.79
N ALA A 1250 0.48 -11.43 -7.94
CA ALA A 1250 -0.91 -11.07 -8.23
C ALA A 1250 -1.22 -11.30 -9.72
N VAL A 1251 -2.31 -11.96 -10.10
CA VAL A 1251 -3.32 -12.62 -9.27
C VAL A 1251 -2.78 -13.91 -8.67
N GLN A 1252 -3.06 -14.18 -7.39
CA GLN A 1252 -2.66 -15.43 -6.75
C GLN A 1252 -3.77 -16.49 -6.89
N GLY A 1253 -3.53 -17.54 -7.68
CA GLY A 1253 -4.37 -18.72 -7.76
C GLY A 1253 -4.67 -19.39 -6.41
N PHE A 1254 -3.65 -19.67 -5.59
CA PHE A 1254 -3.82 -20.41 -4.33
C PHE A 1254 -4.76 -19.69 -3.34
N THR A 1255 -4.72 -18.36 -3.30
CA THR A 1255 -5.68 -17.52 -2.56
C THR A 1255 -7.10 -17.68 -3.10
N HIS A 1256 -7.29 -17.59 -4.42
CA HIS A 1256 -8.62 -17.76 -5.03
C HIS A 1256 -9.21 -19.15 -4.83
N VAL A 1257 -8.37 -20.19 -4.80
CA VAL A 1257 -8.79 -21.56 -4.48
C VAL A 1257 -9.34 -21.67 -3.06
N THR A 1258 -8.60 -21.13 -2.09
CA THR A 1258 -9.00 -21.19 -0.68
C THR A 1258 -10.21 -20.32 -0.40
N LEU A 1259 -10.40 -19.23 -1.14
CA LEU A 1259 -11.61 -18.40 -1.07
C LEU A 1259 -12.84 -19.22 -1.48
N ILE A 1260 -12.76 -19.92 -2.62
CA ILE A 1260 -13.84 -20.80 -3.09
C ILE A 1260 -14.13 -21.90 -2.06
N SER A 1261 -13.09 -22.53 -1.52
CA SER A 1261 -13.25 -23.61 -0.53
C SER A 1261 -13.93 -23.11 0.75
N ALA A 1262 -13.48 -21.97 1.29
CA ALA A 1262 -14.06 -21.36 2.49
C ALA A 1262 -15.51 -20.95 2.26
N ALA A 1263 -15.82 -20.23 1.17
CA ALA A 1263 -17.16 -19.79 0.82
C ALA A 1263 -18.14 -20.97 0.64
N TYR A 1264 -17.67 -22.04 -0.01
CA TYR A 1264 -18.45 -23.25 -0.23
C TYR A 1264 -18.82 -23.93 1.09
N ASN A 1265 -17.83 -24.13 1.96
CA ASN A 1265 -18.06 -24.76 3.25
C ASN A 1265 -18.91 -23.90 4.18
N LEU A 1266 -18.68 -22.58 4.23
CA LEU A 1266 -19.50 -21.64 5.00
C LEU A 1266 -20.97 -21.70 4.58
N SER A 1267 -21.22 -21.61 3.28
CA SER A 1267 -22.59 -21.63 2.73
C SER A 1267 -23.30 -22.93 3.09
N ARG A 1268 -22.59 -24.06 2.97
CA ARG A 1268 -23.12 -25.38 3.33
C ARG A 1268 -23.45 -25.47 4.82
N THR A 1269 -22.56 -25.05 5.71
CA THR A 1269 -22.77 -25.11 7.16
C THR A 1269 -23.92 -24.20 7.60
N LEU A 1270 -24.00 -22.98 7.04
CA LEU A 1270 -25.09 -22.04 7.31
C LEU A 1270 -26.45 -22.60 6.84
N ALA A 1271 -26.50 -23.23 5.67
CA ALA A 1271 -27.72 -23.86 5.15
C ALA A 1271 -28.19 -25.05 6.00
N THR A 1272 -27.27 -25.84 6.56
CA THR A 1272 -27.65 -26.96 7.45
C THR A 1272 -28.18 -26.49 8.82
N GLY A 1273 -27.73 -25.33 9.30
CA GLY A 1273 -28.16 -24.76 10.59
C GLY A 1273 -29.57 -24.14 10.57
N SER A 1274 -30.10 -23.79 9.39
CA SER A 1274 -31.45 -23.24 9.23
C SER A 1274 -32.55 -24.31 9.14
N THR A 1275 -32.20 -25.55 8.78
CA THR A 1275 -33.15 -26.68 8.71
C THR A 1275 -33.41 -27.40 10.03
N SER A 1276 -32.63 -27.14 11.08
CA SER A 1276 -32.77 -27.78 12.41
C SER A 1276 -33.74 -27.07 13.37
N GLY A 1277 -34.58 -26.15 12.86
CA GLY A 1277 -35.62 -25.45 13.64
C GLY A 1277 -37.01 -26.08 13.59
N GLY A 1278 -37.16 -27.27 13.02
CA GLY A 1278 -38.45 -27.93 12.88
C GLY A 1278 -38.35 -29.42 12.59
N ILE A 1279 -37.84 -30.19 13.55
CA ILE A 1279 -38.32 -31.54 13.90
C ILE A 1279 -38.20 -31.67 15.41
#